data_AF-A0AAF5DG66-F1
#
_entry.id   AF-A0AAF5DG66-F1
#
_cell.length_a   1.000
_cell.length_b   1.000
_cell.length_c   1.000
_cell.angle_alpha   90.00
_cell.angle_beta   90.00
_cell.angle_gamma   90.00
#
_symmetry.space_group_name_H-M   'P 1'
#
loop_
_entity.id
_entity.type
_entity.pdbx_description
1 polymer ?
#
loop_
_entity_poly.entity_id
_entity_poly.type
_entity_poly.pdbx_seq_one_letter_code
_entity_poly.pdbx_strand_id
1 'polypeptide(L)'
;KMRWSFHAKKIIIYFIIISLIWFFITLITYYSKIDITEDIERLKKSKIEDKEYYFWEGAKNSHTPSINNKIRNGQEKFYNKNNTITVKYEKNVVDRPLATSSQGGSEKNTSLKGGGDTVTLKNVNNQLMKEELFSEIDLNDLKLNMERNVNLTELIVVKNEDERIEYNKGIENYQFNALVSRKIGFRRKILDSRNEKCKDIEYSSDLDPASIIICYFNEEPHVLIRMINSILDRTPNNLIHEILLIDDSSDLVDRHPEIVTKYKEKYWPEKVKMLKTQKNEGLIRAKVFGAHQATGKVLVFLDSHCEVNEKWLEPLLERIKLDPKKVVCPIIDIIKHESLEYVTSPICTGGFTWSLTFKWDYPHSNYLNDHENLIKPLKSPTMAGGLFAISKETFTKIGEYDSEMDIWGAENVEISFRIWMCGYEIEIIPCSRVGHIFRDKRPYGTNVDSIGKNSLRTALIWMDEYKEKFFKAKPYLRDMKESMYGDLSKMTKLREDLKCKNFEWYLRNIYPPLYPNNTFNEFKIKSSKKVWRNDKKFQIKDENGTLCLSTKLSDNGKINIDEKLYLEPCNLPSRQQLWRITKIGEIRNMASNDLCIDTFNGVRLLKCHNQGLSQQWSYIDNKIYAISSRKCLHLDKNQSEYASIDYCSKAAPPAEPILVQLNPGTKVKDKWIIEKKLGEGAFGAVYKVKDDKNNLYALKVESVKETIQLLKMEVAVLQELDKVDNRHFCKIYDKGLTDEYSYVVMTFVGKSLADLRMERTRKRFSPYTACNVALQCLEALEDLHNIGYLHRDVKPANYTIGRSEVGELRKVYVLDFGMARKYIHENGTIKQPRKCAAFRGTPKYAPMSCHKLRELCRLDDVESWFYMAVEFSRGSLPWEKTENLDEVCKKKRYIRHPDGRKEFLTDCPEQFWDIQVHVDTGQFFDEPKYSLIYGLLKLAIIQTKCKPNEPFDWEKEKKDEAVEPVLIQLDPETKVKDKWIIEKKLGEGAFGAVYKVKDDKNNLYALKVESVKEQVQLLKMEVAVLQELAKSNNRHFCKIYDKGLTDEYSYVVMTFVGKSLADIRNEQKEKRFSHHTSAATAIQCLEALEDLHNIGYLHRDVKPANYTIGRAEIGEVRKIYVLDFGMARKYIHEDGTIKQPRKVAGFRGTVKYAPVSCHRQKELCRLDDCESWFYMVVEFTRGWLPWEHCQNMDDVCKMKKESRVNAAHKDLMFNCPEQFTDILRAVDGGKFFDEPPYDRIYNLLKTIIVCGKKKETDPYDWEKLKPKKTA
;
A
#
# COMPACT_ATOMS: atom_id res chain seq x y z
N LYS A 1 -60.68 -47.10 22.81
CA LYS A 1 -59.69 -46.20 22.14
C LYS A 1 -60.20 -44.76 21.93
N MET A 2 -61.42 -44.50 21.39
CA MET A 2 -61.88 -43.13 21.05
C MET A 2 -61.77 -42.05 22.16
N ARG A 3 -62.11 -42.34 23.43
CA ARG A 3 -62.08 -41.33 24.53
C ARG A 3 -60.71 -40.63 24.70
N TRP A 4 -59.59 -41.29 24.40
CA TRP A 4 -58.25 -40.71 24.54
C TRP A 4 -57.95 -39.61 23.50
N SER A 5 -58.52 -39.70 22.29
CA SER A 5 -58.32 -38.68 21.24
C SER A 5 -58.89 -37.31 21.65
N PHE A 6 -59.98 -37.29 22.43
CA PHE A 6 -60.65 -36.04 22.81
C PHE A 6 -59.92 -35.32 23.95
N HIS A 7 -59.33 -36.08 24.89
CA HIS A 7 -58.48 -35.50 25.95
C HIS A 7 -57.17 -34.96 25.37
N ALA A 8 -56.50 -35.69 24.46
CA ALA A 8 -55.29 -35.20 23.78
C ALA A 8 -55.53 -33.86 23.08
N LYS A 9 -56.64 -33.71 22.32
CA LYS A 9 -56.99 -32.43 21.68
C LYS A 9 -57.29 -31.31 22.69
N LYS A 10 -57.99 -31.59 23.81
CA LYS A 10 -58.22 -30.59 24.86
C LYS A 10 -56.91 -30.12 25.52
N ILE A 11 -55.97 -31.04 25.79
CA ILE A 11 -54.66 -30.71 26.39
C ILE A 11 -53.84 -29.84 25.43
N ILE A 12 -53.79 -30.18 24.14
CA ILE A 12 -53.08 -29.38 23.13
C ILE A 12 -53.68 -27.96 23.02
N ILE A 13 -55.02 -27.83 23.00
CA ILE A 13 -55.69 -26.52 22.98
C ILE A 13 -55.36 -25.72 24.25
N TYR A 14 -55.35 -26.34 25.43
CA TYR A 14 -54.95 -25.68 26.67
C TYR A 14 -53.50 -25.20 26.64
N PHE A 15 -52.56 -26.01 26.14
CA PHE A 15 -51.16 -25.61 25.97
C PHE A 15 -50.99 -24.44 24.99
N ILE A 16 -51.75 -24.42 23.88
CA ILE A 16 -51.74 -23.31 22.92
C ILE A 16 -52.28 -22.03 23.58
N ILE A 17 -53.41 -22.11 24.30
CA ILE A 17 -54.00 -20.96 25.00
C ILE A 17 -53.06 -20.42 26.08
N ILE A 18 -52.47 -21.29 26.92
CA ILE A 18 -51.49 -20.88 27.94
C ILE A 18 -50.26 -20.24 27.28
N SER A 19 -49.74 -20.80 26.18
CA SER A 19 -48.60 -20.24 25.46
C SER A 19 -48.92 -18.87 24.85
N LEU A 20 -50.12 -18.68 24.30
CA LEU A 20 -50.57 -17.39 23.77
C LEU A 20 -50.79 -16.35 24.88
N ILE A 21 -51.36 -16.73 26.03
CA ILE A 21 -51.52 -15.85 27.19
C ILE A 21 -50.14 -15.44 27.73
N TRP A 22 -49.20 -16.38 27.87
CA TRP A 22 -47.84 -16.09 28.33
C TRP A 22 -47.07 -15.21 27.32
N PHE A 23 -47.23 -15.47 26.02
CA PHE A 23 -46.70 -14.62 24.95
C PHE A 23 -47.27 -13.20 25.04
N PHE A 24 -48.59 -13.02 25.21
CA PHE A 24 -49.19 -11.69 25.38
C PHE A 24 -48.76 -10.99 26.67
N ILE A 25 -48.63 -11.70 27.79
CA ILE A 25 -48.12 -11.12 29.05
C ILE A 25 -46.66 -10.69 28.90
N THR A 26 -45.83 -11.49 28.23
CA THR A 26 -44.43 -11.16 27.94
C THR A 26 -44.34 -9.97 26.98
N LEU A 27 -45.19 -9.92 25.95
CA LEU A 27 -45.27 -8.81 25.00
C LEU A 27 -45.70 -7.51 25.69
N ILE A 28 -46.74 -7.58 26.54
CA ILE A 28 -47.24 -6.43 27.31
C ILE A 28 -46.17 -5.93 28.29
N THR A 29 -45.51 -6.82 29.05
CA THR A 29 -44.44 -6.43 29.99
C THR A 29 -43.13 -6.00 29.33
N TYR A 30 -42.90 -6.39 28.08
CA TYR A 30 -41.81 -5.86 27.25
C TYR A 30 -42.11 -4.44 26.75
N TYR A 31 -43.34 -4.17 26.29
CA TYR A 31 -43.74 -2.83 25.82
C TYR A 31 -44.06 -1.84 26.95
N SER A 32 -44.55 -2.28 28.11
CA SER A 32 -44.86 -1.41 29.25
C SER A 32 -43.64 -1.01 30.10
N LYS A 33 -42.44 -1.44 29.72
CA LYS A 33 -41.16 -1.04 30.32
C LYS A 33 -40.38 0.01 29.54
N ILE A 34 -40.91 0.51 28.42
CA ILE A 34 -40.20 1.46 27.56
C ILE A 34 -41.02 2.76 27.45
N ASP A 35 -40.81 3.69 28.39
CA ASP A 35 -41.32 5.05 28.26
C ASP A 35 -40.45 5.84 27.27
N ILE A 36 -40.79 5.75 25.99
CA ILE A 36 -40.15 6.53 24.91
C ILE A 36 -40.69 7.98 24.90
N THR A 37 -41.73 8.28 25.69
CA THR A 37 -42.48 9.53 25.66
C THR A 37 -41.71 10.67 26.32
N GLU A 38 -41.13 10.45 27.51
CA GLU A 38 -40.32 11.48 28.19
C GLU A 38 -39.08 11.90 27.38
N ASP A 39 -38.33 10.95 26.81
CA ASP A 39 -37.11 11.26 26.05
C ASP A 39 -37.42 12.00 24.74
N ILE A 40 -38.52 11.66 24.05
CA ILE A 40 -38.99 12.38 22.87
C ILE A 40 -39.53 13.78 23.24
N GLU A 41 -40.19 13.95 24.38
CA GLU A 41 -40.59 15.28 24.88
C GLU A 41 -39.39 16.14 25.29
N ARG A 42 -38.38 15.57 25.96
CA ARG A 42 -37.13 16.28 26.29
C ARG A 42 -36.43 16.83 25.04
N LEU A 43 -36.27 16.00 24.02
CA LEU A 43 -35.65 16.39 22.74
C LEU A 43 -36.49 17.39 21.92
N LYS A 44 -37.80 17.47 22.16
CA LYS A 44 -38.67 18.51 21.60
C LYS A 44 -38.61 19.82 22.40
N LYS A 45 -38.42 19.76 23.72
CA LYS A 45 -38.35 20.92 24.63
C LYS A 45 -36.99 21.63 24.60
N SER A 46 -35.90 20.97 24.17
CA SER A 46 -34.57 21.57 23.96
C SER A 46 -34.40 22.37 22.65
N LYS A 47 -35.45 23.04 22.16
CA LYS A 47 -35.42 23.87 20.93
C LYS A 47 -35.55 25.37 21.22
N ILE A 48 -34.65 25.92 22.05
CA ILE A 48 -34.53 27.36 22.30
C ILE A 48 -33.03 27.73 22.37
N GLU A 49 -32.71 28.99 22.04
CA GLU A 49 -31.40 29.65 22.03
C GLU A 49 -30.41 29.29 20.89
N ASP A 50 -30.42 30.18 19.89
CA ASP A 50 -29.39 30.32 18.86
C ASP A 50 -28.03 30.69 19.47
N LYS A 51 -26.98 29.91 19.16
CA LYS A 51 -25.58 30.38 19.22
C LYS A 51 -24.78 29.91 18.01
N GLU A 52 -24.00 30.84 17.48
CA GLU A 52 -23.32 30.75 16.19
C GLU A 52 -22.16 29.74 16.23
N TYR A 53 -21.95 29.04 15.12
CA TYR A 53 -20.65 28.44 14.79
C TYR A 53 -20.29 28.84 13.36
N TYR A 54 -19.26 29.67 13.23
CA TYR A 54 -18.90 30.37 12.00
C TYR A 54 -18.22 29.47 10.96
N PHE A 55 -18.51 29.75 9.68
CA PHE A 55 -17.65 29.86 8.49
C PHE A 55 -16.22 29.22 8.53
N TRP A 56 -15.71 28.64 7.43
CA TRP A 56 -15.58 29.33 6.13
C TRP A 56 -15.66 28.45 4.87
N GLU A 57 -16.12 29.07 3.79
CA GLU A 57 -16.03 28.60 2.40
C GLU A 57 -14.74 29.08 1.71
N GLY A 58 -14.50 28.63 0.47
CA GLY A 58 -13.39 29.06 -0.39
C GLY A 58 -12.89 27.89 -1.26
N ALA A 59 -13.45 27.60 -2.44
CA ALA A 59 -13.19 28.31 -3.71
C ALA A 59 -11.68 28.49 -4.00
N LYS A 60 -11.11 28.15 -5.17
CA LYS A 60 -11.55 27.53 -6.44
C LYS A 60 -10.27 27.46 -7.33
N ASN A 61 -10.33 26.72 -8.44
CA ASN A 61 -9.45 26.84 -9.64
C ASN A 61 -7.98 26.34 -9.64
N SER A 62 -7.64 25.78 -10.81
CA SER A 62 -6.34 25.80 -11.55
C SER A 62 -5.09 25.02 -11.08
N HIS A 63 -4.69 24.08 -11.96
CA HIS A 63 -3.32 23.81 -12.43
C HIS A 63 -2.29 23.07 -11.54
N THR A 64 -2.60 21.80 -11.35
CA THR A 64 -1.67 20.65 -11.52
C THR A 64 -0.95 20.65 -12.89
N PRO A 65 0.09 19.80 -13.12
CA PRO A 65 1.09 19.18 -12.22
C PRO A 65 2.51 19.10 -12.87
N SER A 66 3.29 18.04 -12.54
CA SER A 66 4.38 17.41 -13.34
C SER A 66 5.80 18.03 -13.17
N ILE A 67 6.94 17.35 -13.37
CA ILE A 67 7.34 16.04 -13.99
C ILE A 67 8.73 15.65 -13.37
N ASN A 68 9.25 14.41 -13.36
CA ASN A 68 8.65 13.08 -13.21
C ASN A 68 9.69 11.97 -12.88
N ASN A 69 9.21 10.88 -12.29
CA ASN A 69 9.53 9.47 -12.55
C ASN A 69 10.95 8.95 -12.93
N LYS A 70 11.44 8.00 -12.10
CA LYS A 70 11.71 6.56 -12.42
C LYS A 70 12.90 6.27 -13.40
N ILE A 71 13.31 5.03 -13.71
CA ILE A 71 12.74 3.69 -13.42
C ILE A 71 13.78 2.57 -13.19
N ARG A 72 13.25 1.43 -12.72
CA ARG A 72 13.85 0.09 -12.49
C ARG A 72 14.54 -0.52 -13.72
N ASN A 73 15.34 -1.58 -13.53
CA ASN A 73 15.14 -2.96 -14.03
C ASN A 73 16.38 -3.85 -13.69
N GLY A 74 16.34 -5.19 -13.64
CA GLY A 74 15.22 -6.15 -13.74
C GLY A 74 15.66 -7.64 -13.58
N GLN A 75 14.68 -8.49 -13.23
CA GLN A 75 14.44 -9.91 -13.62
C GLN A 75 15.44 -11.09 -13.35
N GLU A 76 14.88 -12.12 -12.65
CA GLU A 76 14.92 -13.60 -12.91
C GLU A 76 16.27 -14.38 -12.75
N LYS A 77 16.46 -15.73 -12.80
CA LYS A 77 15.67 -17.01 -12.99
C LYS A 77 16.48 -18.21 -12.36
N PHE A 78 16.26 -19.56 -12.42
CA PHE A 78 15.28 -20.54 -13.01
C PHE A 78 15.37 -21.95 -12.30
N TYR A 79 14.53 -22.92 -12.71
CA TYR A 79 14.55 -24.42 -12.65
C TYR A 79 15.18 -25.31 -11.51
N ASN A 80 14.27 -26.02 -10.79
CA ASN A 80 14.05 -27.50 -10.68
C ASN A 80 14.94 -28.51 -9.88
N LYS A 81 14.25 -29.54 -9.32
CA LYS A 81 14.69 -30.86 -8.78
C LYS A 81 15.65 -30.95 -7.56
N ASN A 82 15.09 -30.99 -6.34
CA ASN A 82 15.24 -32.11 -5.36
C ASN A 82 14.46 -31.79 -4.06
N ASN A 83 13.95 -32.81 -3.37
CA ASN A 83 12.93 -32.66 -2.30
C ASN A 83 13.45 -32.99 -0.89
N THR A 84 14.75 -32.78 -0.65
CA THR A 84 15.45 -32.94 0.62
C THR A 84 16.16 -31.65 0.97
N ILE A 85 16.25 -31.33 2.26
CA ILE A 85 16.90 -30.11 2.71
C ILE A 85 18.02 -30.45 3.67
N THR A 86 19.19 -30.63 3.05
CA THR A 86 20.48 -30.66 3.70
C THR A 86 20.95 -29.21 3.84
N VAL A 87 20.78 -28.68 5.05
CA VAL A 87 21.40 -27.45 5.57
C VAL A 87 22.93 -27.76 5.65
N LYS A 88 23.91 -26.83 5.57
CA LYS A 88 25.33 -27.20 5.27
C LYS A 88 26.44 -26.41 6.02
N TYR A 89 27.09 -27.06 6.99
CA TYR A 89 27.94 -26.46 8.02
C TYR A 89 29.36 -26.09 7.52
N GLU A 90 29.52 -24.95 6.85
CA GLU A 90 30.85 -24.45 6.48
C GLU A 90 31.54 -23.75 7.66
N LYS A 91 32.37 -24.56 8.35
CA LYS A 91 33.14 -24.24 9.55
C LYS A 91 34.50 -23.61 9.16
N ASN A 92 34.64 -22.30 9.42
CA ASN A 92 35.91 -21.53 9.52
C ASN A 92 37.10 -21.93 8.62
N VAL A 93 37.10 -21.46 7.36
CA VAL A 93 38.28 -21.31 6.47
C VAL A 93 37.95 -20.08 5.58
N VAL A 94 38.68 -18.96 5.47
CA VAL A 94 40.10 -18.62 5.68
C VAL A 94 41.03 -19.31 4.67
N ASP A 95 40.94 -18.95 3.37
CA ASP A 95 42.06 -18.20 2.74
C ASP A 95 41.83 -17.65 1.32
N ARG A 96 42.76 -16.77 0.96
CA ARG A 96 42.99 -15.80 -0.14
C ARG A 96 43.02 -16.29 -1.63
N PRO A 97 43.26 -15.37 -2.63
CA PRO A 97 42.72 -15.48 -3.99
C PRO A 97 43.79 -15.66 -5.12
N LEU A 98 43.62 -14.95 -6.26
CA LEU A 98 44.40 -14.88 -7.53
C LEU A 98 43.76 -15.73 -8.68
N ALA A 99 43.87 -15.41 -9.99
CA ALA A 99 44.64 -14.36 -10.69
C ALA A 99 43.98 -13.90 -12.04
N THR A 100 44.37 -12.70 -12.53
CA THR A 100 44.67 -12.27 -13.93
C THR A 100 43.97 -12.97 -15.13
N SER A 101 43.37 -12.29 -16.13
CA SER A 101 44.00 -11.56 -17.29
C SER A 101 43.00 -11.59 -18.50
N SER A 102 43.06 -10.82 -19.61
CA SER A 102 43.72 -9.55 -20.00
C SER A 102 43.24 -9.07 -21.40
N GLN A 103 43.33 -7.76 -21.70
CA GLN A 103 43.35 -7.11 -23.05
C GLN A 103 42.05 -7.17 -23.92
N GLY A 104 41.76 -6.20 -24.81
CA GLY A 104 42.39 -4.88 -25.07
C GLY A 104 41.80 -4.08 -26.26
N GLY A 105 42.11 -2.77 -26.34
CA GLY A 105 41.82 -1.83 -27.46
C GLY A 105 40.47 -1.06 -27.37
N SER A 106 40.29 0.27 -27.56
CA SER A 106 40.89 1.34 -28.43
C SER A 106 40.43 1.28 -29.90
N GLU A 107 39.98 2.33 -30.62
CA GLU A 107 39.73 3.79 -30.39
C GLU A 107 38.71 4.27 -31.49
N LYS A 108 38.44 5.51 -31.94
CA LYS A 108 38.89 6.94 -31.81
C LYS A 108 37.66 7.82 -32.25
N ASN A 109 37.12 8.81 -31.52
CA ASN A 109 37.52 10.23 -31.26
C ASN A 109 37.05 11.30 -32.29
N THR A 110 36.97 12.59 -31.85
CA THR A 110 36.51 13.84 -32.56
C THR A 110 35.01 13.96 -32.91
N SER A 111 34.22 15.02 -32.63
CA SER A 111 34.34 16.35 -31.97
C SER A 111 34.58 17.61 -32.83
N LEU A 112 33.69 18.62 -32.64
CA LEU A 112 33.74 20.09 -32.90
C LEU A 112 32.28 20.63 -32.85
N LYS A 113 32.00 21.95 -32.82
CA LYS A 113 32.11 22.99 -31.77
C LYS A 113 31.51 24.31 -32.36
N GLY A 114 30.96 25.20 -31.51
CA GLY A 114 30.53 26.56 -31.87
C GLY A 114 29.01 26.73 -32.12
N GLY A 115 28.38 27.87 -31.83
CA GLY A 115 28.88 29.07 -31.14
C GLY A 115 27.89 30.25 -31.18
N GLY A 116 27.91 31.12 -30.16
CA GLY A 116 27.17 32.41 -30.09
C GLY A 116 25.67 32.34 -29.66
N ASP A 117 25.07 33.40 -29.09
CA ASP A 117 25.71 34.59 -28.49
C ASP A 117 24.82 35.37 -27.49
N THR A 118 25.41 36.38 -26.84
CA THR A 118 24.91 37.11 -25.64
C THR A 118 23.79 38.14 -25.87
N VAL A 119 23.00 38.42 -24.81
CA VAL A 119 22.59 39.79 -24.40
C VAL A 119 22.64 39.88 -22.86
N THR A 120 22.98 41.04 -22.29
CA THR A 120 23.00 41.30 -20.83
C THR A 120 22.44 42.69 -20.53
N LEU A 121 21.66 42.84 -19.45
CA LEU A 121 21.25 44.13 -18.90
C LEU A 121 21.93 44.39 -17.56
N LYS A 122 22.36 45.64 -17.32
CA LYS A 122 23.16 46.06 -16.15
C LYS A 122 22.37 46.99 -15.23
N ASN A 123 22.77 46.94 -13.96
CA ASN A 123 22.67 47.95 -12.89
C ASN A 123 21.96 49.28 -13.22
N VAL A 124 20.89 49.58 -12.46
CA VAL A 124 20.54 50.95 -12.08
C VAL A 124 20.27 50.97 -10.57
N ASN A 125 20.95 51.88 -9.86
CA ASN A 125 20.72 52.38 -8.50
C ASN A 125 19.99 51.47 -7.49
N ASN A 126 20.75 50.74 -6.65
CA ASN A 126 20.21 50.02 -5.49
C ASN A 126 21.01 50.35 -4.20
N GLN A 127 21.39 51.62 -4.04
CA GLN A 127 22.26 52.10 -2.95
C GLN A 127 21.57 53.09 -2.00
N LEU A 128 20.58 53.88 -2.44
CA LEU A 128 19.73 54.67 -1.53
C LEU A 128 18.69 53.80 -0.80
N MET A 129 18.17 52.74 -1.45
CA MET A 129 17.20 51.79 -0.85
C MET A 129 17.75 51.01 0.36
N LYS A 130 19.04 51.15 0.70
CA LYS A 130 19.70 50.37 1.75
C LYS A 130 19.56 50.94 3.16
N GLU A 131 19.19 52.21 3.30
CA GLU A 131 19.17 52.87 4.62
C GLU A 131 17.75 52.93 5.22
N GLU A 132 16.70 53.03 4.39
CA GLU A 132 15.30 53.11 4.85
C GLU A 132 14.67 51.74 5.17
N LEU A 133 15.21 50.62 4.68
CA LEU A 133 14.59 49.29 4.84
C LEU A 133 14.99 48.54 6.15
N PHE A 134 15.90 49.12 6.95
CA PHE A 134 16.47 48.45 8.14
C PHE A 134 16.08 49.10 9.48
N SER A 135 15.22 50.12 9.47
CA SER A 135 14.92 50.98 10.63
C SER A 135 13.82 50.49 11.58
N GLU A 136 13.02 49.48 11.20
CA GLU A 136 11.79 49.09 11.95
C GLU A 136 11.83 47.73 12.69
N ILE A 137 13.01 47.19 12.98
CA ILE A 137 13.12 46.09 13.95
C ILE A 137 13.32 46.69 15.34
N ASP A 138 12.23 46.98 16.04
CA ASP A 138 12.28 47.51 17.41
C ASP A 138 12.73 46.43 18.41
N LEU A 139 14.05 46.40 18.64
CA LEU A 139 14.70 45.60 19.68
C LEU A 139 14.29 46.02 21.10
N ASN A 140 13.39 47.00 21.28
CA ASN A 140 12.81 47.37 22.57
C ASN A 140 11.40 46.80 22.81
N ASP A 141 10.78 46.08 21.87
CA ASP A 141 9.54 45.36 22.19
C ASP A 141 9.82 44.16 23.10
N LEU A 142 9.78 44.46 24.40
CA LEU A 142 9.85 43.51 25.51
C LEU A 142 8.89 42.33 25.34
N LYS A 143 7.74 42.51 24.68
CA LYS A 143 6.75 41.43 24.45
C LYS A 143 7.29 40.35 23.52
N LEU A 144 8.08 40.70 22.50
CA LEU A 144 8.70 39.71 21.61
C LEU A 144 9.76 38.88 22.34
N ASN A 145 10.34 39.42 23.42
CA ASN A 145 11.44 38.80 24.17
C ASN A 145 11.00 37.93 25.37
N MET A 146 9.72 37.98 25.76
CA MET A 146 9.11 37.14 26.80
C MET A 146 8.70 35.76 26.26
N GLU A 147 8.68 34.71 27.09
CA GLU A 147 8.07 33.43 26.67
C GLU A 147 6.56 33.62 26.46
N ARG A 148 6.10 33.50 25.21
CA ARG A 148 4.69 33.58 24.85
C ARG A 148 4.09 32.18 24.71
N ASN A 149 2.88 32.01 25.22
CA ASN A 149 1.96 30.96 24.76
C ASN A 149 1.22 31.51 23.52
N VAL A 150 1.24 30.79 22.40
CA VAL A 150 0.89 31.35 21.09
C VAL A 150 -0.11 30.48 20.36
N ASN A 151 -1.28 31.03 20.01
CA ASN A 151 -2.23 30.35 19.12
C ASN A 151 -1.74 30.46 17.67
N LEU A 152 -0.98 29.45 17.22
CA LEU A 152 -0.47 29.39 15.84
C LEU A 152 -1.60 29.47 14.79
N THR A 153 -2.78 28.93 15.10
CA THR A 153 -3.97 28.97 14.24
C THR A 153 -4.37 30.40 13.85
N GLU A 154 -4.22 31.36 14.76
CA GLU A 154 -4.51 32.78 14.50
C GLU A 154 -3.37 33.48 13.75
N LEU A 155 -2.11 33.12 14.03
CA LEU A 155 -0.95 33.77 13.41
C LEU A 155 -0.77 33.42 11.93
N ILE A 156 -1.18 32.22 11.54
CA ILE A 156 -1.16 31.72 10.14
C ILE A 156 -2.13 32.51 9.25
N VAL A 157 -3.15 33.15 9.82
CA VAL A 157 -4.07 34.00 9.06
C VAL A 157 -3.32 35.24 8.57
N VAL A 158 -3.24 35.37 7.25
CA VAL A 158 -2.79 36.56 6.53
C VAL A 158 -3.95 37.55 6.49
N LYS A 159 -3.76 38.74 7.06
CA LYS A 159 -4.85 39.70 7.35
C LYS A 159 -5.03 40.79 6.29
N ASN A 160 -3.97 41.14 5.56
CA ASN A 160 -3.95 42.16 4.52
C ASN A 160 -2.95 41.79 3.41
N GLU A 161 -2.86 42.61 2.36
CA GLU A 161 -1.96 42.32 1.24
C GLU A 161 -0.47 42.52 1.61
N ASP A 162 -0.15 43.37 2.58
CA ASP A 162 1.23 43.57 3.07
C ASP A 162 1.77 42.32 3.77
N GLU A 163 1.01 41.74 4.71
CA GLU A 163 1.30 40.44 5.31
C GLU A 163 1.38 39.34 4.23
N ARG A 164 0.61 39.44 3.14
CA ARG A 164 0.63 38.47 2.04
C ARG A 164 1.91 38.59 1.19
N ILE A 165 2.36 39.81 0.92
CA ILE A 165 3.65 40.10 0.28
C ILE A 165 4.78 39.57 1.17
N GLU A 166 4.71 39.79 2.48
CA GLU A 166 5.69 39.27 3.45
C GLU A 166 5.68 37.73 3.51
N TYR A 167 4.50 37.10 3.54
CA TYR A 167 4.35 35.64 3.47
C TYR A 167 4.96 35.06 2.19
N ASN A 168 4.63 35.64 1.03
CA ASN A 168 5.15 35.19 -0.27
C ASN A 168 6.68 35.34 -0.32
N LYS A 169 7.22 36.50 0.07
CA LYS A 169 8.66 36.74 0.22
C LYS A 169 9.29 35.72 1.18
N GLY A 170 8.62 35.38 2.28
CA GLY A 170 9.09 34.41 3.27
C GLY A 170 9.24 33.00 2.68
N ILE A 171 8.19 32.51 2.02
CA ILE A 171 8.18 31.21 1.36
C ILE A 171 9.23 31.15 0.24
N GLU A 172 9.35 32.20 -0.58
CA GLU A 172 10.39 32.28 -1.63
C GLU A 172 11.80 32.26 -1.03
N ASN A 173 12.10 33.19 -0.10
CA ASN A 173 13.44 33.40 0.41
C ASN A 173 13.96 32.26 1.32
N TYR A 174 13.09 31.70 2.16
CA TYR A 174 13.50 30.78 3.23
C TYR A 174 12.88 29.38 3.10
N GLN A 175 11.89 29.18 2.22
CA GLN A 175 11.12 27.93 2.07
C GLN A 175 10.31 27.53 3.33
N PHE A 176 10.01 28.50 4.20
CA PHE A 176 9.09 28.39 5.33
C PHE A 176 8.37 29.73 5.61
N ASN A 177 7.35 29.71 6.46
CA ASN A 177 6.50 30.85 6.78
C ASN A 177 7.19 31.87 7.71
N ALA A 178 8.03 32.74 7.13
CA ALA A 178 8.77 33.78 7.87
C ALA A 178 7.86 34.81 8.55
N LEU A 179 6.69 35.14 7.98
CA LEU A 179 5.68 35.99 8.62
C LEU A 179 5.26 35.42 9.98
N VAL A 180 4.94 34.11 10.03
CA VAL A 180 4.58 33.44 11.30
C VAL A 180 5.78 33.37 12.25
N SER A 181 7.01 33.19 11.77
CA SER A 181 8.22 33.29 12.61
C SER A 181 8.28 34.63 13.35
N ARG A 182 8.10 35.74 12.63
CA ARG A 182 8.13 37.10 13.18
C ARG A 182 6.98 37.34 14.15
N LYS A 183 5.74 37.00 13.77
CA LYS A 183 4.55 37.11 14.62
C LYS A 183 4.66 36.36 15.97
N ILE A 184 5.42 35.26 16.02
CA ILE A 184 5.71 34.53 17.27
C ILE A 184 6.69 35.30 18.20
N GLY A 185 7.63 36.08 17.65
CA GLY A 185 8.67 36.81 18.41
C GLY A 185 9.96 36.02 18.59
N PHE A 186 10.69 36.25 19.68
CA PHE A 186 12.02 35.65 19.97
C PHE A 186 11.99 34.51 20.99
N ARG A 187 10.92 34.35 21.77
CA ARG A 187 10.71 33.22 22.69
C ARG A 187 9.29 32.65 22.57
N ARG A 188 9.14 31.34 22.75
CA ARG A 188 7.84 30.67 22.81
C ARG A 188 7.87 29.42 23.67
N LYS A 189 6.72 29.12 24.27
CA LYS A 189 6.48 27.82 24.91
C LYS A 189 6.26 26.74 23.86
N ILE A 190 6.86 25.58 24.07
CA ILE A 190 6.68 24.38 23.24
C ILE A 190 6.18 23.21 24.09
N LEU A 191 5.78 22.11 23.44
CA LEU A 191 5.41 20.87 24.10
C LEU A 191 6.65 20.12 24.60
N ASP A 192 6.65 19.71 25.88
CA ASP A 192 7.56 18.64 26.33
C ASP A 192 7.19 17.35 25.60
N SER A 193 8.07 16.96 24.67
CA SER A 193 7.83 15.92 23.67
C SER A 193 8.40 14.56 24.08
N ARG A 194 9.01 14.48 25.26
CA ARG A 194 9.70 13.28 25.78
C ARG A 194 8.70 12.22 26.25
N ASN A 195 9.22 11.02 26.52
CA ASN A 195 8.44 10.05 27.28
C ASN A 195 8.31 10.55 28.74
N GLU A 196 7.19 10.28 29.40
CA GLU A 196 7.03 10.61 30.84
C GLU A 196 8.20 10.05 31.67
N LYS A 197 8.61 8.80 31.40
CA LYS A 197 9.76 8.15 32.07
C LYS A 197 11.11 8.83 31.86
N CYS A 198 11.24 9.77 30.92
CA CYS A 198 12.47 10.57 30.76
C CYS A 198 12.57 11.71 31.80
N LYS A 199 11.45 12.12 32.39
CA LYS A 199 11.41 13.22 33.36
C LYS A 199 12.06 12.80 34.68
N ASP A 200 11.78 11.56 35.08
CA ASP A 200 12.26 10.86 36.27
C ASP A 200 13.76 10.49 36.22
N ILE A 201 14.45 10.75 35.10
CA ILE A 201 15.88 10.45 34.95
C ILE A 201 16.70 11.60 35.55
N GLU A 202 17.53 11.24 36.53
CA GLU A 202 18.64 12.06 37.03
C GLU A 202 19.91 11.75 36.23
N TYR A 203 20.74 12.77 36.03
CA TYR A 203 22.01 12.71 35.29
C TYR A 203 23.15 13.15 36.21
N SER A 204 24.38 12.77 35.89
CA SER A 204 25.58 13.17 36.64
C SER A 204 25.66 14.69 36.82
N SER A 205 26.11 15.16 37.98
CA SER A 205 26.36 16.59 38.22
C SER A 205 27.67 17.07 37.60
N ASP A 206 28.64 16.16 37.43
CA ASP A 206 29.97 16.35 36.84
C ASP A 206 29.99 15.94 35.36
N LEU A 207 29.13 16.53 34.53
CA LEU A 207 29.14 16.38 33.08
C LEU A 207 30.12 17.37 32.44
N ASP A 208 30.85 16.92 31.41
CA ASP A 208 31.79 17.76 30.66
C ASP A 208 31.05 18.80 29.80
N PRO A 209 31.29 20.12 29.99
CA PRO A 209 30.58 21.17 29.24
C PRO A 209 30.88 21.15 27.74
N ALA A 210 29.89 21.54 26.94
CA ALA A 210 29.92 21.43 25.48
C ALA A 210 30.03 22.78 24.75
N SER A 211 30.78 22.78 23.65
CA SER A 211 30.75 23.82 22.62
C SER A 211 29.66 23.48 21.60
N ILE A 212 28.59 24.27 21.56
CA ILE A 212 27.47 24.09 20.64
C ILE A 212 27.77 24.84 19.34
N ILE A 213 27.83 24.17 18.20
CA ILE A 213 28.22 24.71 16.89
C ILE A 213 26.99 24.78 15.98
N ILE A 214 26.69 25.98 15.48
CA ILE A 214 25.51 26.28 14.67
C ILE A 214 25.97 27.00 13.41
N CYS A 215 25.95 26.31 12.27
CA CYS A 215 26.35 26.88 10.98
C CYS A 215 25.12 27.42 10.26
N TYR A 216 25.20 28.63 9.71
CA TYR A 216 24.11 29.28 8.97
C TYR A 216 24.61 30.01 7.73
N PHE A 217 23.74 30.10 6.73
CA PHE A 217 23.93 30.89 5.51
C PHE A 217 22.57 31.45 5.10
N ASN A 218 22.42 32.78 5.08
CA ASN A 218 21.20 33.46 4.65
C ASN A 218 19.91 33.01 5.38
N GLU A 219 20.02 32.70 6.67
CA GLU A 219 18.90 32.24 7.53
C GLU A 219 18.00 33.41 7.98
N GLU A 220 16.76 33.11 8.38
CA GLU A 220 15.84 34.13 8.93
C GLU A 220 16.22 34.53 10.36
N PRO A 221 16.43 35.82 10.68
CA PRO A 221 16.89 36.26 11.98
C PRO A 221 16.04 35.83 13.18
N HIS A 222 14.70 35.84 13.09
CA HIS A 222 13.84 35.47 14.22
C HIS A 222 13.89 33.96 14.51
N VAL A 223 13.99 33.10 13.48
CA VAL A 223 14.27 31.67 13.68
C VAL A 223 15.62 31.45 14.36
N LEU A 224 16.69 32.10 13.88
CA LEU A 224 18.03 31.91 14.46
C LEU A 224 18.09 32.43 15.90
N ILE A 225 17.51 33.60 16.20
CA ILE A 225 17.45 34.13 17.57
C ILE A 225 16.63 33.22 18.49
N ARG A 226 15.47 32.74 18.03
CA ARG A 226 14.61 31.79 18.77
C ARG A 226 15.33 30.48 19.09
N MET A 227 16.14 29.99 18.15
CA MET A 227 16.97 28.80 18.37
C MET A 227 17.95 29.00 19.53
N ILE A 228 18.75 30.08 19.51
CA ILE A 228 19.72 30.34 20.59
C ILE A 228 19.02 30.58 21.93
N ASN A 229 17.93 31.34 21.94
CA ASN A 229 17.12 31.52 23.15
C ASN A 229 16.63 30.16 23.68
N SER A 230 16.09 29.28 22.84
CA SER A 230 15.64 27.95 23.29
C SER A 230 16.77 27.13 23.94
N ILE A 231 18.02 27.29 23.48
CA ILE A 231 19.20 26.64 24.06
C ILE A 231 19.53 27.28 25.42
N LEU A 232 19.61 28.61 25.50
CA LEU A 232 19.92 29.34 26.74
C LEU A 232 18.85 29.12 27.83
N ASP A 233 17.58 29.07 27.43
CA ASP A 233 16.44 28.96 28.34
C ASP A 233 16.24 27.53 28.89
N ARG A 234 16.65 26.48 28.14
CA ARG A 234 16.40 25.06 28.46
C ARG A 234 17.65 24.21 28.70
N THR A 235 18.81 24.86 28.90
CA THR A 235 20.09 24.17 29.16
C THR A 235 20.76 24.78 30.39
N PRO A 236 21.15 23.98 31.40
CA PRO A 236 21.90 24.48 32.56
C PRO A 236 23.20 25.19 32.13
N ASN A 237 23.40 26.44 32.57
CA ASN A 237 24.54 27.29 32.16
C ASN A 237 25.91 26.66 32.44
N ASN A 238 26.04 25.79 33.45
CA ASN A 238 27.27 25.05 33.72
C ASN A 238 27.62 24.02 32.62
N LEU A 239 26.65 23.54 31.85
CA LEU A 239 26.85 22.57 30.75
C LEU A 239 27.12 23.23 29.40
N ILE A 240 26.83 24.52 29.26
CA ILE A 240 27.24 25.32 28.10
C ILE A 240 28.69 25.78 28.33
N HIS A 241 29.64 25.25 27.56
CA HIS A 241 30.99 25.81 27.50
C HIS A 241 30.95 27.13 26.71
N GLU A 242 30.46 27.05 25.48
CA GLU A 242 30.21 28.19 24.58
C GLU A 242 29.17 27.81 23.51
N ILE A 243 28.62 28.79 22.81
CA ILE A 243 27.80 28.60 21.61
C ILE A 243 28.47 29.37 20.47
N LEU A 244 28.85 28.66 19.40
CA LEU A 244 29.49 29.21 18.21
C LEU A 244 28.47 29.29 17.06
N LEU A 245 28.03 30.51 16.73
CA LEU A 245 27.28 30.79 15.51
C LEU A 245 28.30 31.04 14.38
N ILE A 246 28.35 30.15 13.39
CA ILE A 246 29.24 30.23 12.24
C ILE A 246 28.44 30.76 11.04
N ASP A 247 28.70 32.01 10.66
CA ASP A 247 28.23 32.59 9.40
C ASP A 247 29.09 32.05 8.25
N ASP A 248 28.52 31.20 7.38
CA ASP A 248 29.20 30.69 6.19
C ASP A 248 29.16 31.70 5.04
N SER A 249 29.57 32.94 5.36
CA SER A 249 29.59 34.10 4.47
C SER A 249 28.25 34.42 3.81
N SER A 250 27.20 34.59 4.62
CA SER A 250 25.89 35.12 4.17
C SER A 250 26.08 36.41 3.36
N ASP A 251 25.47 36.45 2.18
CA ASP A 251 25.68 37.44 1.11
C ASP A 251 24.43 38.29 0.81
N LEU A 252 23.26 37.94 1.35
CA LEU A 252 22.03 38.70 1.16
C LEU A 252 21.84 39.77 2.25
N VAL A 253 21.78 41.04 1.82
CA VAL A 253 21.69 42.23 2.70
C VAL A 253 20.46 42.17 3.62
N ASP A 254 19.30 41.82 3.08
CA ASP A 254 18.01 41.65 3.81
C ASP A 254 18.03 40.51 4.85
N ARG A 255 19.15 39.79 4.94
CA ARG A 255 19.40 38.66 5.85
C ARG A 255 20.73 38.81 6.61
N HIS A 256 21.31 40.01 6.60
CA HIS A 256 22.64 40.25 7.15
C HIS A 256 22.69 40.01 8.67
N PRO A 257 23.81 39.49 9.25
CA PRO A 257 23.89 39.13 10.67
C PRO A 257 23.71 40.27 11.69
N GLU A 258 23.57 41.53 11.27
CA GLU A 258 23.43 42.69 12.15
C GLU A 258 22.27 42.60 13.13
N ILE A 259 21.11 42.07 12.70
CA ILE A 259 19.93 41.93 13.58
C ILE A 259 20.26 40.97 14.74
N VAL A 260 20.95 39.87 14.43
CA VAL A 260 21.42 38.87 15.40
C VAL A 260 22.55 39.43 16.27
N THR A 261 23.41 40.28 15.70
CA THR A 261 24.53 40.92 16.41
C THR A 261 24.03 41.95 17.44
N LYS A 262 23.14 42.87 17.02
CA LYS A 262 22.50 43.86 17.90
C LYS A 262 21.65 43.18 18.99
N TYR A 263 20.99 42.07 18.67
CA TYR A 263 20.26 41.27 19.67
C TYR A 263 21.23 40.59 20.66
N LYS A 264 22.31 39.96 20.17
CA LYS A 264 23.35 39.35 21.00
C LYS A 264 23.89 40.34 22.03
N GLU A 265 24.35 41.51 21.56
CA GLU A 265 24.99 42.55 22.39
C GLU A 265 24.10 43.03 23.54
N LYS A 266 22.77 42.93 23.37
CA LYS A 266 21.77 43.35 24.35
C LYS A 266 21.26 42.22 25.27
N TYR A 267 21.30 40.95 24.83
CA TYR A 267 20.55 39.86 25.47
C TYR A 267 21.27 38.52 25.64
N TRP A 268 22.45 38.29 25.04
CA TRP A 268 23.16 37.01 25.16
C TRP A 268 24.45 37.12 25.98
N PRO A 269 24.79 36.09 26.79
CA PRO A 269 26.04 36.08 27.55
C PRO A 269 27.26 35.94 26.63
N GLU A 270 28.44 36.36 27.10
CA GLU A 270 29.72 36.30 26.35
C GLU A 270 30.10 34.91 25.82
N LYS A 271 29.53 33.84 26.42
CA LYS A 271 29.60 32.47 25.91
C LYS A 271 29.06 32.31 24.49
N VAL A 272 28.20 33.20 24.01
CA VAL A 272 27.65 33.17 22.63
C VAL A 272 28.55 33.98 21.69
N LYS A 273 29.36 33.28 20.92
CA LYS A 273 30.32 33.84 19.96
C LYS A 273 29.75 33.74 18.55
N MET A 274 29.95 34.79 17.76
CA MET A 274 29.63 34.82 16.33
C MET A 274 30.94 34.89 15.57
N LEU A 275 31.13 33.99 14.61
CA LEU A 275 32.33 33.84 13.79
C LEU A 275 31.91 33.78 12.32
N LYS A 276 32.77 34.18 11.39
CA LYS A 276 32.48 34.21 9.94
C LYS A 276 33.59 33.53 9.14
N THR A 277 33.22 32.76 8.12
CA THR A 277 34.16 32.18 7.15
C THR A 277 34.71 33.28 6.21
N GLN A 278 35.76 32.99 5.43
CA GLN A 278 36.32 33.98 4.48
C GLN A 278 35.56 34.07 3.15
N LYS A 279 34.77 33.04 2.85
CA LYS A 279 33.93 32.84 1.65
C LYS A 279 32.87 31.78 2.01
N ASN A 280 31.85 31.59 1.18
CA ASN A 280 30.96 30.44 1.34
C ASN A 280 31.77 29.14 1.10
N GLU A 281 32.04 28.40 2.18
CA GLU A 281 32.79 27.14 2.15
C GLU A 281 31.85 25.94 1.93
N GLY A 282 30.59 26.08 2.32
CA GLY A 282 29.57 25.05 2.36
C GLY A 282 29.45 24.40 3.75
N LEU A 283 28.23 23.95 4.09
CA LEU A 283 27.87 23.40 5.42
C LEU A 283 28.91 22.41 5.99
N ILE A 284 29.44 21.53 5.14
CA ILE A 284 30.45 20.52 5.50
C ILE A 284 31.71 21.18 6.09
N ARG A 285 32.25 22.17 5.38
CA ARG A 285 33.48 22.89 5.73
C ARG A 285 33.22 23.94 6.82
N ALA A 286 32.03 24.56 6.84
CA ALA A 286 31.61 25.42 7.95
C ALA A 286 31.53 24.66 9.28
N LYS A 287 31.02 23.42 9.29
CA LYS A 287 31.04 22.56 10.50
C LYS A 287 32.47 22.21 10.93
N VAL A 288 33.38 21.94 9.99
CA VAL A 288 34.81 21.74 10.29
C VAL A 288 35.46 23.01 10.90
N PHE A 289 35.25 24.17 10.28
CA PHE A 289 35.72 25.46 10.80
C PHE A 289 35.23 25.71 12.24
N GLY A 290 33.93 25.51 12.50
CA GLY A 290 33.36 25.63 13.85
C GLY A 290 33.98 24.64 14.85
N ALA A 291 34.31 23.42 14.43
CA ALA A 291 34.96 22.41 15.27
C ALA A 291 36.41 22.79 15.63
N HIS A 292 37.13 23.44 14.72
CA HIS A 292 38.48 23.96 15.00
C HIS A 292 38.44 25.08 16.04
N GLN A 293 37.51 26.03 15.89
CA GLN A 293 37.34 27.19 16.78
C GLN A 293 36.76 26.83 18.16
N ALA A 294 36.04 25.72 18.29
CA ALA A 294 35.50 25.23 19.56
C ALA A 294 36.60 24.86 20.57
N THR A 295 36.42 25.26 21.83
CA THR A 295 37.40 25.08 22.92
C THR A 295 36.97 24.06 23.98
N GLY A 296 35.70 23.65 23.98
CA GLY A 296 35.16 22.63 24.89
C GLY A 296 35.55 21.21 24.50
N LYS A 297 35.44 20.28 25.46
CA LYS A 297 35.78 18.86 25.25
C LYS A 297 34.75 18.12 24.38
N VAL A 298 33.49 18.55 24.42
CA VAL A 298 32.37 17.99 23.66
C VAL A 298 31.92 19.02 22.62
N LEU A 299 31.74 18.57 21.39
CA LEU A 299 31.14 19.33 20.30
C LEU A 299 29.69 18.89 20.13
N VAL A 300 28.77 19.85 19.96
CA VAL A 300 27.35 19.58 19.67
C VAL A 300 26.96 20.37 18.44
N PHE A 301 26.78 19.70 17.31
CA PHE A 301 26.31 20.34 16.08
C PHE A 301 24.79 20.43 16.06
N LEU A 302 24.26 21.57 15.66
CA LEU A 302 22.84 21.78 15.34
C LEU A 302 22.71 22.59 14.05
N ASP A 303 21.64 22.37 13.29
CA ASP A 303 21.33 23.19 12.11
C ASP A 303 20.54 24.44 12.52
N SER A 304 20.71 25.56 11.80
CA SER A 304 20.31 26.94 12.16
C SER A 304 18.82 27.25 12.34
N HIS A 305 17.97 26.23 12.35
CA HIS A 305 16.50 26.33 12.36
C HIS A 305 15.86 25.23 13.22
N CYS A 306 16.35 25.15 14.46
CA CYS A 306 15.86 24.22 15.48
C CYS A 306 15.26 24.93 16.70
N GLU A 307 14.49 24.20 17.50
CA GLU A 307 14.14 24.56 18.88
C GLU A 307 14.35 23.35 19.78
N VAL A 308 15.17 23.50 20.82
CA VAL A 308 15.49 22.39 21.73
C VAL A 308 14.40 22.18 22.78
N ASN A 309 14.25 20.93 23.24
CA ASN A 309 13.26 20.54 24.24
C ASN A 309 13.86 20.52 25.68
N GLU A 310 13.07 20.14 26.67
CA GLU A 310 13.48 20.13 28.08
C GLU A 310 14.51 19.01 28.38
N LYS A 311 15.51 19.26 29.24
CA LYS A 311 16.69 18.39 29.49
C LYS A 311 17.26 17.72 28.21
N TRP A 312 17.42 18.46 27.11
CA TRP A 312 17.83 17.85 25.83
C TRP A 312 19.32 17.49 25.77
N LEU A 313 20.18 18.17 26.54
CA LEU A 313 21.64 18.08 26.38
C LEU A 313 22.26 17.04 27.31
N GLU A 314 21.80 17.00 28.56
CA GLU A 314 22.25 16.08 29.62
C GLU A 314 22.27 14.60 29.19
N PRO A 315 21.23 14.07 28.48
CA PRO A 315 21.25 12.68 28.01
C PRO A 315 22.31 12.40 26.93
N LEU A 316 22.77 13.44 26.22
CA LEU A 316 23.84 13.34 25.23
C LEU A 316 25.21 13.38 25.92
N LEU A 317 25.42 14.33 26.84
CA LEU A 317 26.69 14.49 27.55
C LEU A 317 27.01 13.30 28.45
N GLU A 318 26.03 12.79 29.19
CA GLU A 318 26.17 11.58 30.00
C GLU A 318 26.68 10.41 29.15
N ARG A 319 26.13 10.27 27.94
CA ARG A 319 26.49 9.15 27.06
C ARG A 319 27.89 9.28 26.45
N ILE A 320 28.37 10.49 26.18
CA ILE A 320 29.76 10.74 25.74
C ILE A 320 30.74 10.59 26.91
N LYS A 321 30.37 11.02 28.13
CA LYS A 321 31.19 10.83 29.34
C LYS A 321 31.41 9.34 29.63
N LEU A 322 30.35 8.53 29.52
CA LEU A 322 30.40 7.08 29.73
C LEU A 322 31.21 6.33 28.66
N ASP A 323 31.31 6.85 27.43
CA ASP A 323 32.20 6.33 26.38
C ASP A 323 32.49 7.41 25.32
N PRO A 324 33.69 8.02 25.31
CA PRO A 324 34.02 9.10 24.37
C PRO A 324 34.15 8.63 22.91
N LYS A 325 34.01 7.32 22.64
CA LYS A 325 33.92 6.77 21.27
C LYS A 325 32.49 6.81 20.69
N LYS A 326 31.51 7.32 21.44
CA LYS A 326 30.13 7.43 20.97
C LYS A 326 29.82 8.77 20.33
N VAL A 327 29.12 8.71 19.21
CA VAL A 327 28.51 9.84 18.51
C VAL A 327 27.02 9.75 18.74
N VAL A 328 26.43 10.74 19.42
CA VAL A 328 25.07 10.63 19.95
C VAL A 328 24.15 11.67 19.36
N CYS A 329 22.93 11.26 19.00
CA CYS A 329 21.96 12.10 18.31
C CYS A 329 20.67 12.24 19.13
N PRO A 330 20.03 13.42 19.16
CA PRO A 330 18.66 13.54 19.64
C PRO A 330 17.67 12.82 18.71
N ILE A 331 16.44 12.57 19.18
CA ILE A 331 15.33 12.38 18.25
C ILE A 331 14.94 13.75 17.68
N ILE A 332 14.89 13.84 16.35
CA ILE A 332 14.52 15.07 15.65
C ILE A 332 12.99 15.13 15.53
N ASP A 333 12.38 16.08 16.23
CA ASP A 333 10.97 16.44 16.13
C ASP A 333 10.71 17.33 14.91
N ILE A 334 9.46 17.38 14.45
CA ILE A 334 9.07 18.12 13.25
C ILE A 334 8.52 19.47 13.67
N ILE A 335 9.14 20.56 13.22
CA ILE A 335 8.50 21.87 13.17
C ILE A 335 7.98 22.05 11.74
N LYS A 336 6.66 22.15 11.57
CA LYS A 336 6.03 22.31 10.25
C LYS A 336 6.43 23.65 9.62
N HIS A 337 6.88 23.67 8.37
CA HIS A 337 7.38 24.89 7.73
C HIS A 337 6.26 25.90 7.38
N GLU A 338 5.01 25.46 7.32
CA GLU A 338 3.85 26.28 6.97
C GLU A 338 3.20 26.95 8.20
N SER A 339 3.15 26.23 9.33
CA SER A 339 2.47 26.64 10.58
C SER A 339 3.40 26.92 11.75
N LEU A 340 4.67 26.52 11.67
CA LEU A 340 5.65 26.47 12.77
C LEU A 340 5.17 25.67 14.00
N GLU A 341 4.23 24.75 13.82
CA GLU A 341 3.75 23.82 14.85
C GLU A 341 4.82 22.76 15.17
N TYR A 342 5.16 22.62 16.45
CA TYR A 342 6.10 21.60 16.95
C TYR A 342 5.35 20.27 17.17
N VAL A 343 5.79 19.19 16.52
CA VAL A 343 5.13 17.89 16.50
C VAL A 343 6.11 16.75 16.85
N THR A 344 5.71 15.90 17.79
CA THR A 344 6.51 14.77 18.28
C THR A 344 6.72 13.67 17.23
N SER A 345 7.98 13.39 16.90
CA SER A 345 8.42 12.26 16.07
C SER A 345 8.39 10.91 16.82
N PRO A 346 8.04 9.79 16.16
CA PRO A 346 8.24 8.46 16.72
C PRO A 346 9.73 8.08 16.79
N ILE A 347 10.07 7.11 17.65
CA ILE A 347 11.43 6.57 17.76
C ILE A 347 11.84 5.94 16.42
N CYS A 348 13.02 6.32 15.93
CA CYS A 348 13.57 5.90 14.64
C CYS A 348 15.11 5.90 14.68
N THR A 349 15.71 5.35 13.63
CA THR A 349 17.16 5.32 13.39
C THR A 349 17.47 5.76 11.96
N GLY A 350 18.71 6.14 11.68
CA GLY A 350 19.16 6.52 10.35
C GLY A 350 19.60 5.31 9.53
N GLY A 351 19.02 5.14 8.34
CA GLY A 351 19.46 4.19 7.33
C GLY A 351 19.77 4.89 5.99
N PHE A 352 20.13 4.10 4.98
CA PHE A 352 20.41 4.63 3.63
C PHE A 352 20.00 3.65 2.53
N THR A 353 20.20 4.05 1.28
CA THR A 353 19.88 3.30 0.06
C THR A 353 21.14 3.04 -0.76
N TRP A 354 21.09 2.13 -1.73
CA TRP A 354 22.23 1.90 -2.65
C TRP A 354 22.64 3.14 -3.46
N SER A 355 21.81 4.19 -3.56
CA SER A 355 22.17 5.48 -4.17
C SER A 355 22.88 6.46 -3.21
N LEU A 356 23.22 6.00 -1.99
CA LEU A 356 23.74 6.77 -0.85
C LEU A 356 22.81 7.88 -0.32
N THR A 357 21.52 7.84 -0.68
CA THR A 357 20.50 8.69 -0.10
C THR A 357 20.10 8.16 1.29
N PHE A 358 20.16 9.03 2.30
CA PHE A 358 19.66 8.79 3.66
C PHE A 358 18.15 8.52 3.71
N LYS A 359 17.69 7.81 4.74
CA LYS A 359 16.27 7.60 5.08
C LYS A 359 16.09 7.27 6.55
N TRP A 360 14.90 7.54 7.09
CA TRP A 360 14.50 7.03 8.41
C TRP A 360 14.14 5.54 8.33
N ASP A 361 14.68 4.74 9.24
CA ASP A 361 14.25 3.37 9.52
C ASP A 361 13.60 3.30 10.90
N TYR A 362 12.38 2.80 10.95
CA TYR A 362 11.61 2.63 12.19
C TYR A 362 11.84 1.22 12.76
N PRO A 363 11.98 1.07 14.09
CA PRO A 363 12.01 -0.24 14.71
C PRO A 363 10.66 -0.95 14.51
N HIS A 364 10.67 -2.29 14.58
CA HIS A 364 9.43 -3.06 14.45
C HIS A 364 8.42 -2.66 15.53
N SER A 365 7.11 -2.72 15.23
CA SER A 365 6.02 -2.19 16.09
C SER A 365 6.08 -2.61 17.55
N ASN A 366 6.65 -3.78 17.82
CA ASN A 366 6.68 -4.41 19.13
C ASN A 366 7.87 -3.96 19.98
N TYR A 367 8.89 -3.34 19.37
CA TYR A 367 9.99 -2.72 20.08
C TYR A 367 9.46 -1.70 21.10
N LEU A 368 8.45 -0.93 20.71
CA LEU A 368 7.79 0.09 21.55
C LEU A 368 6.87 -0.47 22.65
N ASN A 369 6.68 -1.80 22.71
CA ASN A 369 5.83 -2.44 23.73
C ASN A 369 6.61 -2.83 25.00
N ASP A 370 7.94 -2.97 24.90
CA ASP A 370 8.83 -2.93 26.05
C ASP A 370 9.03 -1.45 26.43
N HIS A 371 8.69 -1.08 27.67
CA HIS A 371 8.74 0.31 28.11
C HIS A 371 10.15 0.86 28.32
N GLU A 372 11.20 0.03 28.40
CA GLU A 372 12.59 0.51 28.42
C GLU A 372 13.02 1.02 27.05
N ASN A 373 12.56 0.39 25.97
CA ASN A 373 12.83 0.79 24.58
C ASN A 373 12.28 2.19 24.24
N LEU A 374 11.45 2.77 25.12
CA LEU A 374 10.92 4.12 24.98
C LEU A 374 11.88 5.20 25.51
N ILE A 375 12.92 4.81 26.27
CA ILE A 375 13.88 5.72 26.92
C ILE A 375 15.35 5.36 26.66
N LYS A 376 15.69 4.09 26.43
CA LYS A 376 17.09 3.63 26.32
C LYS A 376 17.71 3.95 24.94
N PRO A 377 19.03 4.18 24.85
CA PRO A 377 19.72 4.44 23.58
C PRO A 377 19.53 3.35 22.52
N LEU A 378 19.38 3.74 21.24
CA LEU A 378 19.36 2.86 20.08
C LEU A 378 20.63 3.04 19.24
N LYS A 379 21.35 1.97 18.90
CA LYS A 379 22.43 2.03 17.91
C LYS A 379 21.88 2.36 16.52
N SER A 380 22.45 3.37 15.87
CA SER A 380 21.99 3.90 14.58
C SER A 380 22.98 3.56 13.47
N PRO A 381 22.56 2.92 12.36
CA PRO A 381 23.48 2.59 11.27
C PRO A 381 24.10 3.82 10.59
N THR A 382 23.35 4.92 10.49
CA THR A 382 23.78 6.24 10.05
C THR A 382 23.09 7.33 10.87
N MET A 383 23.53 8.59 10.76
CA MET A 383 22.82 9.75 11.31
C MET A 383 22.32 10.70 10.22
N ALA A 384 21.38 11.58 10.58
CA ALA A 384 20.89 12.62 9.68
C ALA A 384 21.95 13.69 9.33
N GLY A 385 23.01 13.82 10.15
CA GLY A 385 24.16 14.72 9.91
C GLY A 385 23.94 16.18 10.31
N GLY A 386 22.69 16.59 10.47
CA GLY A 386 22.33 17.89 11.02
C GLY A 386 22.73 18.04 12.49
N LEU A 387 22.03 17.28 13.35
CA LEU A 387 22.07 17.39 14.80
C LEU A 387 22.76 16.16 15.43
N PHE A 388 23.91 16.35 16.08
CA PHE A 388 24.63 15.29 16.82
C PHE A 388 25.67 15.87 17.78
N ALA A 389 26.11 15.07 18.76
CA ALA A 389 27.17 15.39 19.70
C ALA A 389 28.30 14.34 19.67
N ILE A 390 29.53 14.78 19.91
CA ILE A 390 30.77 13.98 19.80
C ILE A 390 31.88 14.60 20.67
N SER A 391 32.84 13.83 21.19
CA SER A 391 34.02 14.43 21.83
C SER A 391 34.93 15.08 20.77
N LYS A 392 35.57 16.22 21.09
CA LYS A 392 36.48 16.92 20.16
C LYS A 392 37.68 16.04 19.79
N GLU A 393 38.21 15.24 20.73
CA GLU A 393 39.26 14.26 20.43
C GLU A 393 38.77 13.27 19.37
N THR A 394 37.61 12.63 19.57
CA THR A 394 37.08 11.64 18.62
C THR A 394 36.82 12.26 17.25
N PHE A 395 36.19 13.44 17.16
CA PHE A 395 35.94 14.11 15.89
C PHE A 395 37.24 14.40 15.11
N THR A 396 38.26 14.91 15.79
CA THR A 396 39.59 15.17 15.20
C THR A 396 40.26 13.86 14.77
N LYS A 397 40.18 12.83 15.60
CA LYS A 397 40.86 11.52 15.43
C LYS A 397 40.25 10.65 14.34
N ILE A 398 38.95 10.79 14.06
CA ILE A 398 38.34 10.20 12.85
C ILE A 398 38.56 11.08 11.61
N GLY A 399 39.34 12.16 11.68
CA GLY A 399 39.64 13.03 10.54
C GLY A 399 38.46 13.89 10.09
N GLU A 400 37.55 14.26 11.00
CA GLU A 400 36.53 15.29 10.79
C GLU A 400 35.55 14.93 9.64
N TYR A 401 35.23 15.87 8.75
CA TYR A 401 34.57 15.59 7.47
C TYR A 401 35.59 15.56 6.31
N ASP A 402 35.26 14.89 5.20
CA ASP A 402 36.06 14.96 3.96
C ASP A 402 36.02 16.37 3.37
N SER A 403 37.14 17.09 3.44
CA SER A 403 37.29 18.49 3.02
C SER A 403 37.02 18.73 1.53
N GLU A 404 37.11 17.69 0.71
CA GLU A 404 36.92 17.77 -0.74
C GLU A 404 35.46 17.55 -1.15
N MET A 405 34.56 17.27 -0.19
CA MET A 405 33.12 17.29 -0.44
C MET A 405 32.60 18.71 -0.54
N ASP A 406 31.72 18.94 -1.52
CA ASP A 406 31.18 20.27 -1.77
C ASP A 406 29.82 20.45 -1.11
N ILE A 407 29.66 21.58 -0.41
CA ILE A 407 28.41 22.21 0.01
C ILE A 407 27.51 21.34 0.90
N TRP A 408 26.83 20.34 0.32
CA TRP A 408 25.83 19.51 0.96
C TRP A 408 25.58 18.23 0.15
N GLY A 409 25.41 17.12 0.86
CA GLY A 409 24.90 15.85 0.36
C GLY A 409 25.88 14.70 0.60
N ALA A 410 25.38 13.61 1.20
CA ALA A 410 26.10 12.36 1.49
C ALA A 410 27.25 12.46 2.52
N GLU A 411 27.56 13.64 3.05
CA GLU A 411 28.53 13.82 4.15
C GLU A 411 28.10 13.06 5.41
N ASN A 412 26.80 13.06 5.70
CA ASN A 412 26.21 12.37 6.83
C ASN A 412 26.34 10.85 6.73
N VAL A 413 26.27 10.31 5.51
CA VAL A 413 26.44 8.88 5.23
C VAL A 413 27.92 8.49 5.24
N GLU A 414 28.81 9.34 4.71
CA GLU A 414 30.26 9.12 4.72
C GLU A 414 30.83 9.07 6.13
N ILE A 415 30.60 10.11 6.94
CA ILE A 415 31.09 10.14 8.33
C ILE A 415 30.45 8.99 9.14
N SER A 416 29.22 8.59 8.82
CA SER A 416 28.59 7.42 9.46
C SER A 416 29.29 6.10 9.14
N PHE A 417 29.73 5.89 7.89
CA PHE A 417 30.55 4.74 7.53
C PHE A 417 31.88 4.79 8.27
N ARG A 418 32.53 5.96 8.28
CA ARG A 418 33.82 6.20 8.92
C ARG A 418 33.79 5.87 10.41
N ILE A 419 32.86 6.46 11.17
CA ILE A 419 32.65 6.20 12.61
C ILE A 419 32.61 4.68 12.86
N TRP A 420 31.66 3.98 12.22
CA TRP A 420 31.44 2.56 12.46
C TRP A 420 32.60 1.67 11.98
N MET A 421 33.13 1.90 10.78
CA MET A 421 34.20 1.07 10.19
C MET A 421 35.52 1.22 10.94
N CYS A 422 35.80 2.41 11.48
CA CYS A 422 37.02 2.72 12.24
C CYS A 422 36.88 2.43 13.76
N GLY A 423 35.80 1.78 14.20
CA GLY A 423 35.67 1.24 15.56
C GLY A 423 35.01 2.14 16.61
N TYR A 424 34.24 3.13 16.16
CA TYR A 424 33.40 4.02 16.96
C TYR A 424 31.91 3.65 16.78
N GLU A 425 31.00 4.24 17.55
CA GLU A 425 29.56 3.89 17.51
C GLU A 425 28.64 5.12 17.39
N ILE A 426 27.49 4.97 16.72
CA ILE A 426 26.44 6.00 16.66
C ILE A 426 25.22 5.53 17.46
N GLU A 427 24.67 6.39 18.32
CA GLU A 427 23.43 6.12 19.06
C GLU A 427 22.39 7.26 18.95
N ILE A 428 21.11 6.93 18.87
CA ILE A 428 19.98 7.86 19.07
C ILE A 428 19.55 7.77 20.54
N ILE A 429 19.34 8.90 21.20
CA ILE A 429 19.00 8.97 22.63
C ILE A 429 17.54 9.44 22.80
N PRO A 430 16.56 8.56 23.10
CA PRO A 430 15.13 8.92 23.01
C PRO A 430 14.64 10.03 23.95
N CYS A 431 15.34 10.25 25.06
CA CYS A 431 15.05 11.33 26.02
C CYS A 431 15.66 12.68 25.62
N SER A 432 16.61 12.73 24.68
CA SER A 432 17.09 13.96 24.07
C SER A 432 16.27 14.26 22.82
N ARG A 433 15.69 15.47 22.73
CA ARG A 433 14.77 15.85 21.66
C ARG A 433 14.97 17.29 21.22
N VAL A 434 14.92 17.50 19.91
CA VAL A 434 15.08 18.81 19.28
C VAL A 434 14.16 18.90 18.07
N GLY A 435 13.31 19.94 18.00
CA GLY A 435 12.48 20.22 16.83
C GLY A 435 13.27 20.89 15.72
N HIS A 436 13.00 20.54 14.48
CA HIS A 436 13.69 21.05 13.28
C HIS A 436 12.68 21.47 12.20
N ILE A 437 12.90 22.62 11.55
CA ILE A 437 12.03 23.09 10.45
C ILE A 437 12.34 22.31 9.15
N PHE A 438 11.50 21.33 8.82
CA PHE A 438 11.63 20.58 7.57
C PHE A 438 11.01 21.34 6.40
N ARG A 439 11.84 21.77 5.44
CA ARG A 439 11.47 22.57 4.26
C ARG A 439 11.28 21.68 3.03
N ASP A 440 10.30 22.01 2.18
CA ASP A 440 10.08 21.33 0.88
C ASP A 440 11.29 21.36 -0.06
N LYS A 441 12.07 22.46 0.00
CA LYS A 441 13.24 22.72 -0.85
C LYS A 441 14.33 23.41 -0.04
N ARG A 442 15.57 23.35 -0.54
CA ARG A 442 16.67 24.18 -0.05
C ARG A 442 16.50 25.61 -0.62
N PRO A 443 16.63 26.68 0.19
CA PRO A 443 16.55 28.06 -0.30
C PRO A 443 17.80 28.48 -1.08
N TYR A 444 18.91 27.75 -0.92
CA TYR A 444 20.14 27.87 -1.69
C TYR A 444 20.30 26.70 -2.66
N GLY A 445 20.98 26.95 -3.78
CA GLY A 445 21.31 25.93 -4.77
C GLY A 445 22.48 26.38 -5.65
N THR A 446 23.22 25.41 -6.19
CA THR A 446 24.33 25.65 -7.12
C THR A 446 24.14 24.81 -8.38
N ASN A 447 24.71 25.27 -9.49
CA ASN A 447 24.64 24.60 -10.79
C ASN A 447 25.60 23.38 -10.89
N VAL A 448 25.94 22.77 -9.77
CA VAL A 448 26.92 21.67 -9.62
C VAL A 448 26.26 20.51 -8.88
N ASP A 449 26.43 19.29 -9.38
CA ASP A 449 25.91 18.08 -8.73
C ASP A 449 26.77 17.68 -7.52
N SER A 450 26.71 18.48 -6.44
CA SER A 450 27.42 18.22 -5.18
C SER A 450 27.04 16.84 -4.62
N ILE A 451 25.76 16.48 -4.69
CA ILE A 451 25.25 15.20 -4.18
C ILE A 451 25.85 14.04 -4.99
N GLY A 452 25.95 14.15 -6.31
CA GLY A 452 26.62 13.18 -7.18
C GLY A 452 28.11 13.05 -6.87
N LYS A 453 28.83 14.18 -6.84
CA LYS A 453 30.27 14.24 -6.51
C LYS A 453 30.56 13.58 -5.17
N ASN A 454 29.91 14.05 -4.10
CA ASN A 454 30.13 13.57 -2.74
C ASN A 454 29.74 12.09 -2.60
N SER A 455 28.60 11.68 -3.18
CA SER A 455 28.22 10.25 -3.21
C SER A 455 29.28 9.39 -3.90
N LEU A 456 29.86 9.87 -5.00
CA LEU A 456 30.90 9.13 -5.73
C LEU A 456 32.19 9.02 -4.91
N ARG A 457 32.63 10.10 -4.25
CA ARG A 457 33.76 10.06 -3.30
C ARG A 457 33.52 9.00 -2.22
N THR A 458 32.38 9.04 -1.55
CA THR A 458 31.98 8.05 -0.54
C THR A 458 31.97 6.63 -1.09
N ALA A 459 31.44 6.42 -2.30
CA ALA A 459 31.39 5.10 -2.93
C ALA A 459 32.77 4.57 -3.32
N LEU A 460 33.68 5.43 -3.78
CA LEU A 460 35.04 5.04 -4.16
C LEU A 460 35.92 4.73 -2.94
N ILE A 461 35.83 5.54 -1.87
CA ILE A 461 36.63 5.37 -0.64
C ILE A 461 36.11 4.23 0.23
N TRP A 462 34.79 4.16 0.47
CA TRP A 462 34.23 3.38 1.58
C TRP A 462 33.41 2.16 1.18
N MET A 463 32.90 2.05 -0.05
CA MET A 463 31.99 0.94 -0.43
C MET A 463 32.67 -0.32 -0.98
N ASP A 464 34.00 -0.34 -1.09
CA ASP A 464 34.80 -1.48 -1.60
C ASP A 464 34.24 -2.05 -2.93
N GLU A 465 33.94 -3.35 -3.01
CA GLU A 465 33.31 -3.99 -4.18
C GLU A 465 31.82 -3.64 -4.34
N TYR A 466 31.15 -3.18 -3.27
CA TYR A 466 29.74 -2.82 -3.29
C TYR A 466 29.46 -1.48 -3.99
N LYS A 467 30.49 -0.72 -4.38
CA LYS A 467 30.32 0.43 -5.30
C LYS A 467 29.67 0.04 -6.64
N GLU A 468 29.77 -1.23 -7.05
CA GLU A 468 29.00 -1.77 -8.18
C GLU A 468 27.48 -1.77 -7.98
N LYS A 469 26.99 -1.74 -6.73
CA LYS A 469 25.57 -1.53 -6.40
C LYS A 469 25.21 -0.05 -6.50
N PHE A 470 26.11 0.83 -6.10
CA PHE A 470 25.97 2.28 -6.26
C PHE A 470 25.92 2.70 -7.73
N PHE A 471 26.85 2.23 -8.57
CA PHE A 471 26.81 2.48 -10.01
C PHE A 471 25.58 1.87 -10.69
N LYS A 472 24.96 0.81 -10.14
CA LYS A 472 23.67 0.31 -10.63
C LYS A 472 22.47 1.16 -10.18
N ALA A 473 22.63 2.02 -9.19
CA ALA A 473 21.62 2.98 -8.73
C ALA A 473 21.81 4.40 -9.31
N LYS A 474 23.05 4.82 -9.60
CA LYS A 474 23.40 6.06 -10.32
C LYS A 474 24.37 5.75 -11.49
N PRO A 475 23.90 5.21 -12.63
CA PRO A 475 24.79 4.78 -13.73
C PRO A 475 25.68 5.88 -14.31
N TYR A 476 25.17 7.10 -14.43
CA TYR A 476 25.90 8.25 -14.99
C TYR A 476 27.15 8.66 -14.20
N LEU A 477 27.30 8.22 -12.94
CA LEU A 477 28.48 8.49 -12.13
C LEU A 477 29.63 7.51 -12.38
N ARG A 478 29.43 6.43 -13.13
CA ARG A 478 30.50 5.49 -13.47
C ARG A 478 31.58 6.13 -14.35
N ASP A 479 31.15 7.00 -15.27
CA ASP A 479 32.01 7.62 -16.29
C ASP A 479 32.49 9.02 -15.88
N MET A 480 32.20 9.44 -14.64
CA MET A 480 32.68 10.69 -14.06
C MET A 480 34.19 10.61 -13.80
N LYS A 481 34.95 11.55 -14.36
CA LYS A 481 36.41 11.57 -14.28
C LYS A 481 36.91 12.02 -12.92
N GLU A 482 38.12 11.60 -12.56
CA GLU A 482 38.83 12.03 -11.35
C GLU A 482 38.96 13.55 -11.23
N SER A 483 39.14 14.25 -12.35
CA SER A 483 39.11 15.71 -12.45
C SER A 483 37.77 16.37 -12.10
N MET A 484 36.73 15.59 -11.76
CA MET A 484 35.42 16.06 -11.32
C MET A 484 35.13 15.68 -9.86
N TYR A 485 35.56 14.50 -9.40
CA TYR A 485 35.36 14.07 -8.00
C TYR A 485 36.52 14.42 -7.05
N GLY A 486 37.71 14.76 -7.57
CA GLY A 486 38.87 15.20 -6.81
C GLY A 486 39.67 14.05 -6.15
N ASP A 487 40.83 14.37 -5.61
CA ASP A 487 41.74 13.38 -5.00
C ASP A 487 41.10 12.66 -3.79
N LEU A 488 41.44 11.38 -3.64
CA LEU A 488 40.99 10.50 -2.58
C LEU A 488 42.13 10.10 -1.62
N SER A 489 43.39 10.44 -1.91
CA SER A 489 44.59 9.93 -1.21
C SER A 489 44.55 10.14 0.30
N LYS A 490 44.20 11.35 0.76
CA LYS A 490 44.01 11.72 2.18
C LYS A 490 43.04 10.77 2.88
N MET A 491 41.93 10.44 2.21
CA MET A 491 40.86 9.62 2.77
C MET A 491 41.18 8.12 2.74
N THR A 492 41.84 7.64 1.69
CA THR A 492 42.38 6.27 1.63
C THR A 492 43.42 6.06 2.72
N LYS A 493 44.39 6.97 2.87
CA LYS A 493 45.40 6.88 3.94
C LYS A 493 44.78 6.92 5.33
N LEU A 494 43.84 7.83 5.60
CA LEU A 494 43.12 7.89 6.88
C LEU A 494 42.43 6.55 7.22
N ARG A 495 41.84 5.90 6.21
CA ARG A 495 41.19 4.59 6.35
C ARG A 495 42.20 3.48 6.70
N GLU A 496 43.40 3.54 6.16
CA GLU A 496 44.51 2.61 6.42
C GLU A 496 45.14 2.84 7.80
N ASP A 497 45.47 4.09 8.15
CA ASP A 497 46.10 4.50 9.43
C ASP A 497 45.21 4.13 10.63
N LEU A 498 43.91 4.38 10.53
CA LEU A 498 42.91 3.99 11.55
C LEU A 498 42.54 2.50 11.50
N LYS A 499 43.10 1.72 10.57
CA LYS A 499 42.86 0.28 10.39
C LYS A 499 41.36 -0.06 10.26
N CYS A 500 40.63 0.79 9.54
CA CYS A 500 39.19 0.68 9.42
C CYS A 500 38.79 -0.59 8.64
N LYS A 501 37.68 -1.20 9.06
CA LYS A 501 37.18 -2.47 8.52
C LYS A 501 36.62 -2.29 7.11
N ASN A 502 36.35 -3.39 6.40
CA ASN A 502 35.78 -3.34 5.06
C ASN A 502 34.26 -3.05 5.07
N PHE A 503 33.71 -2.64 3.93
CA PHE A 503 32.29 -2.33 3.80
C PHE A 503 31.42 -3.57 3.97
N GLU A 504 31.96 -4.75 3.62
CA GLU A 504 31.37 -6.03 3.99
C GLU A 504 31.19 -6.14 5.50
N TRP A 505 32.18 -5.81 6.34
CA TRP A 505 32.01 -5.83 7.79
C TRP A 505 30.94 -4.84 8.25
N TYR A 506 30.93 -3.61 7.73
CA TYR A 506 29.90 -2.61 8.07
C TYR A 506 28.50 -3.12 7.69
N LEU A 507 28.35 -3.67 6.50
CA LEU A 507 27.10 -4.27 6.04
C LEU A 507 26.79 -5.62 6.72
N ARG A 508 27.74 -6.36 7.30
CA ARG A 508 27.46 -7.61 8.05
C ARG A 508 27.09 -7.38 9.51
N ASN A 509 27.51 -6.26 10.11
CA ASN A 509 27.39 -6.01 11.55
C ASN A 509 26.55 -4.77 11.90
N ILE A 510 26.59 -3.71 11.08
CA ILE A 510 26.06 -2.38 11.41
C ILE A 510 24.83 -2.00 10.58
N TYR A 511 24.88 -2.17 9.24
CA TYR A 511 23.69 -1.99 8.40
C TYR A 511 23.30 -3.20 7.53
N PRO A 512 22.99 -4.36 8.14
CA PRO A 512 22.77 -5.55 7.35
C PRO A 512 21.42 -5.68 6.64
N PRO A 513 20.41 -4.81 6.83
CA PRO A 513 19.29 -4.73 5.88
C PRO A 513 19.69 -4.40 4.43
N LEU A 514 20.84 -3.76 4.18
CA LEU A 514 21.32 -3.49 2.81
C LEU A 514 22.23 -4.57 2.23
N TYR A 515 22.91 -5.38 3.05
CA TYR A 515 23.88 -6.36 2.55
C TYR A 515 23.24 -7.28 1.50
N PRO A 516 23.92 -7.57 0.36
CA PRO A 516 23.38 -8.46 -0.65
C PRO A 516 22.98 -9.82 -0.05
N ASN A 517 21.75 -10.24 -0.34
CA ASN A 517 21.13 -11.48 0.14
C ASN A 517 20.78 -11.50 1.65
N ASN A 518 20.98 -10.41 2.42
CA ASN A 518 20.42 -10.30 3.77
C ASN A 518 18.95 -9.92 3.78
N THR A 519 18.54 -9.06 2.86
CA THR A 519 17.13 -8.82 2.59
C THR A 519 16.80 -9.32 1.20
N PHE A 520 15.77 -10.17 1.14
CA PHE A 520 15.26 -10.64 -0.12
C PHE A 520 14.59 -9.48 -0.85
N ASN A 521 14.90 -9.31 -2.12
CA ASN A 521 14.32 -8.23 -2.91
C ASN A 521 12.79 -8.37 -2.95
N GLU A 522 12.09 -7.26 -3.19
CA GLU A 522 10.63 -7.24 -3.08
C GLU A 522 9.93 -8.23 -4.03
N PHE A 523 10.56 -8.56 -5.17
CA PHE A 523 10.11 -9.62 -6.07
C PHE A 523 10.24 -11.00 -5.42
N LYS A 524 11.36 -11.32 -4.76
CA LYS A 524 11.55 -12.58 -4.04
C LYS A 524 10.62 -12.73 -2.83
N ILE A 525 10.28 -11.64 -2.13
CA ILE A 525 9.25 -11.63 -1.07
C ILE A 525 7.84 -11.80 -1.66
N LYS A 526 7.54 -11.14 -2.79
CA LYS A 526 6.26 -11.31 -3.51
C LYS A 526 6.16 -12.69 -4.18
N SER A 527 7.27 -13.35 -4.50
CA SER A 527 7.30 -14.72 -5.03
C SER A 527 7.25 -15.75 -3.92
N SER A 528 7.92 -15.59 -2.78
CA SER A 528 7.77 -16.52 -1.64
C SER A 528 6.32 -16.63 -1.19
N LYS A 529 5.61 -15.49 -1.13
CA LYS A 529 4.15 -15.41 -0.93
C LYS A 529 3.33 -16.17 -1.98
N LYS A 530 3.86 -16.39 -3.20
CA LYS A 530 3.22 -17.19 -4.26
C LYS A 530 3.62 -18.66 -4.29
N VAL A 531 4.83 -19.01 -3.84
CA VAL A 531 5.23 -20.43 -3.81
C VAL A 531 4.53 -21.15 -2.66
N TRP A 532 3.79 -20.48 -1.75
CA TRP A 532 3.00 -21.20 -0.76
C TRP A 532 1.94 -22.16 -1.45
N ARG A 533 2.14 -23.51 -1.55
CA ARG A 533 1.21 -24.60 -2.06
C ARG A 533 1.36 -26.03 -1.37
N ASN A 534 0.34 -26.59 -0.67
CA ASN A 534 0.30 -26.92 0.81
C ASN A 534 0.92 -28.10 1.65
N ASP A 535 0.86 -27.83 2.97
CA ASP A 535 0.48 -28.57 4.20
C ASP A 535 1.54 -29.38 4.96
N LYS A 536 2.63 -29.75 4.31
CA LYS A 536 3.70 -30.64 4.80
C LYS A 536 4.25 -30.31 6.21
N LYS A 537 4.24 -31.24 7.17
CA LYS A 537 5.10 -31.18 8.37
C LYS A 537 6.58 -31.07 7.99
N PHE A 538 7.40 -30.44 8.83
CA PHE A 538 8.86 -30.47 8.69
C PHE A 538 9.55 -30.44 10.05
N GLN A 539 10.73 -31.06 10.17
CA GLN A 539 11.67 -30.74 11.24
C GLN A 539 12.53 -29.56 10.77
N ILE A 540 12.75 -28.56 11.61
CA ILE A 540 13.78 -27.54 11.38
C ILE A 540 15.09 -28.15 11.89
N LYS A 541 15.92 -28.63 10.96
CA LYS A 541 17.16 -29.35 11.27
C LYS A 541 18.38 -28.45 11.24
N ASP A 542 19.40 -28.84 11.99
CA ASP A 542 20.75 -28.36 11.79
C ASP A 542 21.38 -28.97 10.52
N GLU A 543 22.60 -28.53 10.26
CA GLU A 543 23.34 -28.78 9.03
C GLU A 543 23.89 -30.20 8.90
N ASN A 544 24.06 -30.90 10.01
CA ASN A 544 24.39 -32.33 9.96
C ASN A 544 23.12 -33.21 9.90
N GLY A 545 21.93 -32.60 9.99
CA GLY A 545 20.65 -33.30 10.11
C GLY A 545 20.45 -34.02 11.45
N THR A 546 21.33 -33.76 12.43
CA THR A 546 21.45 -34.47 13.71
C THR A 546 20.65 -33.82 14.82
N LEU A 547 20.56 -32.49 14.82
CA LEU A 547 19.82 -31.71 15.81
C LEU A 547 18.58 -31.08 15.17
N CYS A 548 17.50 -31.03 15.95
CA CYS A 548 16.19 -30.55 15.56
C CYS A 548 15.75 -29.44 16.52
N LEU A 549 15.16 -28.37 15.98
CA LEU A 549 14.54 -27.31 16.78
C LEU A 549 13.36 -27.88 17.58
N SER A 550 13.33 -27.62 18.88
CA SER A 550 12.37 -28.20 19.82
C SER A 550 11.95 -27.23 20.91
N THR A 551 11.10 -27.70 21.83
CA THR A 551 10.42 -26.93 22.87
C THR A 551 10.16 -27.81 24.08
N LYS A 552 10.16 -27.24 25.30
CA LYS A 552 9.91 -28.02 26.52
C LYS A 552 8.41 -28.25 26.70
N LEU A 553 8.08 -29.30 27.43
CA LEU A 553 6.74 -29.53 27.99
C LEU A 553 6.82 -29.30 29.50
N SER A 554 5.82 -28.66 30.07
CA SER A 554 5.56 -28.65 31.51
C SER A 554 4.94 -29.97 31.96
N ASP A 555 4.98 -30.26 33.26
CA ASP A 555 4.54 -31.54 33.88
C ASP A 555 3.10 -31.95 33.51
N ASN A 556 2.26 -30.97 33.17
CA ASN A 556 0.88 -31.14 32.70
C ASN A 556 0.74 -31.46 31.19
N GLY A 557 1.84 -31.79 30.49
CA GLY A 557 1.86 -32.22 29.09
C GLY A 557 1.63 -31.10 28.06
N LYS A 558 1.83 -29.84 28.42
CA LYS A 558 1.64 -28.67 27.54
C LYS A 558 2.94 -27.91 27.32
N ILE A 559 2.99 -27.06 26.30
CA ILE A 559 4.07 -26.07 26.15
C ILE A 559 3.65 -24.76 26.84
N ASN A 560 4.57 -24.13 27.57
CA ASN A 560 4.34 -22.81 28.16
C ASN A 560 4.16 -21.73 27.08
N ILE A 561 3.34 -20.72 27.37
CA ILE A 561 3.39 -19.48 26.57
C ILE A 561 4.71 -18.78 26.91
N ASP A 562 5.39 -18.21 25.91
CA ASP A 562 6.72 -17.58 25.99
C ASP A 562 7.91 -18.57 26.12
N GLU A 563 7.67 -19.88 25.94
CA GLU A 563 8.73 -20.90 25.92
C GLU A 563 9.78 -20.60 24.83
N LYS A 564 11.07 -20.74 25.19
CA LYS A 564 12.19 -20.56 24.26
C LYS A 564 12.46 -21.83 23.48
N LEU A 565 12.79 -21.68 22.21
CA LEU A 565 13.12 -22.81 21.33
C LEU A 565 14.60 -23.15 21.41
N TYR A 566 14.95 -24.44 21.45
CA TYR A 566 16.32 -24.94 21.57
C TYR A 566 16.60 -26.09 20.60
N LEU A 567 17.85 -26.55 20.50
CA LEU A 567 18.23 -27.73 19.72
C LEU A 567 18.40 -28.98 20.59
N GLU A 568 17.88 -30.10 20.11
CA GLU A 568 18.07 -31.44 20.71
C GLU A 568 18.21 -32.51 19.61
N PRO A 569 18.68 -33.74 19.91
CA PRO A 569 18.81 -34.80 18.93
C PRO A 569 17.49 -35.11 18.19
N CYS A 570 17.55 -35.19 16.86
CA CYS A 570 16.38 -35.43 16.02
C CYS A 570 15.71 -36.79 16.32
N ASN A 571 14.48 -36.75 16.84
CA ASN A 571 13.69 -37.91 17.26
C ASN A 571 12.29 -37.87 16.61
N LEU A 572 11.85 -39.00 16.05
CA LEU A 572 10.51 -39.19 15.52
C LEU A 572 9.84 -40.37 16.25
N PRO A 573 8.62 -40.20 16.81
CA PRO A 573 7.69 -39.09 16.61
C PRO A 573 7.68 -38.04 17.74
N SER A 574 8.70 -37.17 17.86
CA SER A 574 8.60 -36.02 18.78
C SER A 574 7.67 -34.93 18.23
N ARG A 575 6.55 -34.67 18.94
CA ARG A 575 5.66 -33.53 18.63
C ARG A 575 6.31 -32.17 18.91
N GLN A 576 7.30 -32.13 19.80
CA GLN A 576 8.05 -30.92 20.15
C GLN A 576 9.00 -30.50 19.01
N GLN A 577 9.49 -31.44 18.21
CA GLN A 577 10.42 -31.18 17.10
C GLN A 577 9.75 -30.94 15.74
N LEU A 578 8.43 -31.13 15.66
CA LEU A 578 7.70 -31.04 14.40
C LEU A 578 7.10 -29.65 14.22
N TRP A 579 7.35 -29.08 13.04
CA TRP A 579 7.03 -27.70 12.68
C TRP A 579 6.10 -27.63 11.49
N ARG A 580 5.40 -26.50 11.46
CA ARG A 580 4.43 -26.10 10.46
C ARG A 580 4.32 -24.58 10.43
N ILE A 581 3.39 -24.12 9.61
CA ILE A 581 3.02 -22.77 9.18
C ILE A 581 1.74 -22.27 9.99
N THR A 582 0.89 -21.30 9.53
CA THR A 582 -0.66 -21.12 9.22
C THR A 582 -1.50 -20.83 7.79
N LYS A 583 -1.36 -19.97 6.73
CA LYS A 583 -1.48 -20.07 5.23
C LYS A 583 -0.43 -19.15 4.47
N ILE A 584 -0.22 -17.87 4.86
CA ILE A 584 0.79 -16.84 4.42
C ILE A 584 2.11 -16.58 5.24
N GLY A 585 2.46 -17.29 6.34
CA GLY A 585 3.81 -17.33 6.99
C GLY A 585 4.14 -17.40 8.55
N GLU A 586 3.30 -17.76 9.56
CA GLU A 586 3.67 -17.90 11.02
C GLU A 586 4.23 -19.31 11.20
N ILE A 587 5.41 -19.48 11.79
CA ILE A 587 5.91 -20.81 12.13
C ILE A 587 5.27 -21.30 13.43
N ARG A 588 4.91 -22.58 13.52
CA ARG A 588 4.22 -23.18 14.68
C ARG A 588 4.74 -24.56 15.02
N ASN A 589 4.60 -24.90 16.30
CA ASN A 589 4.96 -26.20 16.83
C ASN A 589 3.78 -27.20 16.70
N MET A 590 4.06 -28.51 16.68
CA MET A 590 3.06 -29.58 16.63
C MET A 590 2.63 -30.10 18.02
N ALA A 591 3.32 -29.75 19.10
CA ALA A 591 2.86 -29.98 20.48
C ALA A 591 2.02 -28.80 21.02
N SER A 592 1.95 -27.64 20.35
CA SER A 592 0.95 -26.61 20.65
C SER A 592 0.40 -25.93 19.41
N ASN A 593 -0.89 -26.14 19.20
CA ASN A 593 -1.68 -25.54 18.13
C ASN A 593 -1.77 -24.01 18.27
N ASP A 594 -1.68 -23.52 19.50
CA ASP A 594 -1.95 -22.13 19.85
C ASP A 594 -0.73 -21.21 19.73
N LEU A 595 0.46 -21.80 19.68
CA LEU A 595 1.73 -21.07 19.75
C LEU A 595 2.46 -20.98 18.41
N CYS A 596 3.06 -19.81 18.20
CA CYS A 596 3.80 -19.41 17.01
C CYS A 596 5.22 -18.98 17.39
N ILE A 597 6.18 -19.29 16.53
CA ILE A 597 7.48 -18.64 16.55
C ILE A 597 7.26 -17.16 16.23
N ASP A 598 7.46 -16.34 17.24
CA ASP A 598 7.37 -14.89 17.17
C ASP A 598 8.78 -14.29 17.11
N THR A 599 8.88 -13.04 16.64
CA THR A 599 10.10 -12.21 16.79
C THR A 599 9.88 -10.99 17.69
N PHE A 600 8.74 -10.89 18.37
CA PHE A 600 8.39 -9.79 19.28
C PHE A 600 9.45 -9.61 20.37
N ASN A 601 9.80 -10.70 21.06
CA ASN A 601 10.59 -10.69 22.29
C ASN A 601 11.80 -11.65 22.21
N GLY A 602 12.46 -11.64 21.05
CA GLY A 602 13.30 -12.76 20.60
C GLY A 602 12.47 -13.91 20.04
N VAL A 603 13.14 -15.03 19.73
CA VAL A 603 12.53 -16.23 19.14
C VAL A 603 11.90 -17.09 20.23
N ARG A 604 10.58 -16.99 20.38
CA ARG A 604 9.80 -17.67 21.42
C ARG A 604 8.46 -18.15 20.88
N LEU A 605 7.83 -19.07 21.61
CA LEU A 605 6.48 -19.54 21.36
C LEU A 605 5.45 -18.62 22.04
N LEU A 606 5.00 -17.59 21.32
CA LEU A 606 3.90 -16.73 21.76
C LEU A 606 2.57 -17.19 21.16
N LYS A 607 1.46 -16.84 21.84
CA LYS A 607 0.12 -17.08 21.27
C LYS A 607 0.02 -16.35 19.94
N CYS A 608 -0.43 -17.07 18.92
CA CYS A 608 -0.47 -16.52 17.57
C CYS A 608 -1.37 -15.28 17.53
N HIS A 609 -0.78 -14.15 17.12
CA HIS A 609 -1.35 -12.81 17.24
C HIS A 609 -2.16 -12.39 16.02
N ASN A 610 -2.03 -13.18 14.95
CA ASN A 610 -2.86 -13.17 13.76
C ASN A 610 -2.88 -11.80 13.02
N GLN A 611 -1.72 -11.21 12.70
CA GLN A 611 -1.63 -9.81 12.24
C GLN A 611 -0.52 -9.43 11.23
N GLY A 612 0.42 -10.32 10.91
CA GLY A 612 1.39 -10.09 9.83
C GLY A 612 2.54 -9.18 10.21
N LEU A 613 2.88 -9.19 11.50
CA LEU A 613 3.89 -8.37 12.15
C LEU A 613 5.09 -9.23 12.53
N SER A 614 5.45 -9.38 13.79
CA SER A 614 6.64 -10.12 14.22
C SER A 614 6.56 -11.62 13.92
N GLN A 615 5.36 -12.20 13.90
CA GLN A 615 5.16 -13.58 13.43
C GLN A 615 5.20 -13.69 11.88
N GLN A 616 5.65 -12.66 11.15
CA GLN A 616 5.67 -12.64 9.69
C GLN A 616 6.91 -13.30 9.07
N TRP A 617 6.86 -14.60 8.75
CA TRP A 617 7.96 -15.30 8.08
C TRP A 617 7.73 -15.56 6.56
N SER A 618 8.77 -16.06 5.90
CA SER A 618 8.81 -16.47 4.49
C SER A 618 9.97 -17.44 4.26
N TYR A 619 9.93 -18.23 3.21
CA TYR A 619 11.03 -19.09 2.79
C TYR A 619 11.61 -18.60 1.46
N ILE A 620 12.88 -18.20 1.44
CA ILE A 620 13.48 -17.48 0.30
C ILE A 620 14.98 -17.76 0.18
N ASP A 621 15.46 -18.15 -1.02
CA ASP A 621 16.82 -18.70 -1.22
C ASP A 621 17.15 -19.75 -0.16
N ASN A 622 16.12 -20.55 0.05
CA ASN A 622 15.85 -21.50 1.10
C ASN A 622 15.82 -20.96 2.55
N LYS A 623 16.23 -19.72 2.87
CA LYS A 623 16.33 -19.21 4.26
C LYS A 623 14.98 -18.82 4.87
N ILE A 624 14.78 -19.11 6.18
CA ILE A 624 13.59 -18.65 6.91
C ILE A 624 13.74 -17.16 7.19
N TYR A 625 13.02 -16.32 6.45
CA TYR A 625 13.05 -14.87 6.52
C TYR A 625 11.87 -14.28 7.30
N ALA A 626 12.12 -13.63 8.42
CA ALA A 626 11.16 -12.75 9.08
C ALA A 626 11.03 -11.44 8.27
N ILE A 627 9.89 -11.27 7.59
CA ILE A 627 9.58 -10.10 6.74
C ILE A 627 9.57 -8.80 7.58
N SER A 628 9.12 -8.88 8.82
CA SER A 628 8.98 -7.78 9.77
C SER A 628 10.30 -7.25 10.32
N SER A 629 11.18 -8.14 10.80
CA SER A 629 12.50 -7.78 11.32
C SER A 629 13.58 -7.72 10.22
N ARG A 630 13.24 -8.13 8.99
CA ARG A 630 14.15 -8.24 7.83
C ARG A 630 15.41 -9.07 8.14
N LYS A 631 15.23 -10.11 8.95
CA LYS A 631 16.24 -11.06 9.42
C LYS A 631 15.81 -12.48 9.11
N CYS A 632 16.65 -13.45 9.42
CA CYS A 632 16.35 -14.87 9.29
C CYS A 632 16.58 -15.65 10.60
N LEU A 633 16.03 -16.85 10.71
CA LEU A 633 16.23 -17.72 11.89
C LEU A 633 17.69 -18.19 11.98
N HIS A 634 18.30 -18.03 13.15
CA HIS A 634 19.70 -18.39 13.43
C HIS A 634 19.83 -19.24 14.70
N LEU A 635 20.90 -20.02 14.77
CA LEU A 635 21.15 -21.08 15.76
C LEU A 635 22.65 -21.14 16.05
N ASP A 636 23.09 -20.62 17.20
CA ASP A 636 24.51 -20.59 17.58
C ASP A 636 24.85 -21.73 18.56
N LYS A 637 25.50 -22.78 18.04
CA LYS A 637 25.93 -23.95 18.82
C LYS A 637 26.93 -23.63 19.94
N ASN A 638 27.54 -22.44 19.95
CA ASN A 638 28.61 -22.06 20.87
C ASN A 638 28.21 -20.98 21.89
N GLN A 639 27.11 -20.24 21.67
CA GLN A 639 26.68 -19.14 22.54
C GLN A 639 25.32 -19.35 23.22
N SER A 640 24.42 -20.17 22.66
CA SER A 640 23.19 -20.56 23.35
C SER A 640 22.55 -21.80 22.73
N GLU A 641 22.08 -22.75 23.55
CA GLU A 641 21.21 -23.85 23.08
C GLU A 641 19.95 -23.36 22.35
N TYR A 642 19.58 -22.09 22.57
CA TYR A 642 18.37 -21.45 22.09
C TYR A 642 18.49 -20.81 20.69
N ALA A 643 17.34 -20.71 20.00
CA ALA A 643 17.21 -20.06 18.72
C ALA A 643 17.13 -18.53 18.81
N SER A 644 17.52 -17.85 17.71
CA SER A 644 17.58 -16.40 17.60
C SER A 644 17.21 -15.92 16.18
N ILE A 645 17.17 -14.59 15.96
CA ILE A 645 17.10 -14.00 14.62
C ILE A 645 18.32 -13.14 14.33
N ASP A 646 19.05 -13.50 13.29
CA ASP A 646 20.21 -12.77 12.77
C ASP A 646 20.06 -12.60 11.25
N TYR A 647 20.91 -11.81 10.62
CA TYR A 647 20.77 -11.48 9.21
C TYR A 647 21.06 -12.67 8.29
N CYS A 648 20.42 -12.72 7.12
CA CYS A 648 20.32 -13.96 6.36
C CYS A 648 21.66 -14.51 5.82
N SER A 649 22.73 -13.70 5.76
CA SER A 649 24.10 -14.14 5.55
C SER A 649 24.56 -15.22 6.54
N LYS A 650 24.06 -15.16 7.79
CA LYS A 650 24.38 -16.09 8.90
C LYS A 650 23.32 -17.16 9.14
N ALA A 651 22.21 -17.17 8.39
CA ALA A 651 21.03 -17.98 8.71
C ALA A 651 20.90 -19.24 7.85
N ALA A 652 20.30 -20.29 8.42
CA ALA A 652 20.15 -21.62 7.80
C ALA A 652 18.81 -21.77 7.02
N PRO A 653 18.68 -22.74 6.07
CA PRO A 653 17.63 -22.68 5.04
C PRO A 653 16.64 -23.87 4.90
N PRO A 654 15.36 -23.80 5.38
CA PRO A 654 14.35 -24.87 5.32
C PRO A 654 12.92 -24.59 4.76
N ALA A 655 12.50 -25.49 3.86
CA ALA A 655 11.16 -25.85 3.32
C ALA A 655 10.43 -24.92 2.31
N GLU A 656 10.25 -25.45 1.07
CA GLU A 656 9.37 -24.85 0.05
C GLU A 656 7.97 -24.55 0.61
N PRO A 657 7.33 -23.45 0.19
CA PRO A 657 6.20 -22.93 0.92
C PRO A 657 4.88 -23.61 0.49
N ILE A 658 3.79 -23.40 1.26
CA ILE A 658 2.64 -24.30 1.32
C ILE A 658 1.22 -23.54 1.54
N LEU A 659 0.14 -23.66 0.68
CA LEU A 659 -1.30 -23.12 0.73
C LEU A 659 -2.44 -24.14 0.27
N VAL A 660 -3.63 -24.25 0.93
CA VAL A 660 -4.58 -25.44 0.90
C VAL A 660 -5.40 -25.64 -0.38
N GLN A 661 -5.49 -26.90 -0.82
CA GLN A 661 -6.61 -27.38 -1.66
C GLN A 661 -7.15 -28.71 -1.11
N LEU A 662 -8.37 -28.70 -0.55
CA LEU A 662 -9.12 -29.91 -0.25
C LEU A 662 -10.00 -30.25 -1.44
N ASN A 663 -9.78 -31.43 -2.02
CA ASN A 663 -10.52 -31.85 -3.21
C ASN A 663 -11.92 -32.36 -2.83
N PRO A 664 -12.91 -32.26 -3.73
CA PRO A 664 -14.19 -32.97 -3.57
C PRO A 664 -13.96 -34.46 -3.25
N GLY A 665 -14.74 -34.99 -2.31
CA GLY A 665 -14.61 -36.36 -1.80
C GLY A 665 -13.65 -36.53 -0.62
N THR A 666 -12.74 -35.58 -0.34
CA THR A 666 -11.82 -35.68 0.82
C THR A 666 -12.60 -35.73 2.14
N LYS A 667 -12.35 -36.76 2.98
CA LYS A 667 -12.85 -36.83 4.37
C LYS A 667 -11.89 -36.10 5.32
N VAL A 668 -12.40 -35.10 6.03
CA VAL A 668 -11.70 -34.45 7.15
C VAL A 668 -12.11 -35.11 8.46
N LYS A 669 -11.12 -35.60 9.22
CA LYS A 669 -11.32 -36.27 10.53
C LYS A 669 -12.32 -37.43 10.44
N ASP A 670 -12.29 -38.16 9.31
CA ASP A 670 -13.15 -39.28 8.92
C ASP A 670 -14.67 -39.02 8.87
N LYS A 671 -15.13 -37.84 9.30
CA LYS A 671 -16.55 -37.48 9.45
C LYS A 671 -17.06 -36.50 8.39
N TRP A 672 -16.22 -35.54 7.97
CA TRP A 672 -16.67 -34.42 7.16
C TRP A 672 -16.21 -34.57 5.70
N ILE A 673 -17.12 -34.92 4.80
CA ILE A 673 -16.84 -35.12 3.37
C ILE A 673 -16.90 -33.76 2.66
N ILE A 674 -15.81 -33.35 2.02
CA ILE A 674 -15.74 -32.14 1.18
C ILE A 674 -16.59 -32.33 -0.07
N GLU A 675 -17.54 -31.42 -0.30
CA GLU A 675 -18.40 -31.42 -1.49
C GLU A 675 -17.87 -30.45 -2.55
N LYS A 676 -17.71 -29.17 -2.18
CA LYS A 676 -17.12 -28.15 -3.07
C LYS A 676 -16.46 -27.03 -2.28
N LYS A 677 -15.54 -26.30 -2.90
CA LYS A 677 -15.05 -25.01 -2.39
C LYS A 677 -16.14 -23.94 -2.58
N LEU A 678 -16.38 -23.13 -1.56
CA LEU A 678 -17.33 -22.01 -1.54
C LEU A 678 -16.63 -20.67 -1.78
N GLY A 679 -15.40 -20.51 -1.29
CA GLY A 679 -14.65 -19.27 -1.46
C GLY A 679 -13.20 -19.37 -0.98
N GLU A 680 -12.43 -18.31 -1.26
CA GLU A 680 -11.04 -18.16 -0.81
C GLU A 680 -10.82 -16.72 -0.35
N GLY A 681 -10.39 -16.56 0.90
CA GLY A 681 -9.99 -15.27 1.46
C GLY A 681 -8.47 -15.13 1.50
N ALA A 682 -8.01 -13.93 1.85
CA ALA A 682 -6.58 -13.67 2.09
C ALA A 682 -5.96 -14.62 3.13
N PHE A 683 -6.79 -15.15 4.04
CA PHE A 683 -6.39 -15.90 5.24
C PHE A 683 -7.05 -17.29 5.35
N GLY A 684 -7.51 -17.88 4.23
CA GLY A 684 -8.17 -19.18 4.31
C GLY A 684 -8.94 -19.59 3.07
N ALA A 685 -9.69 -20.68 3.17
CA ALA A 685 -10.66 -21.13 2.18
C ALA A 685 -11.89 -21.70 2.89
N VAL A 686 -13.08 -21.50 2.33
CA VAL A 686 -14.34 -22.05 2.84
C VAL A 686 -14.80 -23.15 1.90
N TYR A 687 -15.23 -24.27 2.47
CA TYR A 687 -15.73 -25.45 1.77
C TYR A 687 -17.14 -25.80 2.27
N LYS A 688 -17.98 -26.30 1.37
CA LYS A 688 -19.21 -27.01 1.71
C LYS A 688 -18.81 -28.44 2.07
N VAL A 689 -19.22 -28.91 3.25
CA VAL A 689 -19.03 -30.29 3.69
C VAL A 689 -20.36 -30.93 4.04
N LYS A 690 -20.37 -32.26 4.08
CA LYS A 690 -21.46 -33.05 4.65
C LYS A 690 -20.97 -34.04 5.70
N ASP A 691 -21.83 -34.40 6.65
CA ASP A 691 -21.60 -35.55 7.54
C ASP A 691 -22.03 -36.87 6.86
N ASP A 692 -21.80 -38.00 7.54
CA ASP A 692 -22.24 -39.33 7.08
C ASP A 692 -23.78 -39.50 6.99
N LYS A 693 -24.56 -38.51 7.47
CA LYS A 693 -26.03 -38.43 7.32
C LYS A 693 -26.46 -37.48 6.18
N ASN A 694 -25.52 -36.94 5.42
CA ASN A 694 -25.70 -35.91 4.38
C ASN A 694 -26.20 -34.54 4.89
N ASN A 695 -26.13 -34.23 6.18
CA ASN A 695 -26.39 -32.88 6.69
C ASN A 695 -25.28 -31.93 6.22
N LEU A 696 -25.63 -30.70 5.80
CA LEU A 696 -24.71 -29.75 5.16
C LEU A 696 -24.17 -28.70 6.14
N TYR A 697 -22.84 -28.51 6.13
CA TYR A 697 -22.12 -27.56 7.00
C TYR A 697 -21.06 -26.77 6.21
N ALA A 698 -20.64 -25.63 6.74
CA ALA A 698 -19.52 -24.85 6.20
C ALA A 698 -18.24 -25.19 6.97
N LEU A 699 -17.25 -25.75 6.28
CA LEU A 699 -15.91 -25.98 6.81
C LEU A 699 -15.00 -24.84 6.34
N LYS A 700 -14.65 -23.92 7.25
CA LYS A 700 -13.64 -22.88 6.98
C LYS A 700 -12.29 -23.44 7.42
N VAL A 701 -11.37 -23.58 6.47
CA VAL A 701 -9.95 -23.83 6.77
C VAL A 701 -9.19 -22.52 6.75
N GLU A 702 -8.32 -22.41 7.74
CA GLU A 702 -7.14 -21.57 7.72
C GLU A 702 -6.01 -22.57 7.98
N SER A 703 -5.03 -22.66 7.09
CA SER A 703 -4.07 -23.79 7.12
C SER A 703 -3.26 -23.82 8.42
N VAL A 704 -2.22 -24.64 8.42
CA VAL A 704 -1.03 -24.52 9.20
C VAL A 704 0.16 -24.08 8.30
N LYS A 705 0.06 -23.02 7.42
CA LYS A 705 0.98 -21.97 6.69
C LYS A 705 1.29 -20.30 6.91
N GLU A 706 0.88 -19.31 7.87
CA GLU A 706 0.07 -17.94 7.96
C GLU A 706 0.68 -16.95 8.92
N THR A 707 0.87 -15.70 8.55
CA THR A 707 1.28 -14.66 9.52
C THR A 707 0.11 -14.02 10.26
N ILE A 708 -1.12 -14.42 9.89
CA ILE A 708 -2.41 -13.81 10.22
C ILE A 708 -3.48 -14.90 10.47
N GLN A 709 -3.42 -15.64 11.58
CA GLN A 709 -4.40 -16.70 11.91
C GLN A 709 -5.77 -16.29 12.47
N LEU A 710 -6.56 -15.61 11.65
CA LEU A 710 -7.84 -15.05 12.04
C LEU A 710 -8.85 -16.06 12.59
N LEU A 711 -8.78 -17.34 12.20
CA LEU A 711 -9.76 -18.35 12.58
C LEU A 711 -9.82 -18.60 14.09
N LYS A 712 -8.72 -18.36 14.81
CA LYS A 712 -8.70 -18.40 16.29
C LYS A 712 -9.55 -17.31 16.93
N MET A 713 -9.61 -16.12 16.33
CA MET A 713 -10.48 -15.04 16.81
C MET A 713 -11.94 -15.36 16.54
N GLU A 714 -12.25 -15.91 15.36
CA GLU A 714 -13.60 -16.36 15.01
C GLU A 714 -14.11 -17.45 15.95
N VAL A 715 -13.30 -18.49 16.22
CA VAL A 715 -13.67 -19.53 17.20
C VAL A 715 -13.83 -18.94 18.61
N ALA A 716 -12.98 -18.00 19.04
CA ALA A 716 -13.11 -17.38 20.35
C ALA A 716 -14.40 -16.54 20.47
N VAL A 717 -14.70 -15.70 19.47
CA VAL A 717 -15.92 -14.87 19.45
C VAL A 717 -17.18 -15.73 19.42
N LEU A 718 -17.26 -16.71 18.52
CA LEU A 718 -18.41 -17.63 18.43
C LEU A 718 -18.60 -18.44 19.72
N GLN A 719 -17.53 -18.82 20.42
CA GLN A 719 -17.63 -19.53 21.70
C GLN A 719 -18.02 -18.66 22.91
N GLU A 720 -17.81 -17.35 22.86
CA GLU A 720 -18.40 -16.44 23.86
C GLU A 720 -19.88 -16.18 23.55
N LEU A 721 -20.24 -16.10 22.26
CA LEU A 721 -21.63 -15.99 21.81
C LEU A 721 -22.46 -17.25 22.14
N ASP A 722 -21.92 -18.46 21.95
CA ASP A 722 -22.59 -19.73 22.32
C ASP A 722 -22.94 -19.85 23.83
N LYS A 723 -22.50 -18.91 24.69
CA LYS A 723 -22.87 -18.83 26.12
C LYS A 723 -24.08 -17.94 26.40
N VAL A 724 -24.46 -17.07 25.45
CA VAL A 724 -25.61 -16.17 25.55
C VAL A 724 -26.67 -16.58 24.53
N ASP A 725 -27.94 -16.25 24.80
CA ASP A 725 -28.95 -16.40 23.77
C ASP A 725 -28.66 -15.39 22.65
N ASN A 726 -28.43 -15.91 21.44
CA ASN A 726 -27.98 -15.14 20.30
C ASN A 726 -28.63 -15.68 19.03
N ARG A 727 -29.06 -14.78 18.15
CA ARG A 727 -29.86 -15.14 16.98
C ARG A 727 -29.07 -15.14 15.68
N HIS A 728 -28.02 -14.36 15.59
CA HIS A 728 -27.41 -13.94 14.33
C HIS A 728 -26.01 -14.54 14.05
N PHE A 729 -25.66 -15.67 14.68
CA PHE A 729 -24.32 -16.24 14.58
C PHE A 729 -24.32 -17.74 14.25
N CYS A 730 -23.28 -18.17 13.53
CA CYS A 730 -23.11 -19.54 13.10
C CYS A 730 -22.63 -20.43 14.25
N LYS A 731 -23.39 -21.46 14.61
CA LYS A 731 -22.99 -22.41 15.67
C LYS A 731 -21.83 -23.28 15.20
N ILE A 732 -20.94 -23.64 16.13
CA ILE A 732 -19.81 -24.54 15.88
C ILE A 732 -20.24 -26.00 16.12
N TYR A 733 -20.06 -26.86 15.11
CA TYR A 733 -20.43 -28.29 15.14
C TYR A 733 -19.24 -29.23 15.28
N ASP A 734 -18.06 -28.79 14.83
CA ASP A 734 -16.76 -29.37 15.16
C ASP A 734 -15.72 -28.27 14.95
N LYS A 735 -14.61 -28.36 15.66
CA LYS A 735 -13.44 -27.54 15.43
C LYS A 735 -12.22 -28.38 15.70
N GLY A 736 -11.18 -28.16 14.94
CA GLY A 736 -10.02 -29.00 15.05
C GLY A 736 -8.83 -28.45 14.31
N LEU A 737 -7.82 -29.28 14.32
CA LEU A 737 -6.56 -28.99 13.70
C LEU A 737 -6.01 -30.32 13.19
N THR A 738 -5.94 -30.44 11.89
CA THR A 738 -5.13 -31.46 11.25
C THR A 738 -3.66 -31.03 11.30
N ASP A 739 -2.77 -31.95 10.95
CA ASP A 739 -1.35 -31.67 10.71
C ASP A 739 -1.09 -30.55 9.69
N GLU A 740 -2.13 -30.26 8.92
CA GLU A 740 -2.16 -29.52 7.67
C GLU A 740 -2.91 -28.18 7.85
N TYR A 741 -4.05 -28.17 8.55
CA TYR A 741 -4.86 -26.96 8.70
C TYR A 741 -5.64 -26.91 10.00
N SER A 742 -5.85 -25.69 10.52
CA SER A 742 -6.94 -25.46 11.45
C SER A 742 -8.26 -25.43 10.68
N TYR A 743 -9.31 -25.98 11.26
CA TYR A 743 -10.64 -25.90 10.67
C TYR A 743 -11.71 -25.67 11.74
N VAL A 744 -12.77 -25.01 11.32
CA VAL A 744 -14.04 -24.96 12.05
C VAL A 744 -15.14 -25.39 11.10
N VAL A 745 -15.99 -26.31 11.57
CA VAL A 745 -17.25 -26.68 10.92
C VAL A 745 -18.36 -25.93 11.62
N MET A 746 -18.99 -25.03 10.89
CA MET A 746 -20.05 -24.14 11.38
C MET A 746 -21.33 -24.31 10.54
N THR A 747 -22.42 -23.65 10.95
CA THR A 747 -23.68 -23.56 10.17
C THR A 747 -23.41 -23.29 8.69
N PHE A 748 -23.92 -24.13 7.78
CA PHE A 748 -23.96 -23.77 6.35
C PHE A 748 -25.08 -22.77 6.12
N VAL A 749 -24.69 -21.58 5.68
CA VAL A 749 -25.51 -20.40 5.43
C VAL A 749 -25.67 -20.14 3.93
N GLY A 750 -26.54 -19.20 3.57
CA GLY A 750 -26.84 -18.84 2.18
C GLY A 750 -25.83 -17.87 1.56
N LYS A 751 -26.36 -16.86 0.86
CA LYS A 751 -25.59 -15.84 0.14
C LYS A 751 -25.34 -14.61 1.01
N SER A 752 -24.25 -13.89 0.76
CA SER A 752 -23.99 -12.64 1.47
C SER A 752 -25.00 -11.55 1.11
N LEU A 753 -25.18 -10.57 1.99
CA LEU A 753 -25.99 -9.38 1.70
C LEU A 753 -25.37 -8.54 0.58
N ALA A 754 -24.06 -8.67 0.30
CA ALA A 754 -23.43 -8.07 -0.87
C ALA A 754 -23.96 -8.71 -2.16
N ASP A 755 -24.00 -10.04 -2.23
CA ASP A 755 -24.45 -10.80 -3.40
C ASP A 755 -25.95 -10.57 -3.64
N LEU A 756 -26.77 -10.78 -2.61
CA LEU A 756 -28.23 -10.59 -2.69
C LEU A 756 -28.63 -9.17 -3.11
N ARG A 757 -27.87 -8.16 -2.67
CA ARG A 757 -28.05 -6.77 -3.07
C ARG A 757 -27.62 -6.55 -4.52
N MET A 758 -26.49 -7.12 -4.94
CA MET A 758 -26.01 -7.06 -6.32
C MET A 758 -26.98 -7.76 -7.29
N GLU A 759 -27.66 -8.82 -6.85
CA GLU A 759 -28.80 -9.48 -7.52
C GLU A 759 -30.07 -8.60 -7.60
N ARG A 760 -30.09 -7.37 -7.12
CA ARG A 760 -31.26 -6.48 -7.30
C ARG A 760 -31.06 -5.60 -8.52
N THR A 761 -32.11 -5.40 -9.32
CA THR A 761 -32.08 -4.61 -10.57
C THR A 761 -31.56 -3.16 -10.40
N ARG A 762 -31.70 -2.58 -9.21
CA ARG A 762 -31.14 -1.25 -8.85
C ARG A 762 -30.00 -1.32 -7.82
N LYS A 763 -29.43 -2.51 -7.57
CA LYS A 763 -28.37 -2.78 -6.59
C LYS A 763 -28.68 -2.28 -5.17
N ARG A 764 -29.97 -2.26 -4.82
CA ARG A 764 -30.54 -1.87 -3.52
C ARG A 764 -31.70 -2.79 -3.15
N PHE A 765 -32.04 -2.87 -1.88
CA PHE A 765 -33.24 -3.55 -1.43
C PHE A 765 -34.47 -2.63 -1.47
N SER A 766 -35.68 -3.19 -1.37
CA SER A 766 -36.89 -2.45 -1.06
C SER A 766 -36.81 -1.84 0.36
N PRO A 767 -37.52 -0.73 0.67
CA PRO A 767 -37.45 -0.11 1.99
C PRO A 767 -37.78 -1.07 3.15
N TYR A 768 -38.76 -1.96 2.96
CA TYR A 768 -39.11 -2.97 3.97
C TYR A 768 -37.97 -3.96 4.21
N THR A 769 -37.38 -4.51 3.13
CA THR A 769 -36.23 -5.42 3.25
C THR A 769 -35.02 -4.69 3.82
N ALA A 770 -34.69 -3.49 3.35
CA ALA A 770 -33.56 -2.69 3.82
C ALA A 770 -33.62 -2.41 5.34
N CYS A 771 -34.76 -1.96 5.86
CA CYS A 771 -34.90 -1.65 7.29
C CYS A 771 -34.93 -2.91 8.18
N ASN A 772 -35.60 -3.99 7.76
CA ASN A 772 -35.60 -5.26 8.51
C ASN A 772 -34.21 -5.92 8.54
N VAL A 773 -33.46 -5.82 7.44
CA VAL A 773 -32.08 -6.31 7.36
C VAL A 773 -31.16 -5.45 8.21
N ALA A 774 -31.26 -4.11 8.12
CA ALA A 774 -30.47 -3.20 8.95
C ALA A 774 -30.73 -3.45 10.45
N LEU A 775 -31.99 -3.70 10.84
CA LEU A 775 -32.36 -4.07 12.20
C LEU A 775 -31.68 -5.37 12.65
N GLN A 776 -31.78 -6.47 11.90
CA GLN A 776 -31.08 -7.72 12.25
C GLN A 776 -29.55 -7.59 12.25
N CYS A 777 -28.99 -6.74 11.39
CA CYS A 777 -27.56 -6.46 11.39
C CYS A 777 -27.10 -5.66 12.62
N LEU A 778 -28.02 -4.92 13.26
CA LEU A 778 -27.78 -4.18 14.49
C LEU A 778 -28.01 -5.04 15.73
N GLU A 779 -29.05 -5.89 15.75
CA GLU A 779 -29.28 -6.94 16.76
C GLU A 779 -27.98 -7.76 16.95
N ALA A 780 -27.35 -8.17 15.85
CA ALA A 780 -26.07 -8.87 15.89
C ALA A 780 -24.87 -8.03 16.38
N LEU A 781 -24.86 -6.72 16.19
CA LEU A 781 -23.79 -5.87 16.71
C LEU A 781 -23.96 -5.59 18.20
N GLU A 782 -25.20 -5.48 18.69
CA GLU A 782 -25.51 -5.40 20.11
C GLU A 782 -25.08 -6.68 20.85
N ASP A 783 -25.45 -7.87 20.34
CA ASP A 783 -24.98 -9.17 20.85
C ASP A 783 -23.44 -9.22 20.98
N LEU A 784 -22.72 -8.81 19.93
CA LEU A 784 -21.25 -8.83 19.89
C LEU A 784 -20.63 -7.81 20.86
N HIS A 785 -21.23 -6.62 20.98
CA HIS A 785 -20.79 -5.61 21.93
C HIS A 785 -21.06 -6.03 23.38
N ASN A 786 -22.17 -6.71 23.66
CA ASN A 786 -22.55 -7.20 24.99
C ASN A 786 -21.59 -8.28 25.51
N ILE A 787 -21.07 -9.17 24.66
CA ILE A 787 -19.97 -10.08 25.04
C ILE A 787 -18.58 -9.39 25.07
N GLY A 788 -18.53 -8.08 24.81
CA GLY A 788 -17.35 -7.24 24.99
C GLY A 788 -16.41 -7.14 23.79
N TYR A 789 -16.87 -7.43 22.56
CA TYR A 789 -16.06 -7.41 21.34
C TYR A 789 -16.53 -6.33 20.34
N LEU A 790 -15.58 -5.75 19.61
CA LEU A 790 -15.81 -4.93 18.40
C LEU A 790 -15.60 -5.82 17.16
N HIS A 791 -16.32 -5.57 16.07
CA HIS A 791 -16.19 -6.26 14.79
C HIS A 791 -15.06 -5.68 13.91
N ARG A 792 -15.00 -4.35 13.79
CA ARG A 792 -14.00 -3.54 13.06
C ARG A 792 -13.86 -3.79 11.55
N ASP A 793 -14.80 -4.51 10.94
CA ASP A 793 -14.91 -4.67 9.48
C ASP A 793 -16.37 -4.96 9.05
N VAL A 794 -17.31 -4.20 9.61
CA VAL A 794 -18.74 -4.28 9.28
C VAL A 794 -18.95 -3.88 7.81
N LYS A 795 -19.46 -4.81 6.99
CA LYS A 795 -19.72 -4.62 5.56
C LYS A 795 -20.70 -5.67 5.02
N PRO A 796 -21.44 -5.42 3.92
CA PRO A 796 -22.42 -6.38 3.36
C PRO A 796 -21.90 -7.80 3.05
N ALA A 797 -20.60 -7.97 2.79
CA ALA A 797 -19.99 -9.27 2.52
C ALA A 797 -19.75 -10.12 3.78
N ASN A 798 -19.74 -9.50 4.96
CA ASN A 798 -19.59 -10.17 6.27
C ASN A 798 -20.95 -10.49 6.92
N TYR A 799 -22.05 -10.31 6.19
CA TYR A 799 -23.40 -10.68 6.61
C TYR A 799 -24.04 -11.55 5.52
N THR A 800 -24.86 -12.51 5.89
CA THR A 800 -25.46 -13.51 4.99
C THR A 800 -26.86 -13.89 5.45
N ILE A 801 -27.70 -14.41 4.55
CA ILE A 801 -28.97 -15.03 4.95
C ILE A 801 -28.77 -16.48 5.41
N GLY A 802 -29.73 -17.01 6.18
CA GLY A 802 -29.91 -18.44 6.39
C GLY A 802 -30.41 -19.17 5.13
N ARG A 803 -30.58 -20.49 5.22
CA ARG A 803 -30.90 -21.35 4.06
C ARG A 803 -32.38 -21.66 3.92
N SER A 804 -32.82 -21.80 2.67
CA SER A 804 -34.20 -22.19 2.30
C SER A 804 -34.59 -23.58 2.80
N GLU A 805 -33.67 -24.54 2.73
CA GLU A 805 -33.89 -25.95 3.06
C GLU A 805 -34.08 -26.19 4.56
N VAL A 806 -33.87 -25.14 5.38
CA VAL A 806 -34.06 -25.14 6.85
C VAL A 806 -35.03 -24.03 7.31
N GLY A 807 -35.68 -23.32 6.38
CA GLY A 807 -36.65 -22.27 6.70
C GLY A 807 -36.07 -20.94 7.20
N GLU A 808 -34.76 -20.71 7.05
CA GLU A 808 -34.05 -19.55 7.64
C GLU A 808 -33.79 -18.40 6.65
N LEU A 809 -34.46 -18.34 5.50
CA LEU A 809 -34.29 -17.25 4.50
C LEU A 809 -34.47 -15.83 5.07
N ARG A 810 -35.26 -15.68 6.15
CA ARG A 810 -35.52 -14.39 6.81
C ARG A 810 -34.51 -14.01 7.88
N LYS A 811 -33.58 -14.91 8.21
CA LYS A 811 -32.62 -14.77 9.30
C LYS A 811 -31.27 -14.30 8.75
N VAL A 812 -30.78 -13.16 9.22
CA VAL A 812 -29.42 -12.70 8.93
C VAL A 812 -28.44 -13.37 9.88
N TYR A 813 -27.26 -13.69 9.38
CA TYR A 813 -26.10 -14.24 10.10
C TYR A 813 -24.87 -13.36 9.83
N VAL A 814 -23.99 -13.23 10.83
CA VAL A 814 -22.70 -12.52 10.72
C VAL A 814 -21.54 -13.51 10.54
N LEU A 815 -20.55 -13.10 9.75
CA LEU A 815 -19.36 -13.86 9.36
C LEU A 815 -18.08 -13.01 9.53
N ASP A 816 -16.93 -13.70 9.56
CA ASP A 816 -15.58 -13.09 9.57
C ASP A 816 -15.29 -12.11 10.72
N PHE A 817 -15.31 -12.66 11.94
CA PHE A 817 -14.76 -12.01 13.14
C PHE A 817 -13.22 -11.99 13.16
N GLY A 818 -12.55 -12.25 12.04
CA GLY A 818 -11.10 -12.21 11.97
C GLY A 818 -10.52 -10.85 12.36
N MET A 819 -11.22 -9.76 11.99
CA MET A 819 -10.84 -8.40 12.38
C MET A 819 -11.32 -8.01 13.79
N ALA A 820 -12.04 -8.87 14.52
CA ALA A 820 -12.64 -8.53 15.81
C ALA A 820 -11.61 -8.27 16.93
N ARG A 821 -12.06 -7.64 18.04
CA ARG A 821 -11.23 -7.41 19.23
C ARG A 821 -12.05 -7.15 20.49
N LYS A 822 -11.70 -7.84 21.59
CA LYS A 822 -12.29 -7.60 22.92
C LYS A 822 -11.90 -6.20 23.44
N TYR A 823 -12.87 -5.30 23.60
CA TYR A 823 -12.67 -3.92 24.08
C TYR A 823 -12.76 -3.78 25.60
N ILE A 824 -13.37 -4.74 26.30
CA ILE A 824 -13.36 -4.79 27.78
C ILE A 824 -12.17 -5.56 28.33
N HIS A 825 -11.73 -5.20 29.54
CA HIS A 825 -10.85 -5.99 30.40
C HIS A 825 -11.62 -7.16 31.05
N GLU A 826 -10.91 -8.03 31.78
CA GLU A 826 -11.51 -9.18 32.48
C GLU A 826 -12.34 -8.77 33.71
N ASN A 827 -12.07 -7.58 34.28
CA ASN A 827 -12.88 -6.93 35.31
C ASN A 827 -14.05 -6.09 34.73
N GLY A 828 -14.39 -6.25 33.46
CA GLY A 828 -15.47 -5.53 32.78
C GLY A 828 -15.17 -4.09 32.34
N THR A 829 -14.08 -3.47 32.79
CA THR A 829 -13.76 -2.06 32.44
C THR A 829 -13.40 -1.88 30.95
N ILE A 830 -13.75 -0.72 30.37
CA ILE A 830 -13.41 -0.39 28.97
C ILE A 830 -11.91 -0.08 28.84
N LYS A 831 -11.25 -0.65 27.83
CA LYS A 831 -9.84 -0.36 27.52
C LYS A 831 -9.64 1.08 27.06
N GLN A 832 -8.63 1.74 27.62
CA GLN A 832 -8.23 3.08 27.21
C GLN A 832 -7.80 3.14 25.73
N PRO A 833 -8.09 4.22 24.99
CA PRO A 833 -7.74 4.35 23.59
C PRO A 833 -6.21 4.45 23.40
N ARG A 834 -5.67 3.69 22.44
CA ARG A 834 -4.27 3.87 22.02
C ARG A 834 -4.07 5.23 21.36
N LYS A 835 -2.94 5.90 21.67
CA LYS A 835 -2.54 7.19 21.06
C LYS A 835 -2.53 7.16 19.52
N CYS A 836 -2.28 6.00 18.92
CA CYS A 836 -2.41 5.76 17.48
C CYS A 836 -2.81 4.29 17.24
N ALA A 837 -3.62 4.06 16.20
CA ALA A 837 -4.04 2.75 15.73
C ALA A 837 -3.88 2.66 14.21
N ALA A 838 -3.18 1.63 13.72
CA ALA A 838 -3.10 1.35 12.30
C ALA A 838 -4.48 1.08 11.68
N PHE A 839 -4.68 1.54 10.45
CA PHE A 839 -5.91 1.34 9.67
C PHE A 839 -6.31 -0.15 9.60
N ARG A 840 -7.59 -0.46 9.88
CA ARG A 840 -8.19 -1.80 9.84
C ARG A 840 -9.63 -1.71 9.27
N GLY A 841 -10.09 -2.78 8.64
CA GLY A 841 -11.39 -2.83 7.96
C GLY A 841 -11.36 -2.35 6.50
N THR A 842 -12.51 -2.42 5.83
CA THR A 842 -12.66 -2.18 4.39
C THR A 842 -12.91 -0.68 4.09
N PRO A 843 -12.04 0.05 3.34
CA PRO A 843 -12.09 1.52 3.21
C PRO A 843 -13.45 2.16 2.89
N LYS A 844 -14.25 1.50 2.04
CA LYS A 844 -15.61 1.92 1.70
C LYS A 844 -16.50 2.07 2.94
N TYR A 845 -16.45 1.13 3.88
CA TYR A 845 -17.28 1.11 5.09
C TYR A 845 -16.54 1.61 6.34
N ALA A 846 -15.20 1.58 6.34
CA ALA A 846 -14.37 1.92 7.50
C ALA A 846 -14.71 3.31 8.10
N PRO A 847 -14.79 3.41 9.44
CA PRO A 847 -15.29 4.60 10.14
C PRO A 847 -14.29 5.76 10.08
N MET A 848 -14.76 6.99 10.28
CA MET A 848 -13.93 8.19 10.17
C MET A 848 -12.77 8.19 11.19
N SER A 849 -12.92 7.53 12.34
CA SER A 849 -11.83 7.30 13.31
C SER A 849 -10.69 6.45 12.73
N CYS A 850 -11.00 5.46 11.90
CA CYS A 850 -10.02 4.59 11.25
C CYS A 850 -9.16 5.37 10.23
N HIS A 851 -9.79 6.22 9.42
CA HIS A 851 -9.08 7.15 8.52
C HIS A 851 -8.21 8.17 9.27
N LYS A 852 -8.53 8.47 10.53
CA LYS A 852 -7.74 9.35 11.42
C LYS A 852 -6.73 8.60 12.29
N LEU A 853 -6.49 7.31 12.05
CA LEU A 853 -5.60 6.43 12.83
C LEU A 853 -5.90 6.41 14.34
N ARG A 854 -7.18 6.52 14.71
CA ARG A 854 -7.65 6.46 16.11
C ARG A 854 -8.07 5.04 16.48
N GLU A 855 -8.01 4.73 17.78
CA GLU A 855 -8.63 3.50 18.31
C GLU A 855 -10.14 3.52 18.05
N LEU A 856 -10.71 2.37 17.69
CA LEU A 856 -12.15 2.25 17.41
C LEU A 856 -12.94 1.88 18.68
N CYS A 857 -14.16 2.40 18.81
CA CYS A 857 -15.12 2.04 19.85
C CYS A 857 -16.40 1.41 19.26
N ARG A 858 -17.42 1.23 20.12
CA ARG A 858 -18.74 0.66 19.75
C ARG A 858 -19.46 1.47 18.66
N LEU A 859 -19.38 2.81 18.75
CA LEU A 859 -20.00 3.72 17.78
C LEU A 859 -19.32 3.68 16.40
N ASP A 860 -18.04 3.33 16.32
CA ASP A 860 -17.32 3.20 15.04
C ASP A 860 -17.81 1.98 14.22
N ASP A 861 -18.20 0.89 14.88
CA ASP A 861 -18.87 -0.24 14.23
C ASP A 861 -20.32 0.12 13.83
N VAL A 862 -21.00 1.00 14.60
CA VAL A 862 -22.33 1.52 14.24
C VAL A 862 -22.25 2.55 13.08
N GLU A 863 -21.21 3.38 12.98
CA GLU A 863 -20.96 4.22 11.79
C GLU A 863 -20.78 3.34 10.54
N SER A 864 -20.03 2.24 10.69
CA SER A 864 -19.79 1.25 9.63
C SER A 864 -21.07 0.52 9.20
N TRP A 865 -21.93 0.15 10.17
CA TRP A 865 -23.28 -0.38 9.93
C TRP A 865 -24.19 0.65 9.24
N PHE A 866 -24.11 1.93 9.60
CA PHE A 866 -24.93 2.98 9.01
C PHE A 866 -24.60 3.19 7.52
N TYR A 867 -23.31 3.14 7.15
CA TYR A 867 -22.90 3.12 5.74
C TYR A 867 -23.46 1.91 4.98
N MET A 868 -23.57 0.75 5.62
CA MET A 868 -24.22 -0.44 5.05
C MET A 868 -25.74 -0.25 4.90
N ALA A 869 -26.43 0.30 5.91
CA ALA A 869 -27.86 0.57 5.85
C ALA A 869 -28.24 1.59 4.77
N VAL A 870 -27.48 2.68 4.63
CA VAL A 870 -27.65 3.64 3.53
C VAL A 870 -27.40 3.00 2.17
N GLU A 871 -26.38 2.15 2.03
CA GLU A 871 -26.18 1.40 0.78
C GLU A 871 -27.34 0.42 0.48
N PHE A 872 -27.98 -0.17 1.49
CA PHE A 872 -29.16 -1.02 1.29
C PHE A 872 -30.37 -0.25 0.75
N SER A 873 -30.58 1.01 1.13
CA SER A 873 -31.68 1.86 0.63
C SER A 873 -31.34 2.62 -0.67
N ARG A 874 -30.10 3.06 -0.84
CA ARG A 874 -29.64 3.94 -1.95
C ARG A 874 -28.90 3.20 -3.07
N GLY A 875 -28.32 2.03 -2.78
CA GLY A 875 -27.65 1.14 -3.72
C GLY A 875 -26.19 1.47 -4.04
N SER A 876 -25.67 2.63 -3.60
CA SER A 876 -24.25 3.00 -3.72
C SER A 876 -23.89 4.08 -2.68
N LEU A 877 -22.59 4.29 -2.46
CA LEU A 877 -22.05 5.32 -1.57
C LEU A 877 -21.27 6.38 -2.38
N PRO A 878 -21.28 7.68 -2.01
CA PRO A 878 -20.64 8.76 -2.78
C PRO A 878 -19.11 8.62 -3.01
N TRP A 879 -18.46 7.74 -2.26
CA TRP A 879 -17.03 7.42 -2.34
C TRP A 879 -16.75 5.98 -2.83
N GLU A 880 -17.74 5.25 -3.34
CA GLU A 880 -17.56 3.85 -3.80
C GLU A 880 -16.45 3.67 -4.84
N LYS A 881 -16.19 4.70 -5.66
CA LYS A 881 -15.17 4.70 -6.73
C LYS A 881 -13.93 5.53 -6.37
N THR A 882 -13.72 5.83 -5.09
CA THR A 882 -12.60 6.66 -4.61
C THR A 882 -11.59 5.77 -3.89
N GLU A 883 -10.42 5.58 -4.49
CA GLU A 883 -9.35 4.70 -3.95
C GLU A 883 -8.46 5.40 -2.91
N ASN A 884 -8.35 6.75 -2.97
CA ASN A 884 -7.54 7.53 -2.05
C ASN A 884 -8.25 7.65 -0.67
N LEU A 885 -7.58 7.20 0.40
CA LEU A 885 -8.14 7.18 1.76
C LEU A 885 -8.50 8.58 2.29
N ASP A 886 -7.69 9.60 1.98
CA ASP A 886 -7.95 10.98 2.40
C ASP A 886 -9.15 11.58 1.67
N GLU A 887 -9.36 11.23 0.39
CA GLU A 887 -10.56 11.62 -0.35
C GLU A 887 -11.82 10.91 0.16
N VAL A 888 -11.72 9.62 0.53
CA VAL A 888 -12.81 8.92 1.24
C VAL A 888 -13.12 9.62 2.56
N CYS A 889 -12.09 10.00 3.33
CA CYS A 889 -12.26 10.74 4.59
C CYS A 889 -12.87 12.14 4.38
N LYS A 890 -12.48 12.88 3.33
CA LYS A 890 -13.07 14.18 2.96
C LYS A 890 -14.55 14.03 2.62
N LYS A 891 -14.92 13.04 1.79
CA LYS A 891 -16.34 12.76 1.46
C LYS A 891 -17.15 12.33 2.70
N LYS A 892 -16.58 11.48 3.57
CA LYS A 892 -17.19 11.11 4.86
C LYS A 892 -17.30 12.27 5.85
N ARG A 893 -16.52 13.34 5.69
CA ARG A 893 -16.70 14.59 6.44
C ARG A 893 -17.84 15.43 5.87
N TYR A 894 -17.94 15.53 4.55
CA TYR A 894 -18.98 16.33 3.87
C TYR A 894 -20.41 15.89 4.19
N ILE A 895 -20.69 14.60 4.39
CA ILE A 895 -22.03 14.11 4.80
C ILE A 895 -22.48 14.54 6.21
N ARG A 896 -21.65 15.27 6.97
CA ARG A 896 -22.04 15.95 8.21
C ARG A 896 -22.59 17.36 7.97
N HIS A 897 -22.28 17.98 6.82
CA HIS A 897 -22.88 19.25 6.39
C HIS A 897 -24.38 19.02 6.07
N PRO A 898 -25.29 19.98 6.32
CA PRO A 898 -26.72 19.81 6.02
C PRO A 898 -27.00 19.34 4.58
N ASP A 899 -26.38 19.96 3.58
CA ASP A 899 -26.54 19.57 2.17
C ASP A 899 -25.93 18.20 1.86
N GLY A 900 -24.72 17.93 2.38
CA GLY A 900 -24.06 16.64 2.19
C GLY A 900 -24.82 15.50 2.86
N ARG A 901 -25.46 15.73 4.01
CA ARG A 901 -26.36 14.78 4.69
C ARG A 901 -27.61 14.55 3.85
N LYS A 902 -28.21 15.61 3.31
CA LYS A 902 -29.39 15.54 2.42
C LYS A 902 -29.10 14.78 1.12
N GLU A 903 -27.95 15.03 0.48
CA GLU A 903 -27.48 14.29 -0.71
C GLU A 903 -27.20 12.81 -0.39
N PHE A 904 -26.58 12.54 0.76
CA PHE A 904 -26.22 11.20 1.21
C PHE A 904 -27.45 10.33 1.55
N LEU A 905 -28.44 10.90 2.24
CA LEU A 905 -29.67 10.23 2.67
C LEU A 905 -30.83 10.33 1.64
N THR A 906 -30.56 10.85 0.44
CA THR A 906 -31.55 10.79 -0.66
C THR A 906 -31.89 9.32 -0.97
N ASP A 907 -33.18 9.02 -1.11
CA ASP A 907 -33.75 7.65 -1.23
C ASP A 907 -33.68 6.78 0.06
N CYS A 908 -33.31 7.33 1.23
CA CYS A 908 -33.42 6.66 2.53
C CYS A 908 -34.71 7.04 3.30
N PRO A 909 -35.13 6.26 4.30
CA PRO A 909 -36.17 6.67 5.25
C PRO A 909 -35.76 7.92 6.03
N GLU A 910 -36.72 8.78 6.38
CA GLU A 910 -36.45 10.05 7.09
C GLU A 910 -35.71 9.84 8.43
N GLN A 911 -36.01 8.74 9.13
CA GLN A 911 -35.41 8.42 10.43
C GLN A 911 -33.91 8.13 10.36
N PHE A 912 -33.35 7.89 9.17
CA PHE A 912 -31.90 7.76 9.00
C PHE A 912 -31.17 9.08 9.31
N TRP A 913 -31.85 10.23 9.23
CA TRP A 913 -31.31 11.52 9.67
C TRP A 913 -30.99 11.50 11.17
N ASP A 914 -31.96 11.07 11.99
CA ASP A 914 -31.81 11.03 13.45
C ASP A 914 -30.83 9.95 13.91
N ILE A 915 -30.79 8.80 13.20
CA ILE A 915 -29.76 7.78 13.37
C ILE A 915 -28.36 8.38 13.13
N GLN A 916 -28.17 9.15 12.04
CA GLN A 916 -26.89 9.79 11.79
C GLN A 916 -26.53 10.84 12.85
N VAL A 917 -27.49 11.66 13.31
CA VAL A 917 -27.27 12.63 14.38
C VAL A 917 -26.81 11.93 15.67
N HIS A 918 -27.40 10.78 16.02
CA HIS A 918 -26.95 10.02 17.18
C HIS A 918 -25.52 9.49 17.02
N VAL A 919 -25.16 8.94 15.86
CA VAL A 919 -23.79 8.46 15.58
C VAL A 919 -22.78 9.62 15.56
N ASP A 920 -23.14 10.78 15.02
CA ASP A 920 -22.28 11.96 14.91
C ASP A 920 -22.04 12.69 16.25
N THR A 921 -22.81 12.40 17.30
CA THR A 921 -22.74 13.09 18.61
C THR A 921 -22.04 12.30 19.72
N GLY A 922 -21.85 10.98 19.56
CA GLY A 922 -21.29 10.13 20.62
C GLY A 922 -19.76 10.10 20.70
N GLN A 923 -19.24 9.72 21.87
CA GLN A 923 -17.81 9.72 22.24
C GLN A 923 -17.23 8.30 22.39
N PHE A 924 -15.90 8.20 22.59
CA PHE A 924 -15.18 6.91 22.60
C PHE A 924 -15.69 5.90 23.65
N PHE A 925 -16.11 6.36 24.82
CA PHE A 925 -16.58 5.48 25.90
C PHE A 925 -18.08 5.17 25.84
N ASP A 926 -18.83 5.94 25.04
CA ASP A 926 -20.29 5.90 25.03
C ASP A 926 -20.84 4.54 24.56
N GLU A 927 -22.09 4.31 24.91
CA GLU A 927 -22.87 3.18 24.42
C GLU A 927 -23.80 3.67 23.30
N PRO A 928 -23.83 3.02 22.13
CA PRO A 928 -24.85 3.30 21.13
C PRO A 928 -26.24 3.06 21.75
N LYS A 929 -27.16 4.00 21.59
CA LYS A 929 -28.53 3.89 22.09
C LYS A 929 -29.33 2.94 21.17
N TYR A 930 -29.08 1.63 21.25
CA TYR A 930 -29.73 0.64 20.39
C TYR A 930 -31.25 0.73 20.43
N SER A 931 -31.84 0.95 21.61
CA SER A 931 -33.29 1.20 21.80
C SER A 931 -33.84 2.34 20.93
N LEU A 932 -33.12 3.46 20.84
CA LEU A 932 -33.46 4.60 19.96
C LEU A 932 -33.37 4.20 18.49
N ILE A 933 -32.28 3.55 18.08
CA ILE A 933 -32.06 3.14 16.68
C ILE A 933 -33.11 2.09 16.26
N TYR A 934 -33.46 1.13 17.12
CA TYR A 934 -34.55 0.19 16.87
C TYR A 934 -35.92 0.87 16.80
N GLY A 935 -36.19 1.88 17.63
CA GLY A 935 -37.41 2.68 17.54
C GLY A 935 -37.53 3.36 16.17
N LEU A 936 -36.45 4.04 15.75
CA LEU A 936 -36.34 4.71 14.45
C LEU A 936 -36.48 3.73 13.27
N LEU A 937 -35.86 2.55 13.33
CA LEU A 937 -36.01 1.50 12.32
C LEU A 937 -37.43 0.89 12.29
N LYS A 938 -38.06 0.67 13.45
CA LYS A 938 -39.44 0.16 13.54
C LYS A 938 -40.44 1.18 12.98
N LEU A 939 -40.25 2.48 13.23
CA LEU A 939 -41.03 3.55 12.60
C LEU A 939 -40.85 3.57 11.07
N ALA A 940 -39.62 3.45 10.58
CA ALA A 940 -39.33 3.34 9.15
C ALA A 940 -40.02 2.12 8.50
N ILE A 941 -40.05 0.96 9.19
CA ILE A 941 -40.76 -0.25 8.74
C ILE A 941 -42.27 -0.02 8.68
N ILE A 942 -42.88 0.62 9.70
CA ILE A 942 -44.31 0.94 9.73
C ILE A 942 -44.68 1.86 8.56
N GLN A 943 -43.85 2.86 8.25
CA GLN A 943 -44.07 3.78 7.13
C GLN A 943 -44.05 3.11 5.75
N THR A 944 -43.45 1.92 5.58
CA THR A 944 -43.51 1.20 4.29
C THR A 944 -44.89 0.64 3.95
N LYS A 945 -45.81 0.58 4.92
CA LYS A 945 -47.17 0.02 4.81
C LYS A 945 -47.20 -1.47 4.38
N CYS A 946 -46.05 -2.15 4.44
CA CYS A 946 -45.95 -3.59 4.19
C CYS A 946 -46.54 -4.40 5.36
N LYS A 947 -46.98 -5.63 5.09
CA LYS A 947 -47.48 -6.53 6.15
C LYS A 947 -46.32 -7.00 7.04
N PRO A 948 -46.53 -7.31 8.34
CA PRO A 948 -45.45 -7.79 9.22
C PRO A 948 -44.70 -9.03 8.71
N ASN A 949 -45.37 -9.87 7.91
CA ASN A 949 -44.81 -11.09 7.31
C ASN A 949 -44.54 -10.97 5.79
N GLU A 950 -44.54 -9.75 5.23
CA GLU A 950 -44.25 -9.48 3.81
C GLU A 950 -42.95 -10.18 3.37
N PRO A 951 -42.89 -10.81 2.18
CA PRO A 951 -41.67 -11.48 1.75
C PRO A 951 -40.52 -10.49 1.51
N PHE A 952 -39.31 -10.85 1.94
CA PHE A 952 -38.11 -10.10 1.55
C PHE A 952 -37.83 -10.24 0.05
N ASP A 953 -37.02 -9.35 -0.50
CA ASP A 953 -36.77 -9.24 -1.95
C ASP A 953 -36.26 -10.53 -2.61
N TRP A 954 -35.62 -11.41 -1.84
CA TRP A 954 -35.12 -12.71 -2.30
C TRP A 954 -36.09 -13.88 -2.05
N GLU A 955 -37.17 -13.67 -1.29
CA GLU A 955 -38.26 -14.64 -1.11
C GLU A 955 -39.37 -14.47 -2.14
N LYS A 956 -39.51 -13.28 -2.75
CA LYS A 956 -40.48 -13.04 -3.82
C LYS A 956 -40.08 -13.88 -5.03
N GLU A 957 -40.97 -14.79 -5.46
CA GLU A 957 -40.75 -15.68 -6.59
C GLU A 957 -40.30 -14.90 -7.84
N LYS A 958 -39.33 -15.45 -8.57
CA LYS A 958 -38.72 -14.80 -9.73
C LYS A 958 -39.64 -14.80 -10.95
N LYS A 959 -40.68 -13.97 -10.90
CA LYS A 959 -41.07 -13.19 -12.08
C LYS A 959 -40.00 -12.10 -12.22
N ASP A 960 -39.40 -12.02 -13.40
CA ASP A 960 -38.35 -11.08 -13.83
C ASP A 960 -36.95 -11.26 -13.18
N GLU A 961 -36.21 -12.22 -13.76
CA GLU A 961 -34.76 -12.21 -14.02
C GLU A 961 -33.81 -11.45 -13.06
N ALA A 962 -33.33 -12.12 -12.00
CA ALA A 962 -32.11 -11.71 -11.29
C ALA A 962 -31.32 -12.84 -10.58
N VAL A 963 -30.86 -13.85 -11.34
CA VAL A 963 -29.41 -13.97 -11.67
C VAL A 963 -28.36 -13.85 -10.54
N GLU A 964 -27.65 -14.95 -10.25
CA GLU A 964 -26.20 -14.93 -10.01
C GLU A 964 -25.45 -15.14 -11.34
N PRO A 965 -24.17 -14.72 -11.47
CA PRO A 965 -23.31 -15.07 -12.60
C PRO A 965 -22.94 -16.57 -12.56
N VAL A 966 -23.87 -17.42 -13.01
CA VAL A 966 -23.64 -18.86 -13.17
C VAL A 966 -22.73 -19.07 -14.37
N LEU A 967 -21.43 -19.21 -14.11
CA LEU A 967 -20.42 -19.59 -15.10
C LEU A 967 -20.78 -20.98 -15.66
N ILE A 968 -21.38 -20.97 -16.85
CA ILE A 968 -21.82 -22.16 -17.58
C ILE A 968 -20.60 -23.03 -17.88
N GLN A 969 -20.59 -24.24 -17.33
CA GLN A 969 -19.61 -25.26 -17.66
C GLN A 969 -20.31 -26.39 -18.40
N LEU A 970 -20.07 -26.46 -19.72
CA LEU A 970 -20.37 -27.61 -20.55
C LEU A 970 -19.19 -28.58 -20.46
N ASP A 971 -19.46 -29.84 -20.15
CA ASP A 971 -18.45 -30.90 -20.10
C ASP A 971 -18.11 -31.40 -21.52
N PRO A 972 -16.92 -32.03 -21.71
CA PRO A 972 -16.62 -32.78 -22.93
C PRO A 972 -17.73 -33.78 -23.30
N GLU A 973 -17.87 -34.03 -24.60
CA GLU A 973 -18.89 -34.90 -25.22
C GLU A 973 -20.35 -34.44 -25.10
N THR A 974 -20.65 -33.40 -24.31
CA THR A 974 -21.97 -32.76 -24.26
C THR A 974 -22.44 -32.33 -25.66
N LYS A 975 -23.66 -32.70 -26.05
CA LYS A 975 -24.34 -32.22 -27.27
C LYS A 975 -25.14 -30.94 -26.99
N VAL A 976 -24.87 -29.88 -27.75
CA VAL A 976 -25.69 -28.65 -27.78
C VAL A 976 -26.63 -28.70 -28.99
N LYS A 977 -27.95 -28.68 -28.72
CA LYS A 977 -29.04 -28.89 -29.70
C LYS A 977 -28.77 -30.06 -30.66
N ASP A 978 -28.33 -31.19 -30.10
CA ASP A 978 -28.06 -32.48 -30.76
C ASP A 978 -27.02 -32.51 -31.89
N LYS A 979 -26.54 -31.34 -32.33
CA LYS A 979 -25.73 -31.09 -33.53
C LYS A 979 -24.27 -30.73 -33.24
N TRP A 980 -24.02 -30.07 -32.10
CA TRP A 980 -22.70 -29.54 -31.74
C TRP A 980 -22.14 -30.31 -30.54
N ILE A 981 -21.11 -31.14 -30.78
CA ILE A 981 -20.48 -31.95 -29.72
C ILE A 981 -19.30 -31.16 -29.14
N ILE A 982 -19.28 -30.94 -27.82
CA ILE A 982 -18.18 -30.29 -27.10
C ILE A 982 -16.95 -31.20 -27.11
N GLU A 983 -15.81 -30.71 -27.58
CA GLU A 983 -14.53 -31.44 -27.52
C GLU A 983 -13.70 -31.01 -26.32
N LYS A 984 -13.55 -29.69 -26.11
CA LYS A 984 -12.85 -29.12 -24.95
C LYS A 984 -13.17 -27.63 -24.75
N LYS A 985 -12.97 -27.15 -23.53
CA LYS A 985 -12.91 -25.71 -23.23
C LYS A 985 -11.63 -25.10 -23.82
N LEU A 986 -11.76 -23.95 -24.48
CA LEU A 986 -10.66 -23.17 -25.06
C LEU A 986 -10.27 -21.98 -24.18
N GLY A 987 -11.23 -21.39 -23.46
CA GLY A 987 -10.98 -20.24 -22.58
C GLY A 987 -12.18 -19.86 -21.73
N GLU A 988 -11.96 -18.96 -20.79
CA GLU A 988 -12.94 -18.39 -19.88
C GLU A 988 -12.66 -16.90 -19.70
N GLY A 989 -13.67 -16.07 -19.88
CA GLY A 989 -13.64 -14.64 -19.66
C GLY A 989 -14.64 -14.23 -18.59
N ALA A 990 -14.62 -12.96 -18.19
CA ALA A 990 -15.44 -12.44 -17.08
C ALA A 990 -16.97 -12.50 -17.29
N PHE A 991 -17.43 -12.88 -18.50
CA PHE A 991 -18.84 -12.90 -18.90
C PHE A 991 -19.25 -14.23 -19.58
N GLY A 992 -18.34 -15.22 -19.69
CA GLY A 992 -18.65 -16.44 -20.45
C GLY A 992 -17.45 -17.34 -20.76
N ALA A 993 -17.73 -18.46 -21.41
CA ALA A 993 -16.73 -19.49 -21.76
C ALA A 993 -16.72 -19.77 -23.27
N VAL A 994 -15.55 -20.16 -23.79
CA VAL A 994 -15.37 -20.54 -25.19
C VAL A 994 -14.95 -22.01 -25.26
N TYR A 995 -15.58 -22.75 -26.18
CA TYR A 995 -15.42 -24.18 -26.38
C TYR A 995 -15.04 -24.50 -27.83
N LYS A 996 -14.24 -25.55 -28.03
CA LYS A 996 -14.07 -26.22 -29.32
C LYS A 996 -15.22 -27.21 -29.45
N VAL A 997 -15.99 -27.10 -30.53
CA VAL A 997 -17.05 -28.05 -30.88
C VAL A 997 -16.81 -28.66 -32.24
N LYS A 998 -17.45 -29.79 -32.49
CA LYS A 998 -17.55 -30.41 -33.81
C LYS A 998 -18.98 -30.65 -34.24
N ASP A 999 -19.23 -30.66 -35.54
CA ASP A 999 -20.48 -31.17 -36.13
C ASP A 999 -20.41 -32.69 -36.35
N ASP A 1000 -21.50 -33.31 -36.80
CA ASP A 1000 -21.58 -34.75 -37.11
C ASP A 1000 -20.64 -35.17 -38.27
N LYS A 1001 -20.07 -34.22 -39.01
CA LYS A 1001 -19.04 -34.45 -40.06
C LYS A 1001 -17.62 -34.24 -39.53
N ASN A 1002 -17.45 -34.02 -38.23
CA ASN A 1002 -16.21 -33.69 -37.53
C ASN A 1002 -15.52 -32.37 -37.97
N ASN A 1003 -16.22 -31.45 -38.65
CA ASN A 1003 -15.68 -30.10 -38.87
C ASN A 1003 -15.61 -29.34 -37.54
N LEU A 1004 -14.62 -28.45 -37.38
CA LEU A 1004 -14.29 -27.81 -36.11
C LEU A 1004 -14.71 -26.34 -36.06
N TYR A 1005 -15.44 -25.97 -35.00
CA TYR A 1005 -16.00 -24.62 -34.77
C TYR A 1005 -15.75 -24.17 -33.32
N ALA A 1006 -15.89 -22.87 -33.07
CA ALA A 1006 -15.81 -22.29 -31.73
C ALA A 1006 -17.22 -21.95 -31.23
N LEU A 1007 -17.61 -22.48 -30.07
CA LEU A 1007 -18.88 -22.20 -29.41
C LEU A 1007 -18.62 -21.30 -28.20
N LYS A 1008 -19.14 -20.06 -28.20
CA LYS A 1008 -19.07 -19.12 -27.06
C LYS A 1008 -20.41 -19.13 -26.33
N VAL A 1009 -20.40 -19.36 -25.02
CA VAL A 1009 -21.58 -19.28 -24.14
C VAL A 1009 -21.48 -18.09 -23.21
N GLU A 1010 -22.62 -17.44 -23.01
CA GLU A 1010 -22.89 -16.47 -21.96
C GLU A 1010 -24.20 -16.89 -21.29
N SER A 1011 -24.23 -17.00 -19.96
CA SER A 1011 -25.45 -17.40 -19.26
C SER A 1011 -26.59 -16.46 -19.63
N VAL A 1012 -27.81 -16.95 -19.91
CA VAL A 1012 -28.98 -16.06 -20.14
C VAL A 1012 -29.20 -15.15 -18.94
N LYS A 1013 -28.67 -15.56 -17.81
CA LYS A 1013 -28.75 -14.89 -16.53
C LYS A 1013 -27.82 -13.66 -16.52
N GLU A 1014 -26.63 -13.66 -17.13
CA GLU A 1014 -25.59 -12.62 -16.89
C GLU A 1014 -26.09 -11.16 -16.95
N GLN A 1015 -25.73 -10.32 -15.95
CA GLN A 1015 -26.27 -8.95 -15.80
C GLN A 1015 -25.89 -8.00 -16.95
N VAL A 1016 -24.82 -8.32 -17.66
CA VAL A 1016 -24.27 -7.49 -18.74
C VAL A 1016 -24.07 -8.37 -19.96
N GLN A 1017 -25.16 -8.73 -20.64
CA GLN A 1017 -25.16 -9.63 -21.79
C GLN A 1017 -24.36 -9.06 -22.98
N LEU A 1018 -23.09 -9.44 -23.10
CA LEU A 1018 -22.16 -8.99 -24.14
C LEU A 1018 -22.30 -9.80 -25.43
N LEU A 1019 -22.75 -11.05 -25.36
CA LEU A 1019 -22.87 -11.94 -26.52
C LEU A 1019 -23.89 -11.41 -27.54
N LYS A 1020 -24.93 -10.71 -27.07
CA LYS A 1020 -25.89 -9.99 -27.92
C LYS A 1020 -25.22 -8.88 -28.75
N MET A 1021 -24.27 -8.15 -28.19
CA MET A 1021 -23.51 -7.12 -28.93
C MET A 1021 -22.59 -7.77 -29.97
N GLU A 1022 -21.93 -8.86 -29.60
CA GLU A 1022 -21.02 -9.59 -30.48
C GLU A 1022 -21.73 -10.23 -31.67
N VAL A 1023 -22.89 -10.85 -31.44
CA VAL A 1023 -23.76 -11.36 -32.51
C VAL A 1023 -24.26 -10.22 -33.40
N ALA A 1024 -24.67 -9.07 -32.85
CA ALA A 1024 -25.11 -7.93 -33.65
C ALA A 1024 -24.00 -7.38 -34.55
N VAL A 1025 -22.81 -7.14 -34.00
CA VAL A 1025 -21.63 -6.65 -34.74
C VAL A 1025 -21.27 -7.61 -35.89
N LEU A 1026 -21.13 -8.90 -35.60
CA LEU A 1026 -20.80 -9.91 -36.61
C LEU A 1026 -21.90 -10.07 -37.68
N GLN A 1027 -23.18 -9.84 -37.34
CA GLN A 1027 -24.27 -9.86 -38.32
C GLN A 1027 -24.32 -8.62 -39.22
N GLU A 1028 -23.98 -7.43 -38.72
CA GLU A 1028 -23.84 -6.24 -39.57
C GLU A 1028 -22.62 -6.36 -40.49
N LEU A 1029 -21.47 -6.82 -39.96
CA LEU A 1029 -20.28 -7.12 -40.75
C LEU A 1029 -20.55 -8.14 -41.86
N ALA A 1030 -21.36 -9.17 -41.60
CA ALA A 1030 -21.72 -10.17 -42.60
C ALA A 1030 -22.60 -9.66 -43.77
N LYS A 1031 -23.12 -8.42 -43.69
CA LYS A 1031 -23.76 -7.72 -44.82
C LYS A 1031 -22.75 -6.93 -45.68
N SER A 1032 -21.54 -6.75 -45.18
CA SER A 1032 -20.44 -6.03 -45.83
C SER A 1032 -19.32 -6.99 -46.28
N ASN A 1033 -18.49 -6.55 -47.22
CA ASN A 1033 -17.32 -7.31 -47.68
C ASN A 1033 -16.15 -7.23 -46.68
N ASN A 1034 -16.36 -7.73 -45.47
CA ASN A 1034 -15.41 -7.68 -44.37
C ASN A 1034 -14.25 -8.69 -44.55
N ARG A 1035 -13.05 -8.31 -44.12
CA ARG A 1035 -11.79 -9.04 -44.37
C ARG A 1035 -11.39 -9.98 -43.23
N HIS A 1036 -11.64 -9.57 -41.98
CA HIS A 1036 -10.95 -10.10 -40.79
C HIS A 1036 -11.85 -10.64 -39.67
N PHE A 1037 -13.04 -11.16 -39.96
CA PHE A 1037 -14.02 -11.54 -38.94
C PHE A 1037 -14.50 -12.99 -39.03
N CYS A 1038 -14.85 -13.55 -37.88
CA CYS A 1038 -15.37 -14.91 -37.78
C CYS A 1038 -16.81 -14.98 -38.30
N LYS A 1039 -17.07 -15.86 -39.29
CA LYS A 1039 -18.43 -16.20 -39.71
C LYS A 1039 -19.18 -16.90 -38.57
N ILE A 1040 -20.44 -16.51 -38.36
CA ILE A 1040 -21.42 -17.23 -37.52
C ILE A 1040 -22.01 -18.39 -38.34
N TYR A 1041 -22.05 -19.58 -37.74
CA TYR A 1041 -22.62 -20.81 -38.28
C TYR A 1041 -23.90 -21.25 -37.56
N ASP A 1042 -24.04 -20.86 -36.28
CA ASP A 1042 -25.24 -21.10 -35.49
C ASP A 1042 -25.35 -20.06 -34.37
N LYS A 1043 -26.55 -19.85 -33.85
CA LYS A 1043 -26.77 -19.05 -32.64
C LYS A 1043 -28.09 -19.44 -31.99
N GLY A 1044 -28.15 -19.38 -30.67
CA GLY A 1044 -29.36 -19.76 -29.98
C GLY A 1044 -29.44 -19.32 -28.53
N LEU A 1045 -30.61 -19.60 -27.97
CA LEU A 1045 -30.92 -19.51 -26.56
C LEU A 1045 -31.25 -20.93 -26.09
N THR A 1046 -30.77 -21.29 -24.90
CA THR A 1046 -31.29 -22.36 -24.05
C THR A 1046 -31.83 -21.72 -22.77
N ASP A 1047 -32.51 -22.49 -21.93
CA ASP A 1047 -33.07 -22.00 -20.65
C ASP A 1047 -31.99 -21.59 -19.63
N GLU A 1048 -30.71 -21.89 -19.92
CA GLU A 1048 -29.56 -21.59 -19.07
C GLU A 1048 -28.54 -20.64 -19.71
N TYR A 1049 -28.34 -20.72 -21.03
CA TYR A 1049 -27.31 -19.95 -21.74
C TYR A 1049 -27.72 -19.50 -23.14
N SER A 1050 -27.28 -18.29 -23.49
CA SER A 1050 -27.16 -17.86 -24.87
C SER A 1050 -25.86 -18.40 -25.47
N TYR A 1051 -25.86 -18.75 -26.75
CA TYR A 1051 -24.66 -19.22 -27.44
C TYR A 1051 -24.58 -18.74 -28.88
N VAL A 1052 -23.35 -18.70 -29.38
CA VAL A 1052 -23.02 -18.53 -30.80
C VAL A 1052 -21.96 -19.55 -31.20
N VAL A 1053 -22.14 -20.18 -32.35
CA VAL A 1053 -21.15 -21.05 -32.98
C VAL A 1053 -20.54 -20.28 -34.15
N MET A 1054 -19.23 -20.10 -34.12
CA MET A 1054 -18.46 -19.29 -35.05
C MET A 1054 -17.22 -20.02 -35.58
N THR A 1055 -16.51 -19.40 -36.51
CA THR A 1055 -15.24 -19.90 -37.08
C THR A 1055 -14.24 -20.29 -35.98
N PHE A 1056 -13.71 -21.51 -36.00
CA PHE A 1056 -12.60 -21.90 -35.12
C PHE A 1056 -11.27 -21.38 -35.66
N VAL A 1057 -10.61 -20.53 -34.88
CA VAL A 1057 -9.36 -19.83 -35.21
C VAL A 1057 -8.19 -20.35 -34.38
N GLY A 1058 -6.96 -19.91 -34.71
CA GLY A 1058 -5.71 -20.30 -34.07
C GLY A 1058 -5.35 -19.47 -32.82
N LYS A 1059 -4.04 -19.40 -32.53
CA LYS A 1059 -3.49 -18.66 -31.39
C LYS A 1059 -3.68 -17.14 -31.53
N SER A 1060 -3.64 -16.41 -30.41
CA SER A 1060 -3.63 -14.95 -30.43
C SER A 1060 -2.26 -14.40 -30.83
N LEU A 1061 -2.23 -13.16 -31.36
CA LEU A 1061 -0.99 -12.45 -31.62
C LEU A 1061 -0.19 -12.21 -30.31
N ALA A 1062 -0.87 -12.14 -29.15
CA ALA A 1062 -0.21 -12.12 -27.85
C ALA A 1062 0.61 -13.40 -27.59
N ASP A 1063 0.04 -14.57 -27.87
CA ASP A 1063 0.72 -15.86 -27.66
C ASP A 1063 1.86 -16.03 -28.66
N ILE A 1064 1.57 -15.79 -29.95
CA ILE A 1064 2.54 -15.93 -31.04
C ILE A 1064 3.74 -15.00 -30.85
N ARG A 1065 3.52 -13.77 -30.35
CA ARG A 1065 4.59 -12.85 -29.97
C ARG A 1065 5.37 -13.34 -28.74
N ASN A 1066 4.69 -13.84 -27.71
CA ASN A 1066 5.37 -14.37 -26.51
C ASN A 1066 6.19 -15.64 -26.80
N GLU A 1067 5.88 -16.38 -27.86
CA GLU A 1067 6.65 -17.53 -28.34
C GLU A 1067 7.90 -17.14 -29.15
N GLN A 1068 8.05 -15.87 -29.58
CA GLN A 1068 9.27 -15.40 -30.23
C GLN A 1068 10.42 -15.23 -29.22
N LYS A 1069 11.65 -15.56 -29.65
CA LYS A 1069 12.87 -15.51 -28.82
C LYS A 1069 13.06 -14.17 -28.07
N GLU A 1070 12.75 -13.06 -28.73
CA GLU A 1070 12.90 -11.70 -28.17
C GLU A 1070 11.55 -11.07 -27.76
N LYS A 1071 10.48 -11.87 -27.70
CA LYS A 1071 9.10 -11.40 -27.46
C LYS A 1071 8.63 -10.26 -28.38
N ARG A 1072 9.13 -10.22 -29.61
CA ARG A 1072 8.78 -9.23 -30.62
C ARG A 1072 8.81 -9.86 -32.00
N PHE A 1073 8.13 -9.23 -32.93
CA PHE A 1073 8.16 -9.55 -34.35
C PHE A 1073 9.28 -8.75 -35.05
N SER A 1074 9.72 -9.21 -36.22
CA SER A 1074 10.55 -8.41 -37.12
C SER A 1074 9.73 -7.24 -37.69
N HIS A 1075 10.41 -6.17 -38.14
CA HIS A 1075 9.73 -4.97 -38.67
C HIS A 1075 8.76 -5.28 -39.83
N HIS A 1076 9.08 -6.28 -40.67
CA HIS A 1076 8.18 -6.79 -41.72
C HIS A 1076 6.90 -7.42 -41.14
N THR A 1077 7.04 -8.40 -40.25
CA THR A 1077 5.90 -9.05 -39.57
C THR A 1077 5.08 -8.03 -38.77
N SER A 1078 5.71 -7.09 -38.07
CA SER A 1078 5.03 -6.00 -37.39
C SER A 1078 4.20 -5.15 -38.36
N ALA A 1079 4.77 -4.71 -39.48
CA ALA A 1079 4.06 -3.84 -40.42
C ALA A 1079 2.92 -4.59 -41.13
N ALA A 1080 3.16 -5.82 -41.61
CA ALA A 1080 2.16 -6.62 -42.30
C ALA A 1080 1.08 -7.22 -41.37
N THR A 1081 1.32 -7.35 -40.07
CA THR A 1081 0.24 -7.60 -39.09
C THR A 1081 -0.52 -6.33 -38.74
N ALA A 1082 0.18 -5.20 -38.58
CA ALA A 1082 -0.43 -3.89 -38.32
C ALA A 1082 -1.44 -3.48 -39.40
N ILE A 1083 -1.14 -3.76 -40.68
CA ILE A 1083 -2.06 -3.55 -41.82
C ILE A 1083 -3.36 -4.32 -41.59
N GLN A 1084 -3.35 -5.66 -41.51
CA GLN A 1084 -4.56 -6.47 -41.30
C GLN A 1084 -5.33 -6.10 -40.01
N CYS A 1085 -4.62 -5.78 -38.92
CA CYS A 1085 -5.24 -5.30 -37.69
C CYS A 1085 -5.90 -3.91 -37.84
N LEU A 1086 -5.46 -3.08 -38.79
CA LEU A 1086 -6.08 -1.79 -39.09
C LEU A 1086 -7.23 -1.94 -40.09
N GLU A 1087 -7.10 -2.81 -41.10
CA GLU A 1087 -8.18 -3.22 -42.02
C GLU A 1087 -9.40 -3.76 -41.24
N ALA A 1088 -9.16 -4.55 -40.19
CA ALA A 1088 -10.19 -5.00 -39.25
C ALA A 1088 -10.89 -3.84 -38.51
N LEU A 1089 -10.16 -2.78 -38.16
CA LEU A 1089 -10.76 -1.61 -37.51
C LEU A 1089 -11.49 -0.72 -38.52
N GLU A 1090 -10.96 -0.54 -39.72
CA GLU A 1090 -11.61 0.17 -40.83
C GLU A 1090 -12.98 -0.47 -41.17
N ASP A 1091 -13.02 -1.79 -41.39
CA ASP A 1091 -14.26 -2.54 -41.61
C ASP A 1091 -15.31 -2.33 -40.50
N LEU A 1092 -14.87 -2.37 -39.23
CA LEU A 1092 -15.73 -2.18 -38.06
C LEU A 1092 -16.25 -0.73 -37.94
N HIS A 1093 -15.38 0.24 -38.23
CA HIS A 1093 -15.73 1.66 -38.22
C HIS A 1093 -16.70 2.00 -39.35
N ASN A 1094 -16.58 1.35 -40.51
CA ASN A 1094 -17.44 1.56 -41.68
C ASN A 1094 -18.87 1.04 -41.46
N ILE A 1095 -19.07 -0.04 -40.69
CA ILE A 1095 -20.43 -0.43 -40.22
C ILE A 1095 -20.93 0.42 -39.03
N GLY A 1096 -20.16 1.43 -38.59
CA GLY A 1096 -20.56 2.39 -37.58
C GLY A 1096 -20.29 1.98 -36.13
N TYR A 1097 -19.36 1.05 -35.87
CA TYR A 1097 -19.01 0.57 -34.51
C TYR A 1097 -17.56 0.92 -34.11
N LEU A 1098 -17.36 1.17 -32.81
CA LEU A 1098 -16.04 1.21 -32.15
C LEU A 1098 -15.78 -0.13 -31.44
N HIS A 1099 -14.53 -0.57 -31.35
CA HIS A 1099 -14.11 -1.79 -30.63
C HIS A 1099 -13.91 -1.56 -29.13
N ARG A 1100 -13.18 -0.49 -28.76
CA ARG A 1100 -12.91 -0.02 -27.38
C ARG A 1100 -12.11 -0.96 -26.45
N ASP A 1101 -11.54 -2.05 -26.95
CA ASP A 1101 -10.56 -2.89 -26.21
C ASP A 1101 -9.52 -3.54 -27.14
N VAL A 1102 -9.00 -2.75 -28.09
CA VAL A 1102 -7.98 -3.17 -29.05
C VAL A 1102 -6.69 -3.59 -28.32
N LYS A 1103 -6.33 -4.87 -28.42
CA LYS A 1103 -5.16 -5.46 -27.75
C LYS A 1103 -4.69 -6.75 -28.45
N PRO A 1104 -3.40 -7.16 -28.31
CA PRO A 1104 -2.85 -8.38 -28.91
C PRO A 1104 -3.61 -9.70 -28.69
N ALA A 1105 -4.38 -9.81 -27.61
CA ALA A 1105 -5.15 -11.01 -27.28
C ALA A 1105 -6.47 -11.12 -28.06
N ASN A 1106 -6.98 -10.00 -28.59
CA ASN A 1106 -8.23 -9.95 -29.36
C ASN A 1106 -8.00 -10.07 -30.87
N TYR A 1107 -6.77 -10.35 -31.30
CA TYR A 1107 -6.44 -10.71 -32.68
C TYR A 1107 -5.79 -12.09 -32.70
N THR A 1108 -6.26 -12.97 -33.58
CA THR A 1108 -5.79 -14.35 -33.75
C THR A 1108 -5.42 -14.61 -35.21
N ILE A 1109 -4.65 -15.67 -35.46
CA ILE A 1109 -4.43 -16.15 -36.84
C ILE A 1109 -5.48 -17.21 -37.23
N GLY A 1110 -5.70 -17.39 -38.52
CA GLY A 1110 -6.40 -18.56 -39.05
C GLY A 1110 -5.62 -19.86 -38.81
N ARG A 1111 -6.28 -21.00 -38.97
CA ARG A 1111 -5.68 -22.31 -38.67
C ARG A 1111 -4.77 -22.80 -39.79
N ALA A 1112 -3.65 -23.39 -39.41
CA ALA A 1112 -2.69 -23.96 -40.36
C ALA A 1112 -3.29 -25.15 -41.12
N GLU A 1113 -4.17 -25.94 -40.49
CA GLU A 1113 -4.85 -27.07 -41.14
C GLU A 1113 -5.69 -26.70 -42.37
N ILE A 1114 -6.06 -25.42 -42.51
CA ILE A 1114 -6.90 -24.89 -43.61
C ILE A 1114 -6.17 -23.83 -44.45
N GLY A 1115 -4.85 -23.69 -44.29
CA GLY A 1115 -4.02 -22.72 -45.04
C GLY A 1115 -4.13 -21.26 -44.59
N GLU A 1116 -4.99 -20.91 -43.63
CA GLU A 1116 -5.24 -19.52 -43.21
C GLU A 1116 -4.21 -18.95 -42.20
N VAL A 1117 -3.02 -19.57 -42.07
CA VAL A 1117 -1.99 -19.19 -41.07
C VAL A 1117 -1.45 -17.76 -41.19
N ARG A 1118 -1.75 -17.08 -42.32
CA ARG A 1118 -1.41 -15.68 -42.62
C ARG A 1118 -2.54 -14.69 -42.37
N LYS A 1119 -3.79 -15.17 -42.29
CA LYS A 1119 -4.99 -14.34 -42.17
C LYS A 1119 -5.24 -14.03 -40.71
N ILE A 1120 -5.41 -12.76 -40.38
CA ILE A 1120 -5.75 -12.32 -39.02
C ILE A 1120 -7.26 -12.22 -38.87
N TYR A 1121 -7.76 -12.64 -37.71
CA TYR A 1121 -9.14 -12.54 -37.26
C TYR A 1121 -9.21 -11.70 -35.99
N VAL A 1122 -10.12 -10.72 -35.94
CA VAL A 1122 -10.42 -9.93 -34.74
C VAL A 1122 -11.60 -10.53 -33.96
N LEU A 1123 -11.52 -10.50 -32.64
CA LEU A 1123 -12.43 -11.17 -31.69
C LEU A 1123 -12.89 -10.26 -30.54
N ASP A 1124 -13.92 -10.71 -29.83
CA ASP A 1124 -14.43 -10.13 -28.57
C ASP A 1124 -15.01 -8.71 -28.71
N PHE A 1125 -16.08 -8.62 -29.50
CA PHE A 1125 -16.88 -7.39 -29.68
C PHE A 1125 -17.81 -7.09 -28.50
N GLY A 1126 -17.68 -7.79 -27.36
CA GLY A 1126 -18.45 -7.52 -26.16
C GLY A 1126 -18.28 -6.08 -25.64
N MET A 1127 -17.09 -5.49 -25.83
CA MET A 1127 -16.83 -4.08 -25.49
C MET A 1127 -17.24 -3.08 -26.59
N ALA A 1128 -17.78 -3.53 -27.73
CA ALA A 1128 -18.07 -2.65 -28.87
C ALA A 1128 -19.19 -1.62 -28.60
N ARG A 1129 -19.35 -0.64 -29.50
CA ARG A 1129 -20.45 0.34 -29.47
C ARG A 1129 -20.73 0.98 -30.83
N LYS A 1130 -21.99 0.99 -31.27
CA LYS A 1130 -22.43 1.76 -32.44
C LYS A 1130 -22.31 3.27 -32.17
N TYR A 1131 -21.40 3.95 -32.86
CA TYR A 1131 -21.14 5.39 -32.71
C TYR A 1131 -22.01 6.26 -33.64
N ILE A 1132 -22.58 5.70 -34.70
CA ILE A 1132 -23.58 6.37 -35.54
C ILE A 1132 -25.01 6.14 -35.05
N HIS A 1133 -25.91 7.08 -35.35
CA HIS A 1133 -27.36 6.93 -35.29
C HIS A 1133 -27.89 6.06 -36.45
N GLU A 1134 -29.21 5.94 -36.60
CA GLU A 1134 -29.85 5.15 -37.67
C GLU A 1134 -29.93 5.91 -39.00
N ASP A 1135 -29.89 7.25 -38.94
CA ASP A 1135 -29.72 8.17 -40.08
C ASP A 1135 -28.27 8.31 -40.56
N GLY A 1136 -27.32 7.59 -39.95
CA GLY A 1136 -25.89 7.67 -40.24
C GLY A 1136 -25.12 8.78 -39.51
N THR A 1137 -25.78 9.69 -38.79
CA THR A 1137 -25.11 10.81 -38.09
C THR A 1137 -24.28 10.33 -36.89
N ILE A 1138 -23.15 11.00 -36.60
CA ILE A 1138 -22.29 10.63 -35.47
C ILE A 1138 -22.90 11.10 -34.14
N LYS A 1139 -23.02 10.18 -33.18
CA LYS A 1139 -23.52 10.46 -31.82
C LYS A 1139 -22.63 11.47 -31.10
N GLN A 1140 -23.26 12.48 -30.50
CA GLN A 1140 -22.58 13.50 -29.71
C GLN A 1140 -21.82 12.90 -28.50
N PRO A 1141 -20.62 13.41 -28.16
CA PRO A 1141 -19.82 12.87 -27.07
C PRO A 1141 -20.48 13.11 -25.70
N ARG A 1142 -20.59 12.05 -24.89
CA ARG A 1142 -21.03 12.20 -23.48
C ARG A 1142 -19.99 13.01 -22.70
N LYS A 1143 -20.46 13.96 -21.88
CA LYS A 1143 -19.63 14.82 -21.01
C LYS A 1143 -18.66 14.03 -20.12
N VAL A 1144 -19.06 12.83 -19.67
CA VAL A 1144 -18.23 11.87 -18.95
C VAL A 1144 -18.54 10.46 -19.45
N ALA A 1145 -17.50 9.65 -19.67
CA ALA A 1145 -17.59 8.22 -19.94
C ALA A 1145 -16.67 7.45 -18.98
N GLY A 1146 -17.23 6.50 -18.23
CA GLY A 1146 -16.44 5.63 -17.37
C GLY A 1146 -15.48 4.75 -18.17
N PHE A 1147 -14.30 4.49 -17.60
CA PHE A 1147 -13.20 3.73 -18.21
C PHE A 1147 -13.64 2.37 -18.79
N ARG A 1148 -13.12 2.01 -19.97
CA ARG A 1148 -13.36 0.77 -20.72
C ARG A 1148 -12.08 0.32 -21.43
N GLY A 1149 -11.95 -0.99 -21.64
CA GLY A 1149 -10.76 -1.60 -22.25
C GLY A 1149 -9.58 -1.82 -21.28
N THR A 1150 -8.47 -2.30 -21.82
CA THR A 1150 -7.32 -2.80 -21.06
C THR A 1150 -6.28 -1.70 -20.79
N VAL A 1151 -6.08 -1.30 -19.52
CA VAL A 1151 -5.22 -0.17 -19.04
C VAL A 1151 -3.91 0.04 -19.82
N LYS A 1152 -3.18 -1.04 -20.13
CA LYS A 1152 -1.91 -0.99 -20.88
C LYS A 1152 -2.06 -0.35 -22.27
N TYR A 1153 -3.09 -0.74 -23.01
CA TYR A 1153 -3.37 -0.26 -24.38
C TYR A 1153 -4.36 0.91 -24.39
N ALA A 1154 -5.25 1.00 -23.40
CA ALA A 1154 -6.34 1.98 -23.35
C ALA A 1154 -5.90 3.42 -23.63
N PRO A 1155 -6.66 4.18 -24.45
CA PRO A 1155 -6.24 5.45 -25.03
C PRO A 1155 -6.25 6.59 -24.01
N VAL A 1156 -5.52 7.67 -24.27
CA VAL A 1156 -5.37 8.81 -23.36
C VAL A 1156 -6.72 9.47 -23.04
N SER A 1157 -7.69 9.43 -23.95
CA SER A 1157 -9.07 9.86 -23.71
C SER A 1157 -9.79 9.01 -22.66
N CYS A 1158 -9.55 7.69 -22.64
CA CYS A 1158 -10.19 6.76 -21.71
C CYS A 1158 -9.73 7.01 -20.26
N HIS A 1159 -8.42 7.22 -20.05
CA HIS A 1159 -7.88 7.62 -18.74
C HIS A 1159 -8.37 9.01 -18.27
N ARG A 1160 -8.80 9.88 -19.21
CA ARG A 1160 -9.43 11.18 -18.91
C ARG A 1160 -10.97 11.12 -18.81
N GLN A 1161 -11.56 9.92 -18.81
CA GLN A 1161 -13.00 9.69 -18.76
C GLN A 1161 -13.81 10.42 -19.87
N LYS A 1162 -13.22 10.57 -21.06
CA LYS A 1162 -13.91 11.10 -22.25
C LYS A 1162 -14.60 9.98 -23.03
N GLU A 1163 -15.67 10.31 -23.77
CA GLU A 1163 -16.20 9.41 -24.81
C GLU A 1163 -15.12 9.14 -25.86
N LEU A 1164 -15.06 7.90 -26.34
CA LEU A 1164 -14.08 7.45 -27.34
C LEU A 1164 -14.62 7.61 -28.77
N CYS A 1165 -13.72 7.85 -29.71
CA CYS A 1165 -13.97 7.95 -31.15
C CYS A 1165 -13.09 6.96 -31.95
N ARG A 1166 -13.18 7.01 -33.28
CA ARG A 1166 -12.43 6.15 -34.21
C ARG A 1166 -10.90 6.25 -34.02
N LEU A 1167 -10.41 7.44 -33.69
CA LEU A 1167 -8.99 7.70 -33.43
C LEU A 1167 -8.49 7.08 -32.12
N ASP A 1168 -9.36 6.90 -31.11
CA ASP A 1168 -8.98 6.31 -29.82
C ASP A 1168 -8.74 4.79 -29.93
N ASP A 1169 -9.47 4.10 -30.81
CA ASP A 1169 -9.16 2.71 -31.18
C ASP A 1169 -7.88 2.62 -32.02
N CYS A 1170 -7.58 3.64 -32.84
CA CYS A 1170 -6.31 3.74 -33.57
C CYS A 1170 -5.11 4.03 -32.66
N GLU A 1171 -5.25 4.85 -31.60
CA GLU A 1171 -4.22 5.03 -30.56
C GLU A 1171 -3.93 3.70 -29.84
N SER A 1172 -4.99 2.94 -29.56
CA SER A 1172 -4.89 1.61 -28.92
C SER A 1172 -4.20 0.58 -29.81
N TRP A 1173 -4.53 0.57 -31.11
CA TRP A 1173 -3.83 -0.20 -32.15
C TRP A 1173 -2.34 0.20 -32.24
N PHE A 1174 -2.02 1.50 -32.20
CA PHE A 1174 -0.64 1.97 -32.28
C PHE A 1174 0.21 1.45 -31.12
N TYR A 1175 -0.30 1.47 -29.89
CA TYR A 1175 0.40 0.88 -28.73
C TYR A 1175 0.63 -0.64 -28.88
N MET A 1176 -0.32 -1.37 -29.48
CA MET A 1176 -0.14 -2.78 -29.84
C MET A 1176 0.98 -2.97 -30.88
N VAL A 1177 1.04 -2.13 -31.92
CA VAL A 1177 2.05 -2.22 -32.99
C VAL A 1177 3.46 -1.82 -32.53
N VAL A 1178 3.58 -0.83 -31.63
CA VAL A 1178 4.85 -0.52 -30.94
C VAL A 1178 5.31 -1.74 -30.12
N GLU A 1179 4.43 -2.37 -29.36
CA GLU A 1179 4.76 -3.57 -28.58
C GLU A 1179 5.13 -4.78 -29.45
N PHE A 1180 4.46 -4.98 -30.59
CA PHE A 1180 4.86 -6.00 -31.58
C PHE A 1180 6.30 -5.78 -32.05
N THR A 1181 6.72 -4.52 -32.20
CA THR A 1181 7.98 -4.13 -32.84
C THR A 1181 9.17 -4.08 -31.87
N ARG A 1182 8.99 -3.49 -30.68
CA ARG A 1182 10.05 -3.37 -29.66
C ARG A 1182 9.92 -4.32 -28.46
N GLY A 1183 8.79 -5.02 -28.32
CA GLY A 1183 8.57 -6.09 -27.33
C GLY A 1183 7.94 -5.68 -25.99
N TRP A 1184 7.89 -4.39 -25.65
CA TRP A 1184 7.40 -3.86 -24.37
C TRP A 1184 6.92 -2.41 -24.49
N LEU A 1185 6.13 -1.91 -23.52
CA LEU A 1185 5.73 -0.50 -23.42
C LEU A 1185 6.30 0.18 -22.17
N PRO A 1186 6.64 1.49 -22.20
CA PRO A 1186 7.32 2.18 -21.08
C PRO A 1186 6.59 2.06 -19.73
N TRP A 1187 5.26 2.08 -19.77
CA TRP A 1187 4.37 2.01 -18.61
C TRP A 1187 3.91 0.59 -18.24
N GLU A 1188 4.41 -0.46 -18.88
CA GLU A 1188 3.93 -1.86 -18.70
C GLU A 1188 4.02 -2.39 -17.27
N HIS A 1189 4.96 -1.88 -16.47
CA HIS A 1189 5.13 -2.26 -15.06
C HIS A 1189 4.55 -1.23 -14.07
N CYS A 1190 3.67 -0.34 -14.55
CA CYS A 1190 2.95 0.62 -13.75
C CYS A 1190 1.52 0.15 -13.47
N GLN A 1191 1.12 0.16 -12.20
CA GLN A 1191 -0.21 -0.31 -11.74
C GLN A 1191 -1.19 0.84 -11.50
N ASN A 1192 -0.71 2.05 -11.24
CA ASN A 1192 -1.55 3.24 -11.08
C ASN A 1192 -1.93 3.83 -12.46
N MET A 1193 -3.22 4.11 -12.67
CA MET A 1193 -3.76 4.57 -13.95
C MET A 1193 -3.34 6.01 -14.29
N ASP A 1194 -3.23 6.91 -13.31
CA ASP A 1194 -2.83 8.30 -13.54
C ASP A 1194 -1.36 8.40 -13.99
N ASP A 1195 -0.48 7.58 -13.43
CA ASP A 1195 0.90 7.42 -13.88
C ASP A 1195 0.96 6.90 -15.33
N VAL A 1196 0.15 5.90 -15.69
CA VAL A 1196 0.06 5.39 -17.08
C VAL A 1196 -0.42 6.50 -18.02
N CYS A 1197 -1.48 7.22 -17.64
CA CYS A 1197 -2.02 8.38 -18.35
C CYS A 1197 -0.97 9.49 -18.53
N LYS A 1198 -0.17 9.73 -17.50
CA LYS A 1198 0.92 10.72 -17.46
C LYS A 1198 2.08 10.32 -18.37
N MET A 1199 2.57 9.08 -18.27
CA MET A 1199 3.62 8.55 -19.15
C MET A 1199 3.19 8.52 -20.62
N LYS A 1200 1.91 8.22 -20.92
CA LYS A 1200 1.37 8.30 -22.29
C LYS A 1200 1.35 9.72 -22.86
N LYS A 1201 1.02 10.74 -22.05
CA LYS A 1201 1.16 12.16 -22.45
C LYS A 1201 2.61 12.53 -22.72
N GLU A 1202 3.52 12.14 -21.83
CA GLU A 1202 4.95 12.44 -21.93
C GLU A 1202 5.62 11.77 -23.13
N SER A 1203 5.17 10.58 -23.54
CA SER A 1203 5.71 9.84 -24.72
C SER A 1203 5.50 10.51 -26.09
N ARG A 1204 4.92 11.72 -26.12
CA ARG A 1204 4.79 12.59 -27.29
C ARG A 1204 5.84 13.71 -27.33
N VAL A 1205 6.68 13.85 -26.28
CA VAL A 1205 7.71 14.89 -26.18
C VAL A 1205 9.06 14.34 -25.68
N ASN A 1206 10.13 15.07 -26.00
CA ASN A 1206 11.45 14.96 -25.38
C ASN A 1206 12.00 13.50 -25.33
N ALA A 1207 12.69 13.14 -24.25
CA ALA A 1207 13.30 11.82 -24.09
C ALA A 1207 12.28 10.68 -24.02
N ALA A 1208 11.06 10.92 -23.52
CA ALA A 1208 10.02 9.91 -23.41
C ALA A 1208 9.46 9.47 -24.77
N HIS A 1209 9.44 10.36 -25.77
CA HIS A 1209 9.17 9.97 -27.16
C HIS A 1209 10.29 9.09 -27.73
N LYS A 1210 11.55 9.42 -27.44
CA LYS A 1210 12.72 8.60 -27.87
C LYS A 1210 12.75 7.22 -27.21
N ASP A 1211 12.30 7.08 -25.96
CA ASP A 1211 12.06 5.77 -25.35
C ASP A 1211 10.94 5.03 -26.11
N LEU A 1212 9.73 5.59 -26.21
CA LEU A 1212 8.61 4.87 -26.85
C LEU A 1212 8.93 4.39 -28.27
N MET A 1213 9.64 5.20 -29.07
CA MET A 1213 10.06 4.83 -30.44
C MET A 1213 11.34 3.98 -30.51
N PHE A 1214 11.96 3.60 -29.39
CA PHE A 1214 13.19 2.82 -29.38
C PHE A 1214 13.03 1.48 -30.14
N ASN A 1215 13.90 1.26 -31.14
CA ASN A 1215 13.89 0.10 -32.04
C ASN A 1215 12.65 -0.03 -32.95
N CYS A 1216 11.86 1.06 -33.11
CA CYS A 1216 10.79 1.16 -34.10
C CYS A 1216 11.26 1.90 -35.37
N PRO A 1217 10.67 1.62 -36.55
CA PRO A 1217 10.89 2.43 -37.76
C PRO A 1217 10.43 3.89 -37.57
N GLU A 1218 11.13 4.84 -38.20
CA GLU A 1218 10.85 6.28 -38.11
C GLU A 1218 9.40 6.65 -38.48
N GLN A 1219 8.79 5.90 -39.42
CA GLN A 1219 7.42 6.08 -39.87
C GLN A 1219 6.40 5.93 -38.73
N PHE A 1220 6.73 5.25 -37.62
CA PHE A 1220 5.86 5.17 -36.45
C PHE A 1220 5.64 6.53 -35.77
N THR A 1221 6.63 7.45 -35.81
CA THR A 1221 6.44 8.82 -35.33
C THR A 1221 5.42 9.56 -36.18
N ASP A 1222 5.41 9.35 -37.50
CA ASP A 1222 4.42 9.99 -38.40
C ASP A 1222 3.04 9.33 -38.36
N ILE A 1223 2.96 8.02 -38.08
CA ILE A 1223 1.69 7.35 -37.75
C ILE A 1223 1.10 7.94 -36.46
N LEU A 1224 1.90 8.11 -35.40
CA LEU A 1224 1.43 8.72 -34.15
C LEU A 1224 0.96 10.17 -34.36
N ARG A 1225 1.72 10.98 -35.12
CA ARG A 1225 1.31 12.34 -35.51
C ARG A 1225 0.00 12.37 -36.30
N ALA A 1226 -0.21 11.38 -37.18
CA ALA A 1226 -1.42 11.28 -37.98
C ALA A 1226 -2.66 10.90 -37.15
N VAL A 1227 -2.49 10.14 -36.06
CA VAL A 1227 -3.57 9.82 -35.11
C VAL A 1227 -3.82 10.98 -34.13
N ASP A 1228 -2.77 11.55 -33.54
CA ASP A 1228 -2.87 12.67 -32.57
C ASP A 1228 -3.38 13.99 -33.20
N GLY A 1229 -3.30 14.14 -34.52
CA GLY A 1229 -3.72 15.34 -35.24
C GLY A 1229 -5.24 15.47 -35.49
N GLY A 1230 -6.02 14.40 -35.30
CA GLY A 1230 -7.46 14.37 -35.56
C GLY A 1230 -8.34 14.74 -34.36
N LYS A 1231 -9.61 15.02 -34.62
CA LYS A 1231 -10.65 15.39 -33.64
C LYS A 1231 -11.72 14.31 -33.53
N PHE A 1232 -12.59 14.42 -32.52
CA PHE A 1232 -13.60 13.41 -32.16
C PHE A 1232 -14.53 12.93 -33.30
N PHE A 1233 -14.86 13.81 -34.25
CA PHE A 1233 -15.73 13.47 -35.38
C PHE A 1233 -14.98 13.02 -36.64
N ASP A 1234 -13.66 13.26 -36.67
CA ASP A 1234 -12.83 13.07 -37.86
C ASP A 1234 -12.68 11.56 -38.17
N GLU A 1235 -12.22 11.27 -39.38
CA GLU A 1235 -11.88 9.92 -39.80
C GLU A 1235 -10.38 9.67 -39.57
N PRO A 1236 -9.96 8.51 -39.05
CA PRO A 1236 -8.56 8.15 -39.03
C PRO A 1236 -8.01 8.13 -40.47
N PRO A 1237 -6.81 8.66 -40.72
CA PRO A 1237 -6.27 8.76 -42.07
C PRO A 1237 -5.70 7.41 -42.54
N TYR A 1238 -6.57 6.43 -42.76
CA TYR A 1238 -6.23 5.02 -43.03
C TYR A 1238 -5.23 4.89 -44.18
N ASP A 1239 -5.51 5.46 -45.36
CA ASP A 1239 -4.59 5.45 -46.51
C ASP A 1239 -3.17 5.95 -46.18
N ARG A 1240 -3.06 7.01 -45.38
CA ARG A 1240 -1.76 7.55 -44.97
C ARG A 1240 -1.02 6.56 -44.06
N ILE A 1241 -1.74 5.92 -43.14
CA ILE A 1241 -1.18 4.92 -42.23
C ILE A 1241 -0.79 3.65 -43.01
N TYR A 1242 -1.62 3.16 -43.93
CA TYR A 1242 -1.29 2.04 -44.82
C TYR A 1242 -0.06 2.33 -45.68
N ASN A 1243 0.04 3.52 -46.28
CA ASN A 1243 1.20 3.89 -47.07
C ASN A 1243 2.48 4.00 -46.23
N LEU A 1244 2.41 4.47 -44.99
CA LEU A 1244 3.54 4.47 -44.04
C LEU A 1244 3.95 3.04 -43.64
N LEU A 1245 3.00 2.12 -43.41
CA LEU A 1245 3.28 0.72 -43.11
C LEU A 1245 3.88 -0.04 -44.32
N LYS A 1246 3.35 0.20 -45.51
CA LYS A 1246 3.90 -0.34 -46.77
C LYS A 1246 5.31 0.18 -47.05
N THR A 1247 5.58 1.45 -46.72
CA THR A 1247 6.94 2.02 -46.79
C THR A 1247 7.93 1.25 -45.90
N ILE A 1248 7.55 0.86 -44.68
CA ILE A 1248 8.41 0.04 -43.81
C ILE A 1248 8.74 -1.32 -44.46
N ILE A 1249 7.77 -1.96 -45.10
CA ILE A 1249 7.96 -3.25 -45.79
C ILE A 1249 8.95 -3.11 -46.96
N VAL A 1250 8.76 -2.07 -47.79
CA VAL A 1250 9.63 -1.78 -48.94
C VAL A 1250 11.05 -1.38 -48.50
N CYS A 1251 11.18 -0.49 -47.51
CA CYS A 1251 12.48 -0.10 -46.94
C CYS A 1251 13.23 -1.27 -46.31
N GLY A 1252 12.51 -2.24 -45.70
CA GLY A 1252 13.07 -3.50 -45.22
C GLY A 1252 13.54 -4.46 -46.32
N LYS A 1253 13.40 -4.10 -47.61
CA LYS A 1253 13.63 -4.95 -48.79
C LYS A 1253 12.86 -6.28 -48.70
N LYS A 1254 11.60 -6.18 -48.28
CA LYS A 1254 10.65 -7.31 -48.19
C LYS A 1254 9.45 -7.10 -49.08
N LYS A 1255 8.79 -8.21 -49.42
CA LYS A 1255 7.47 -8.22 -50.05
C LYS A 1255 6.41 -8.51 -48.99
N GLU A 1256 5.18 -8.05 -49.20
CA GLU A 1256 4.03 -8.45 -48.37
C GLU A 1256 3.83 -9.99 -48.37
N THR A 1257 4.28 -10.67 -49.43
CA THR A 1257 4.25 -12.13 -49.58
C THR A 1257 5.34 -12.88 -48.78
N ASP A 1258 6.36 -12.20 -48.25
CA ASP A 1258 7.47 -12.88 -47.56
C ASP A 1258 7.01 -13.56 -46.26
N PRO A 1259 7.69 -14.62 -45.78
CA PRO A 1259 7.20 -15.36 -44.61
C PRO A 1259 7.14 -14.56 -43.31
N TYR A 1260 6.05 -14.73 -42.57
CA TYR A 1260 5.92 -14.21 -41.20
C TYR A 1260 6.85 -14.96 -40.23
N ASP A 1261 7.16 -14.36 -39.08
CA ASP A 1261 8.12 -14.95 -38.15
C ASP A 1261 7.67 -16.28 -37.53
N TRP A 1262 6.36 -16.49 -37.35
CA TRP A 1262 5.83 -17.79 -36.90
C TRP A 1262 5.88 -18.89 -37.98
N GLU A 1263 5.97 -18.54 -39.27
CA GLU A 1263 6.15 -19.52 -40.35
C GLU A 1263 7.61 -20.04 -40.41
N LYS A 1264 8.56 -19.28 -39.84
CA LYS A 1264 9.99 -19.64 -39.76
C LYS A 1264 10.29 -20.58 -38.58
N LEU A 1265 9.36 -20.66 -37.61
CA LEU A 1265 9.47 -21.56 -36.46
C LEU A 1265 9.16 -23.00 -36.90
N LYS A 1266 10.19 -23.82 -37.10
CA LYS A 1266 10.01 -25.27 -37.27
C LYS A 1266 9.14 -25.81 -36.12
N PRO A 1267 8.09 -26.59 -36.40
CA PRO A 1267 7.22 -27.13 -35.35
C PRO A 1267 8.06 -27.98 -34.40
N LYS A 1268 8.04 -27.63 -33.10
CA LYS A 1268 8.54 -28.54 -32.07
C LYS A 1268 7.71 -29.82 -32.15
N LYS A 1269 8.36 -30.96 -32.34
CA LYS A 1269 7.71 -32.26 -32.13
C LYS A 1269 7.22 -32.30 -30.68
N THR A 1270 5.91 -32.20 -30.48
CA THR A 1270 5.28 -32.36 -29.17
C THR A 1270 5.22 -33.84 -28.83
N ALA A 1271 5.79 -34.17 -27.67
CA ALA A 1271 5.50 -35.36 -26.89
C ALA A 1271 4.83 -34.91 -25.59
#